data_AF-A0A971QT52-F1
#
_entry.id   AF-A0A971QT52-F1
#
_cell.length_a   1.000
_cell.length_b   1.000
_cell.length_c   1.000
_cell.angle_alpha   90.00
_cell.angle_beta   90.00
_cell.angle_gamma   90.00
#
_symmetry.space_group_name_H-M   'P 1'
#
loop_
_entity.id
_entity.type
_entity.pdbx_description
1 polymer ?
#
loop_
_entity_poly.entity_id
_entity_poly.type
_entity_poly.pdbx_seq_one_letter_code
_entity_poly.pdbx_strand_id
1 'polypeptide(L)'
;MKRNLYYTALIFLLAAVLQGCSTEKNTRASRAYHNLTSKYNIYFNGRESLKAGLKRIEENVQDDFTQILPVYLESYPTAGNTSRADMDNAVLKGTKLIQIHSITKKPKRQRIRTRAYQEFASREEFNNWVDDSYLLIGQAYFYQHNFVSAAENFALVTRKFPEEKVRYDALVWLMRCYSEMERYTEARDILLAMQSDRLFPRKLEKELAKAAADMYLKQKEYQEALKFLDIALKKSYNGKEKARLQYIMAQLYRQTGNEAKASEAYRAVGKHNPPYKMAFNARINAAGMFSGQGDPEKLKKELRKLLREEKNAEFRDQIYFALANIFYKEGNQEQALENYRLSVATSTDNDHQLALSAVTLADIYFRDKSYREAQAYYDTAVMVLDEEYPGYERLSQLHDGLTRLVEELTVVEVQDSLQKLALMPENERERLIDQWIAQLREKERQDELIAARQQSQAGYYRSNEYRFGLGRSSEGGGWYFYNPQTVTYGKAQFQQEWGRRKLEDDWRRMNKQTVSDEEYGEFAELADSTRAVVRITDPMEKAYYTQDLPLNDSLMALSHEKIRDALYNAGRIFKSDFSDYPRAVETLTDLNRRYPSNIYLLSAWFELYDACELMGDHARAAEYRQLIIDRYPDSKYAQYLQNPDFFTQEEARRREVDRIYQETFRDYKAGRYEEVLTRTAAMKRMSPDSILLPKIDFMESIASGARADMESMGEKLKGYIATYPKAEPTPLAREILTLISDSTLADYQKLVDLGYLHDEIRNEEVEAGNPAETDEFGGKFSYDEDLLHYFVIVYPRSGGVDVNRLKFDIANYNLDHYTRLDFDITEESLDAATNLLSVRSLLNKEQALIYFRAIIRQPEVFRSLGSTPFNNFVASSANYRQMITDQSVSDYLRFFLRNYSRFIGPDFTPEEQPGESPEELMARAQREDEILQERGRFVTVDVPASSGLFSAVTDTTQNFVLAIMDKNMSIRTMLNQFADFNRDQFRIWNLALQLKQAGDYQFMVVRGLPGFTESLSYFRKVILERALFRSLGQTTYRNFIITDENLERLLERGDVDSYLEFFRARYIQQGAAGTPAGTVPSGGGAGAPASGQAAPASGTAANTASPETIPGRTTPPAPAGGRTTTGAVSAGTATTGATTPSQAAASYTGVYDLRIEEPHFYLVIVPSQGFDREAFTASVAAFCQSEFPGKNLTVEEQKLDDFRTIVRISGFGNKTEASEFQGKITARRTLFAPLGSLSYRHFMVTPRNYETFLQRKNITEYLDFYKIAYPGMP
;
A
#
# COMPACT_ATOMS: atom_id res chain seq x y z
N MET A 1 34.53 -88.00 2.69
CA MET A 1 34.99 -87.25 3.88
C MET A 1 36.10 -86.23 3.58
N LYS A 2 37.27 -86.60 3.03
CA LYS A 2 38.39 -85.65 2.81
C LYS A 2 38.01 -84.40 1.99
N ARG A 3 37.19 -84.53 0.94
CA ARG A 3 36.71 -83.40 0.12
C ARG A 3 35.83 -82.39 0.90
N ASN A 4 34.97 -82.89 1.78
CA ASN A 4 34.12 -82.03 2.63
C ASN A 4 34.94 -81.37 3.75
N LEU A 5 36.03 -82.01 4.20
CA LEU A 5 36.98 -81.41 5.14
C LEU A 5 37.76 -80.25 4.49
N TYR A 6 38.13 -80.37 3.21
CA TYR A 6 38.74 -79.27 2.46
C TYR A 6 37.78 -78.10 2.23
N TYR A 7 36.51 -78.35 1.89
CA TYR A 7 35.52 -77.28 1.73
C TYR A 7 35.17 -76.60 3.06
N THR A 8 35.04 -77.35 4.15
CA THR A 8 34.81 -76.78 5.49
C THR A 8 36.04 -76.01 5.99
N ALA A 9 37.26 -76.52 5.79
CA ALA A 9 38.48 -75.79 6.09
C ALA A 9 38.63 -74.52 5.21
N LEU A 10 38.27 -74.59 3.94
CA LEU A 10 38.25 -73.43 3.03
C LEU A 10 37.23 -72.38 3.49
N ILE A 11 36.03 -72.80 3.91
CA ILE A 11 34.98 -71.91 4.44
C ILE A 11 35.43 -71.28 5.77
N PHE A 12 36.03 -72.04 6.67
CA PHE A 12 36.60 -71.51 7.92
C PHE A 12 37.77 -70.56 7.68
N LEU A 13 38.63 -70.86 6.70
CA LEU A 13 39.71 -69.97 6.27
C LEU A 13 39.15 -68.68 5.65
N LEU A 14 38.11 -68.78 4.82
CA LEU A 14 37.41 -67.63 4.25
C LEU A 14 36.76 -66.77 5.36
N ALA A 15 36.10 -67.42 6.32
CA ALA A 15 35.46 -66.76 7.46
C ALA A 15 36.50 -66.05 8.37
N ALA A 16 37.65 -66.67 8.61
CA ALA A 16 38.75 -66.06 9.36
C ALA A 16 39.40 -64.86 8.62
N VAL A 17 39.51 -64.93 7.28
CA VAL A 17 39.98 -63.80 6.46
C VAL A 17 38.96 -62.66 6.43
N LEU A 18 37.65 -62.97 6.44
CA LEU A 18 36.58 -61.98 6.50
C LEU A 18 36.49 -61.29 7.87
N GLN A 19 36.71 -62.00 8.98
CA GLN A 19 36.77 -61.38 10.32
C GLN A 19 38.05 -60.55 10.58
N GLY A 20 39.09 -60.71 9.75
CA GLY A 20 40.34 -59.94 9.86
C GLY A 20 40.36 -58.59 9.13
N CYS A 21 39.37 -58.33 8.28
CA CYS A 21 39.26 -57.11 7.45
C CYS A 21 38.50 -56.01 8.19
N SER A 22 39.21 -55.24 9.02
CA SER A 22 38.70 -54.07 9.73
C SER A 22 39.21 -52.76 9.09
N THR A 23 38.40 -51.70 9.15
CA THR A 23 38.78 -50.33 8.78
C THR A 23 39.91 -49.78 9.65
N GLU A 24 40.10 -50.35 10.85
CA GLU A 24 41.24 -50.08 11.73
C GLU A 24 42.57 -50.73 11.25
N LYS A 25 42.58 -51.40 10.10
CA LYS A 25 43.78 -52.00 9.50
C LYS A 25 43.93 -51.58 8.04
N ASN A 26 45.04 -50.94 7.70
CA ASN A 26 45.34 -50.54 6.32
C ASN A 26 46.25 -51.57 5.60
N THR A 27 45.71 -52.77 5.35
CA THR A 27 46.38 -53.85 4.58
C THR A 27 45.83 -53.97 3.16
N ARG A 28 46.54 -54.64 2.25
CA ARG A 28 46.04 -54.88 0.88
C ARG A 28 44.70 -55.63 0.88
N ALA A 29 44.56 -56.65 1.73
CA ALA A 29 43.33 -57.44 1.86
C ALA A 29 42.17 -56.63 2.43
N SER A 30 42.41 -55.85 3.50
CA SER A 30 41.39 -54.97 4.08
C SER A 30 40.90 -53.93 3.06
N ARG A 31 41.82 -53.23 2.37
CA ARG A 31 41.45 -52.29 1.30
C ARG A 31 40.68 -52.95 0.17
N ALA A 32 41.08 -54.14 -0.28
CA ALA A 32 40.37 -54.87 -1.33
C ALA A 32 38.94 -55.23 -0.91
N TYR A 33 38.75 -55.73 0.32
CA TYR A 33 37.45 -56.06 0.87
C TYR A 33 36.54 -54.83 0.99
N HIS A 34 37.02 -53.76 1.63
CA HIS A 34 36.22 -52.54 1.80
C HIS A 34 35.94 -51.84 0.46
N ASN A 35 36.88 -51.83 -0.49
CA ASN A 35 36.62 -51.30 -1.84
C ASN A 35 35.54 -52.11 -2.59
N LEU A 36 35.60 -53.45 -2.55
CA LEU A 36 34.64 -54.30 -3.24
C LEU A 36 33.22 -54.14 -2.68
N THR A 37 33.10 -54.18 -1.36
CA THR A 37 31.82 -54.03 -0.66
C THR A 37 31.26 -52.62 -0.79
N SER A 38 32.09 -51.59 -0.70
CA SER A 38 31.70 -50.19 -0.93
C SER A 38 31.12 -50.01 -2.33
N LYS A 39 31.83 -50.48 -3.37
CA LYS A 39 31.42 -50.33 -4.76
C LYS A 39 30.07 -51.00 -5.05
N TYR A 40 29.96 -52.30 -4.79
CA TYR A 40 28.86 -53.11 -5.30
C TYR A 40 27.67 -53.19 -4.35
N ASN A 41 27.84 -52.94 -3.05
CA ASN A 41 26.75 -53.06 -2.07
C ASN A 41 26.15 -51.70 -1.70
N ILE A 42 26.97 -50.66 -1.54
CA ILE A 42 26.47 -49.38 -1.00
C ILE A 42 26.45 -48.30 -2.09
N TYR A 43 27.60 -48.01 -2.71
CA TYR A 43 27.71 -46.95 -3.70
C TYR A 43 26.84 -47.21 -4.93
N PHE A 44 26.88 -48.43 -5.49
CA PHE A 44 26.04 -48.81 -6.62
C PHE A 44 24.56 -48.58 -6.33
N ASN A 45 24.05 -49.05 -5.18
CA ASN A 45 22.65 -48.87 -4.80
C ASN A 45 22.28 -47.40 -4.57
N GLY A 46 23.15 -46.60 -3.97
CA GLY A 46 22.93 -45.16 -3.82
C GLY A 46 22.87 -44.44 -5.17
N ARG A 47 23.76 -44.83 -6.10
CA ARG A 47 23.80 -44.27 -7.46
C ARG A 47 22.59 -44.69 -8.30
N GLU A 48 22.11 -45.92 -8.18
CA GLU A 48 20.88 -46.35 -8.86
C GLU A 48 19.66 -45.60 -8.30
N SER A 49 19.63 -45.33 -6.99
CA SER A 49 18.61 -44.47 -6.38
C SER A 49 18.64 -43.05 -6.98
N LEU A 50 19.80 -42.41 -7.03
CA LEU A 50 19.97 -41.11 -7.68
C LEU A 50 19.43 -41.13 -9.12
N LYS A 51 19.82 -42.12 -9.93
CA LYS A 51 19.35 -42.26 -11.32
C LYS A 51 17.83 -42.43 -11.42
N ALA A 52 17.22 -43.19 -10.51
CA ALA A 52 15.78 -43.37 -10.47
C ALA A 52 15.07 -42.03 -10.22
N GLY A 53 15.57 -41.23 -9.29
CA GLY A 53 15.05 -39.89 -9.04
C GLY A 53 15.23 -38.93 -10.22
N LEU A 54 16.38 -38.97 -10.92
CA LEU A 54 16.57 -38.19 -12.15
C LEU A 54 15.58 -38.58 -13.25
N LYS A 55 15.33 -39.89 -13.41
CA LYS A 55 14.34 -40.38 -14.35
C LYS A 55 12.94 -39.87 -14.01
N ARG A 56 12.56 -39.82 -12.72
CA ARG A 56 11.29 -39.22 -12.30
C ARG A 56 11.20 -37.74 -12.65
N ILE A 57 12.29 -36.97 -12.46
CA ILE A 57 12.32 -35.56 -12.88
C ILE A 57 12.09 -35.48 -14.40
N GLU A 58 12.81 -36.26 -15.20
CA GLU A 58 12.66 -36.29 -16.66
C GLU A 58 11.25 -36.67 -17.14
N GLU A 59 10.54 -37.53 -16.41
CA GLU A 59 9.21 -38.01 -16.80
C GLU A 59 8.06 -37.11 -16.32
N ASN A 60 8.21 -36.45 -15.17
CA ASN A 60 7.12 -35.73 -14.51
C ASN A 60 7.24 -34.20 -14.58
N VAL A 61 8.46 -33.65 -14.71
CA VAL A 61 8.64 -32.20 -14.87
C VAL A 61 8.43 -31.83 -16.34
N GLN A 62 7.45 -30.95 -16.59
CA GLN A 62 7.10 -30.48 -17.92
C GLN A 62 7.81 -29.16 -18.23
N ASP A 63 8.27 -28.99 -19.47
CA ASP A 63 8.79 -27.71 -19.96
C ASP A 63 7.65 -26.75 -20.29
N ASP A 64 7.81 -25.49 -19.89
CA ASP A 64 7.00 -24.37 -20.38
C ASP A 64 7.73 -23.69 -21.56
N PHE A 65 7.26 -23.97 -22.77
CA PHE A 65 7.87 -23.45 -24.00
C PHE A 65 7.56 -21.97 -24.28
N THR A 66 6.69 -21.34 -23.48
CA THR A 66 6.40 -19.90 -23.58
C THR A 66 7.51 -19.05 -22.95
N GLN A 67 8.28 -19.63 -22.03
CA GLN A 67 9.41 -18.99 -21.34
C GLN A 67 10.75 -19.58 -21.79
N ILE A 68 11.85 -18.85 -21.55
CA ILE A 68 13.20 -19.37 -21.81
C ILE A 68 13.44 -20.60 -20.93
N LEU A 69 13.69 -21.76 -21.55
CA LEU A 69 13.85 -23.01 -20.80
C LEU A 69 15.15 -22.96 -19.97
N PRO A 70 15.14 -23.48 -18.73
CA PRO A 70 16.38 -23.63 -17.96
C PRO A 70 17.29 -24.66 -18.63
N VAL A 71 18.61 -24.47 -18.52
CA VAL A 71 19.60 -25.41 -19.08
C VAL A 71 19.42 -26.81 -18.48
N TYR A 72 19.09 -26.87 -17.19
CA TYR A 72 18.85 -28.07 -16.42
C TYR A 72 17.37 -28.19 -16.05
N LEU A 73 16.76 -29.35 -16.31
CA LEU A 73 15.35 -29.59 -16.01
C LEU A 73 15.08 -29.56 -14.50
N GLU A 74 16.06 -29.97 -13.70
CA GLU A 74 16.00 -29.93 -12.25
C GLU A 74 16.01 -28.53 -11.64
N SER A 75 16.18 -27.46 -12.44
CA SER A 75 16.09 -26.07 -11.94
C SER A 75 14.64 -25.62 -11.74
N TYR A 76 13.67 -26.34 -12.30
CA TYR A 76 12.26 -26.03 -12.03
C TYR A 76 11.93 -26.30 -10.55
N PRO A 77 11.17 -25.42 -9.87
CA PRO A 77 10.86 -25.56 -8.43
C PRO A 77 10.22 -26.90 -8.06
N THR A 78 9.42 -27.48 -8.96
CA THR A 78 8.73 -28.77 -8.76
C THR A 78 9.67 -29.98 -8.75
N ALA A 79 10.89 -29.85 -9.26
CA ALA A 79 11.84 -30.96 -9.39
C ALA A 79 12.32 -31.49 -8.03
N GLY A 80 12.52 -30.63 -7.04
CA GLY A 80 13.01 -31.00 -5.71
C GLY A 80 12.12 -32.03 -5.02
N ASN A 81 10.81 -31.78 -5.02
CA ASN A 81 9.82 -32.70 -4.43
C ASN A 81 9.66 -34.00 -5.23
N THR A 82 9.78 -33.92 -6.55
CA THR A 82 9.57 -35.06 -7.47
C THR A 82 10.55 -36.22 -7.22
N SER A 83 11.77 -35.93 -6.80
CA SER A 83 12.83 -36.94 -6.60
C SER A 83 13.20 -37.21 -5.14
N ARG A 84 12.55 -36.56 -4.17
CA ARG A 84 13.00 -36.47 -2.77
C ARG A 84 13.32 -37.82 -2.12
N ALA A 85 12.41 -38.79 -2.24
CA ALA A 85 12.56 -40.11 -1.63
C ALA A 85 13.75 -40.90 -2.21
N ASP A 86 14.02 -40.76 -3.50
CA ASP A 86 15.16 -41.40 -4.16
C ASP A 86 16.48 -40.72 -3.74
N MET A 87 16.46 -39.40 -3.54
CA MET A 87 17.61 -38.64 -3.04
C MET A 87 17.93 -38.95 -1.57
N ASP A 88 16.90 -39.08 -0.70
CA ASP A 88 17.09 -39.47 0.70
C ASP A 88 17.78 -40.84 0.82
N ASN A 89 17.37 -41.78 -0.04
CA ASN A 89 18.02 -43.08 -0.14
C ASN A 89 19.47 -42.97 -0.63
N ALA A 90 19.77 -42.11 -1.61
CA ALA A 90 21.13 -41.89 -2.07
C ALA A 90 22.02 -41.31 -0.95
N VAL A 91 21.52 -40.33 -0.19
CA VAL A 91 22.21 -39.74 0.98
C VAL A 91 22.46 -40.81 2.05
N LEU A 92 21.44 -41.61 2.39
CA LEU A 92 21.55 -42.69 3.37
C LEU A 92 22.65 -43.69 2.98
N LYS A 93 22.68 -44.12 1.72
CA LYS A 93 23.69 -45.06 1.22
C LYS A 93 25.08 -44.44 1.22
N GLY A 94 25.24 -43.22 0.69
CA GLY A 94 26.53 -42.52 0.71
C GLY A 94 27.08 -42.37 2.13
N THR A 95 26.23 -41.93 3.07
CA THR A 95 26.59 -41.76 4.48
C THR A 95 27.00 -43.09 5.11
N LYS A 96 26.25 -44.16 4.86
CA LYS A 96 26.56 -45.50 5.36
C LYS A 96 27.91 -46.02 4.86
N LEU A 97 28.27 -45.76 3.59
CA LEU A 97 29.57 -46.15 3.05
C LEU A 97 30.70 -45.44 3.78
N ILE A 98 30.57 -44.12 3.96
CA ILE A 98 31.57 -43.30 4.66
C ILE A 98 31.75 -43.79 6.10
N GLN A 99 30.65 -44.06 6.81
CA GLN A 99 30.69 -44.52 8.20
C GLN A 99 31.34 -45.90 8.37
N ILE A 100 31.04 -46.85 7.49
CA ILE A 100 31.40 -48.27 7.71
C ILE A 100 32.69 -48.66 6.97
N HIS A 101 33.03 -48.00 5.87
CA HIS A 101 34.10 -48.43 4.99
C HIS A 101 35.23 -47.41 4.80
N SER A 102 35.17 -46.24 5.44
CA SER A 102 36.29 -45.29 5.46
C SER A 102 37.51 -45.91 6.14
N ILE A 103 38.67 -45.78 5.50
CA ILE A 103 39.95 -46.25 6.03
C ILE A 103 40.87 -45.04 6.14
N THR A 104 40.97 -44.46 7.34
CA THR A 104 41.83 -43.30 7.62
C THR A 104 43.20 -43.67 8.19
N LYS A 105 43.36 -44.93 8.64
CA LYS A 105 44.63 -45.40 9.22
C LYS A 105 45.73 -45.40 8.16
N LYS A 106 46.89 -44.81 8.45
CA LYS A 106 48.04 -44.78 7.54
C LYS A 106 48.59 -46.20 7.24
N PRO A 107 49.09 -46.45 6.01
CA PRO A 107 49.66 -47.74 5.64
C PRO A 107 50.98 -47.97 6.38
N LYS A 108 51.32 -49.24 6.63
CA LYS A 108 52.60 -49.60 7.28
C LYS A 108 53.78 -49.00 6.51
N ARG A 109 54.70 -48.34 7.23
CA ARG A 109 55.91 -47.72 6.69
C ARG A 109 56.77 -48.74 5.94
N GLN A 110 57.07 -48.48 4.67
CA GLN A 110 58.01 -49.29 3.87
C GLN A 110 59.46 -48.82 4.07
N ARG A 111 60.42 -49.76 3.93
CA ARG A 111 61.86 -49.48 4.01
C ARG A 111 62.35 -48.65 2.83
N ILE A 112 61.86 -48.94 1.63
CA ILE A 112 62.11 -48.17 0.40
C ILE A 112 60.85 -47.33 0.12
N ARG A 113 61.01 -46.01 0.01
CA ARG A 113 59.90 -45.06 -0.15
C ARG A 113 59.98 -44.39 -1.53
N THR A 114 59.44 -45.06 -2.54
CA THR A 114 59.29 -44.47 -3.87
C THR A 114 58.36 -43.24 -3.82
N ARG A 115 58.48 -42.33 -4.80
CA ARG A 115 57.57 -41.17 -4.93
C ARG A 115 56.09 -41.61 -4.90
N ALA A 116 55.75 -42.66 -5.66
CA ALA A 116 54.41 -43.23 -5.68
C ALA A 116 53.95 -43.76 -4.31
N TYR A 117 54.84 -44.34 -3.50
CA TYR A 117 54.49 -44.75 -2.14
C TYR A 117 54.29 -43.55 -1.21
N GLN A 118 55.09 -42.49 -1.37
CA GLN A 118 54.93 -41.26 -0.58
C GLN A 118 53.61 -40.56 -0.91
N GLU A 119 53.25 -40.44 -2.19
CA GLU A 119 51.96 -39.93 -2.66
C GLU A 119 50.78 -40.81 -2.22
N PHE A 120 50.95 -42.13 -2.20
CA PHE A 120 49.94 -43.03 -1.65
C PHE A 120 49.78 -42.84 -0.13
N ALA A 121 50.89 -42.78 0.62
CA ALA A 121 50.87 -42.69 2.08
C ALA A 121 50.46 -41.30 2.61
N SER A 122 50.59 -40.24 1.81
CA SER A 122 50.14 -38.90 2.17
C SER A 122 48.61 -38.79 2.22
N ARG A 123 47.87 -39.62 1.47
CA ARG A 123 46.40 -39.62 1.45
C ARG A 123 45.78 -39.78 2.83
N GLU A 124 44.69 -39.08 3.07
CA GLU A 124 43.92 -39.16 4.32
C GLU A 124 42.88 -40.28 4.30
N GLU A 125 42.48 -40.71 3.10
CA GLU A 125 41.52 -41.77 2.86
C GLU A 125 42.12 -42.82 1.92
N PHE A 126 41.85 -44.10 2.21
CA PHE A 126 42.42 -45.25 1.50
C PHE A 126 41.38 -46.18 0.86
N ASN A 127 40.09 -45.84 0.99
CA ASN A 127 39.00 -46.43 0.22
C ASN A 127 38.65 -45.54 -0.98
N ASN A 128 38.66 -46.13 -2.17
CA ASN A 128 38.51 -45.42 -3.44
C ASN A 128 37.06 -44.99 -3.77
N TRP A 129 36.09 -45.27 -2.88
CA TRP A 129 34.68 -44.96 -3.10
C TRP A 129 34.12 -43.95 -2.08
N VAL A 130 34.96 -43.48 -1.16
CA VAL A 130 34.54 -42.53 -0.12
C VAL A 130 34.38 -41.14 -0.71
N ASP A 131 35.32 -40.71 -1.54
CA ASP A 131 35.25 -39.46 -2.32
C ASP A 131 34.04 -39.45 -3.26
N ASP A 132 33.83 -40.52 -4.02
CA ASP A 132 32.66 -40.71 -4.88
C ASP A 132 31.34 -40.67 -4.06
N SER A 133 31.35 -41.16 -2.81
CA SER A 133 30.18 -41.14 -1.93
C SER A 133 29.86 -39.76 -1.38
N TYR A 134 30.86 -38.94 -1.07
CA TYR A 134 30.62 -37.53 -0.75
C TYR A 134 30.02 -36.80 -1.94
N LEU A 135 30.57 -37.02 -3.15
CA LEU A 135 30.04 -36.44 -4.38
C LEU A 135 28.56 -36.85 -4.60
N LEU A 136 28.23 -38.12 -4.39
CA LEU A 136 26.86 -38.65 -4.46
C LEU A 136 25.92 -37.95 -3.47
N ILE A 137 26.36 -37.73 -2.22
CA ILE A 137 25.55 -37.03 -1.21
C ILE A 137 25.31 -35.57 -1.63
N GLY A 138 26.35 -34.85 -2.07
CA GLY A 138 26.21 -33.48 -2.56
C GLY A 138 25.24 -33.38 -3.73
N GLN A 139 25.31 -34.32 -4.68
CA GLN A 139 24.37 -34.40 -5.80
C GLN A 139 22.93 -34.62 -5.31
N ALA A 140 22.73 -35.56 -4.39
CA ALA A 140 21.42 -35.83 -3.83
C ALA A 140 20.83 -34.61 -3.11
N TYR A 141 21.63 -33.88 -2.31
CA TYR A 141 21.18 -32.62 -1.71
C TYR A 141 20.84 -31.55 -2.75
N PHE A 142 21.63 -31.44 -3.83
CA PHE A 142 21.34 -30.50 -4.91
C PHE A 142 19.98 -30.82 -5.55
N TYR A 143 19.73 -32.09 -5.87
CA TYR A 143 18.46 -32.53 -6.46
C TYR A 143 17.27 -32.47 -5.51
N GLN A 144 17.50 -32.40 -4.19
CA GLN A 144 16.49 -32.05 -3.18
C GLN A 144 16.23 -30.55 -3.06
N HIS A 145 16.93 -29.73 -3.83
CA HIS A 145 16.96 -28.26 -3.69
C HIS A 145 17.49 -27.79 -2.33
N ASN A 146 18.25 -28.63 -1.63
CA ASN A 146 19.01 -28.25 -0.44
C ASN A 146 20.38 -27.73 -0.87
N PHE A 147 20.39 -26.61 -1.60
CA PHE A 147 21.58 -26.06 -2.25
C PHE A 147 22.69 -25.67 -1.26
N VAL A 148 22.32 -25.23 -0.05
CA VAL A 148 23.28 -24.90 1.02
C VAL A 148 24.04 -26.16 1.45
N SER A 149 23.33 -27.24 1.79
CA SER A 149 23.98 -28.48 2.22
C SER A 149 24.78 -29.13 1.08
N ALA A 150 24.29 -29.01 -0.16
CA ALA A 150 25.02 -29.44 -1.34
C ALA A 150 26.35 -28.68 -1.49
N ALA A 151 26.30 -27.34 -1.42
CA ALA A 151 27.48 -26.49 -1.53
C ALA A 151 28.52 -26.78 -0.43
N GLU A 152 28.08 -26.92 0.82
CA GLU A 152 28.96 -27.30 1.93
C GLU A 152 29.64 -28.67 1.70
N ASN A 153 28.88 -29.64 1.20
CA ASN A 153 29.42 -30.97 0.90
C ASN A 153 30.43 -30.92 -0.25
N PHE A 154 30.12 -30.24 -1.36
CA PHE A 154 31.07 -30.11 -2.46
C PHE A 154 32.32 -29.33 -2.06
N ALA A 155 32.19 -28.25 -1.27
CA ALA A 155 33.33 -27.54 -0.71
C ALA A 155 34.17 -28.42 0.24
N LEU A 156 33.54 -29.33 0.98
CA LEU A 156 34.26 -30.34 1.77
C LEU A 156 35.03 -31.30 0.87
N VAL A 157 34.46 -31.77 -0.24
CA VAL A 157 35.14 -32.65 -1.21
C VAL A 157 36.39 -31.96 -1.78
N THR A 158 36.28 -30.69 -2.20
CA THR A 158 37.41 -29.96 -2.77
C THR A 158 38.55 -29.75 -1.76
N ARG A 159 38.21 -29.55 -0.48
CA ARG A 159 39.20 -29.40 0.61
C ARG A 159 39.81 -30.72 1.07
N LYS A 160 39.02 -31.79 1.15
CA LYS A 160 39.43 -33.10 1.66
C LYS A 160 40.20 -33.93 0.62
N PHE A 161 39.90 -33.72 -0.66
CA PHE A 161 40.52 -34.45 -1.77
C PHE A 161 41.16 -33.50 -2.81
N PRO A 162 42.10 -32.61 -2.41
CA PRO A 162 42.59 -31.53 -3.27
C PRO A 162 43.41 -32.02 -4.48
N GLU A 163 44.04 -33.18 -4.36
CA GLU A 163 44.87 -33.82 -5.41
C GLU A 163 44.10 -34.86 -6.23
N GLU A 164 42.85 -35.17 -5.87
CA GLU A 164 42.06 -36.18 -6.56
C GLU A 164 41.16 -35.56 -7.63
N LYS A 165 40.91 -36.31 -8.71
CA LYS A 165 40.14 -35.80 -9.86
C LYS A 165 38.69 -35.44 -9.51
N VAL A 166 38.14 -36.06 -8.46
CA VAL A 166 36.79 -35.81 -7.92
C VAL A 166 36.57 -34.35 -7.51
N ARG A 167 37.64 -33.62 -7.17
CA ARG A 167 37.59 -32.18 -6.88
C ARG A 167 37.02 -31.38 -8.05
N TYR A 168 37.34 -31.73 -9.30
CA TYR A 168 36.84 -31.00 -10.46
C TYR A 168 35.35 -31.22 -10.69
N ASP A 169 34.87 -32.45 -10.49
CA ASP A 169 33.44 -32.75 -10.49
C ASP A 169 32.75 -31.92 -9.39
N ALA A 170 33.28 -31.92 -8.15
CA ALA A 170 32.75 -31.13 -7.04
C ALA A 170 32.76 -29.62 -7.29
N LEU A 171 33.78 -29.06 -7.96
CA LEU A 171 33.83 -27.64 -8.32
C LEU A 171 32.75 -27.25 -9.33
N VAL A 172 32.50 -28.09 -10.35
CA VAL A 172 31.40 -27.85 -11.31
C VAL A 172 30.06 -27.88 -10.58
N TRP A 173 29.85 -28.82 -9.67
CA TRP A 173 28.63 -28.88 -8.86
C TRP A 173 28.50 -27.72 -7.87
N LEU A 174 29.60 -27.29 -7.25
CA LEU A 174 29.62 -26.13 -6.36
C LEU A 174 29.27 -24.84 -7.10
N MET A 175 29.80 -24.67 -8.32
CA MET A 175 29.41 -23.59 -9.21
C MET A 175 27.90 -23.60 -9.48
N ARG A 176 27.32 -24.77 -9.79
CA ARG A 176 25.86 -24.90 -9.97
C ARG A 176 25.09 -24.53 -8.70
N CYS A 177 25.55 -24.96 -7.52
CA CYS A 177 24.91 -24.58 -6.25
C CYS A 177 24.91 -23.06 -6.07
N TYR A 178 26.03 -22.39 -6.36
CA TYR A 178 26.12 -20.94 -6.29
C TYR A 178 25.24 -20.25 -7.33
N SER A 179 25.12 -20.78 -8.55
CA SER A 179 24.18 -20.27 -9.55
C SER A 179 22.72 -20.35 -9.11
N GLU A 180 22.29 -21.45 -8.49
CA GLU A 180 20.92 -21.62 -7.97
C GLU A 180 20.64 -20.75 -6.73
N MET A 181 21.68 -20.41 -5.95
CA MET A 181 21.57 -19.50 -4.80
C MET A 181 21.81 -18.03 -5.19
N GLU A 182 21.90 -17.71 -6.48
CA GLU A 182 22.19 -16.36 -7.01
C GLU A 182 23.52 -15.75 -6.51
N ARG A 183 24.45 -16.59 -6.07
CA ARG A 183 25.80 -16.23 -5.64
C ARG A 183 26.77 -16.22 -6.82
N TYR A 184 26.47 -15.36 -7.80
CA TYR A 184 27.15 -15.37 -9.10
C TYR A 184 28.65 -15.02 -9.02
N THR A 185 29.07 -14.24 -8.02
CA THR A 185 30.47 -13.91 -7.79
C THR A 185 31.31 -15.16 -7.52
N GLU A 186 30.87 -16.00 -6.58
CA GLU A 186 31.57 -17.23 -6.22
C GLU A 186 31.52 -18.28 -7.34
N ALA A 187 30.39 -18.37 -8.06
CA ALA A 187 30.27 -19.20 -9.24
C ALA A 187 31.28 -18.80 -10.34
N ARG A 188 31.44 -17.49 -10.57
CA ARG A 188 32.37 -16.94 -11.55
C ARG A 188 33.84 -17.16 -11.16
N ASP A 189 34.17 -17.00 -9.88
CA ASP A 189 35.54 -17.26 -9.39
C ASP A 189 35.94 -18.72 -9.63
N ILE A 190 35.01 -19.65 -9.39
CA ILE A 190 35.20 -21.08 -9.69
C ILE A 190 35.39 -21.32 -11.20
N LEU A 191 34.56 -20.69 -12.05
CA LEU A 191 34.70 -20.78 -13.51
C LEU A 191 36.08 -20.33 -13.99
N LEU A 192 36.54 -19.16 -13.55
CA LEU A 192 37.85 -18.60 -13.92
C LEU A 192 39.01 -19.48 -13.44
N ALA A 193 38.92 -20.00 -12.21
CA ALA A 193 39.92 -20.92 -11.67
C ALA A 193 40.00 -22.21 -12.49
N MET A 194 38.86 -22.78 -12.92
CA MET A 194 38.85 -24.00 -13.73
C MET A 194 39.29 -23.78 -15.18
N GLN A 195 38.95 -22.63 -15.78
CA GLN A 195 39.40 -22.30 -17.15
C GLN A 195 40.92 -22.08 -17.25
N SER A 196 41.54 -21.60 -16.17
CA SER A 196 42.99 -21.37 -16.11
C SER A 196 43.79 -22.61 -15.68
N ASP A 197 43.15 -23.63 -15.12
CA ASP A 197 43.80 -24.86 -14.66
C ASP A 197 44.12 -25.82 -15.82
N ARG A 198 45.42 -26.00 -16.10
CA ARG A 198 45.92 -26.91 -17.15
C ARG A 198 45.65 -28.39 -16.86
N LEU A 199 45.35 -28.75 -15.62
CA LEU A 199 45.02 -30.11 -15.20
C LEU A 199 43.51 -30.40 -15.27
N PHE A 200 42.69 -29.42 -15.64
CA PHE A 200 41.24 -29.59 -15.75
C PHE A 200 40.88 -30.74 -16.72
N PRO A 201 40.06 -31.73 -16.30
CA PRO A 201 39.74 -32.86 -17.15
C PRO A 201 38.89 -32.49 -18.38
N ARG A 202 39.38 -32.80 -19.59
CA ARG A 202 38.64 -32.55 -20.86
C ARG A 202 37.20 -33.12 -20.86
N LYS A 203 36.98 -34.24 -20.17
CA LYS A 203 35.65 -34.87 -20.04
C LYS A 203 34.61 -33.98 -19.33
N LEU A 204 35.04 -33.00 -18.54
CA LEU A 204 34.18 -32.08 -17.78
C LEU A 204 33.96 -30.74 -18.49
N GLU A 205 34.63 -30.47 -19.61
CA GLU A 205 34.46 -29.22 -20.37
C GLU A 205 33.00 -28.98 -20.79
N LYS A 206 32.27 -30.05 -21.12
CA LYS A 206 30.84 -29.98 -21.44
C LYS A 206 30.03 -29.52 -20.23
N GLU A 207 30.22 -30.14 -19.06
CA GLU A 207 29.44 -29.80 -17.86
C GLU A 207 29.80 -28.42 -17.30
N LEU A 208 31.07 -28.01 -17.41
CA LEU A 208 31.49 -26.66 -17.09
C LEU A 208 30.83 -25.63 -18.02
N ALA A 209 30.84 -25.87 -19.33
CA ALA A 209 30.17 -24.97 -20.27
C ALA A 209 28.67 -24.86 -20.01
N LYS A 210 27.99 -25.97 -19.66
CA LYS A 210 26.58 -25.93 -19.27
C LYS A 210 26.34 -25.15 -17.98
N ALA A 211 27.15 -25.37 -16.96
CA ALA A 211 27.04 -24.63 -15.68
C ALA A 211 27.28 -23.12 -15.88
N ALA A 212 28.23 -22.75 -16.73
CA ALA A 212 28.47 -21.36 -17.10
C ALA A 212 27.31 -20.75 -17.90
N ALA A 213 26.81 -21.47 -18.91
CA ALA A 213 25.65 -21.02 -19.67
C ALA A 213 24.42 -20.79 -18.78
N ASP A 214 24.16 -21.71 -17.85
CA ASP A 214 23.07 -21.60 -16.89
C ASP A 214 23.22 -20.38 -15.96
N MET A 215 24.44 -20.17 -15.41
CA MET A 215 24.77 -19.02 -14.59
C MET A 215 24.54 -17.68 -15.32
N TYR A 216 24.98 -17.57 -16.58
CA TYR A 216 24.79 -16.35 -17.38
C TYR A 216 23.33 -16.16 -17.80
N LEU A 217 22.60 -17.24 -18.07
CA LEU A 217 21.18 -17.19 -18.39
C LEU A 217 20.36 -16.65 -17.21
N LYS A 218 20.66 -17.10 -15.98
CA LYS A 218 20.05 -16.59 -14.74
C LYS A 218 20.36 -15.11 -14.48
N GLN A 219 21.57 -14.65 -14.84
CA GLN A 219 21.95 -13.23 -14.82
C GLN A 219 21.36 -12.40 -15.97
N LYS A 220 20.59 -13.02 -16.89
CA LYS A 220 20.06 -12.39 -18.11
C LYS A 220 21.16 -11.87 -19.07
N GLU A 221 22.39 -12.36 -18.93
CA GLU A 221 23.52 -12.06 -19.82
C GLU A 221 23.51 -12.98 -21.05
N TYR A 222 22.51 -12.80 -21.92
CA TYR A 222 22.21 -13.74 -23.00
C TYR A 222 23.36 -13.95 -24.01
N GLN A 223 24.18 -12.93 -24.26
CA GLN A 223 25.31 -13.04 -25.20
C GLN A 223 26.41 -13.97 -24.68
N GLU A 224 26.74 -13.90 -23.38
CA GLU A 224 27.72 -14.81 -22.79
C GLU A 224 27.14 -16.22 -22.67
N ALA A 225 25.86 -16.34 -22.29
CA ALA A 225 25.17 -17.63 -22.26
C ALA A 225 25.23 -18.35 -23.62
N LEU A 226 24.98 -17.63 -24.73
CA LEU A 226 25.07 -18.17 -26.09
C LEU A 226 26.44 -18.77 -26.43
N LYS A 227 27.54 -18.12 -26.00
CA LYS A 227 28.91 -18.63 -26.24
C LYS A 227 29.12 -19.97 -25.53
N PHE A 228 28.70 -20.07 -24.27
CA PHE A 228 28.85 -21.29 -23.49
C PHE A 228 27.89 -22.40 -23.93
N LEU A 229 26.67 -22.05 -24.38
CA LEU A 229 25.73 -23.00 -24.98
C LEU A 229 26.30 -23.61 -26.27
N ASP A 230 26.95 -22.83 -27.13
CA ASP A 230 27.61 -23.34 -28.34
C ASP A 230 28.71 -24.35 -28.01
N ILE A 231 29.54 -24.07 -27.00
CA ILE A 231 30.56 -25.00 -26.51
C ILE A 231 29.91 -26.28 -25.97
N ALA A 232 28.87 -26.15 -25.14
CA ALA A 232 28.15 -27.28 -24.57
C ALA A 232 27.49 -28.16 -25.65
N LEU A 233 26.87 -27.54 -26.66
CA LEU A 233 26.20 -28.21 -27.77
C LEU A 233 27.20 -29.03 -28.61
N LYS A 234 28.35 -28.44 -28.97
CA LYS A 234 29.42 -29.10 -29.73
C LYS A 234 30.02 -30.29 -28.99
N LYS A 235 30.10 -30.23 -27.65
CA LYS A 235 30.66 -31.28 -26.80
C LYS A 235 29.64 -32.31 -26.31
N SER A 236 28.34 -32.08 -26.56
CA SER A 236 27.31 -33.06 -26.23
C SER A 236 27.27 -34.21 -27.24
N TYR A 237 26.89 -35.40 -26.78
CA TYR A 237 26.66 -36.58 -27.62
C TYR A 237 25.21 -37.07 -27.55
N ASN A 238 24.44 -36.66 -26.53
CA ASN A 238 23.05 -37.08 -26.34
C ASN A 238 22.12 -36.20 -27.20
N GLY A 239 21.31 -36.82 -28.06
CA GLY A 239 20.34 -36.12 -28.91
C GLY A 239 19.36 -35.25 -28.12
N LYS A 240 18.79 -35.75 -27.00
CA LYS A 240 17.86 -34.98 -26.17
C LYS A 240 18.53 -33.73 -25.56
N GLU A 241 19.76 -33.88 -25.08
CA GLU A 241 20.54 -32.77 -24.52
C GLU A 241 20.86 -31.73 -25.60
N LYS A 242 21.26 -32.18 -26.81
CA LYS A 242 21.45 -31.27 -27.95
C LYS A 242 20.18 -30.53 -28.34
N ALA A 243 19.06 -31.23 -28.40
CA ALA A 243 17.77 -30.64 -28.70
C ALA A 243 17.42 -29.52 -27.71
N ARG A 244 17.58 -29.77 -26.40
CA ARG A 244 17.32 -28.77 -25.35
C ARG A 244 18.24 -27.56 -25.49
N LEU A 245 19.56 -27.76 -25.59
CA LEU A 245 20.51 -26.67 -25.74
C LEU A 245 20.24 -25.84 -27.01
N GLN A 246 19.95 -26.50 -28.13
CA GLN A 246 19.61 -25.84 -29.39
C GLN A 246 18.30 -25.04 -29.30
N TYR A 247 17.31 -25.55 -28.57
CA TYR A 247 16.04 -24.86 -28.32
C TYR A 247 16.26 -23.59 -27.47
N ILE A 248 17.05 -23.68 -26.40
CA ILE A 248 17.41 -22.53 -25.55
C ILE A 248 18.17 -21.49 -26.37
N MET A 249 19.14 -21.90 -27.21
CA MET A 249 19.83 -20.97 -28.11
C MET A 249 18.85 -20.24 -29.05
N ALA A 250 17.83 -20.92 -29.56
CA ALA A 250 16.80 -20.30 -30.40
C ALA A 250 16.00 -19.24 -29.62
N GLN A 251 15.63 -19.54 -28.37
CA GLN A 251 14.96 -18.58 -27.48
C GLN A 251 15.85 -17.37 -27.18
N LEU A 252 17.14 -17.57 -26.92
CA LEU A 252 18.08 -16.46 -26.69
C LEU A 252 18.30 -15.60 -27.94
N TYR A 253 18.33 -16.20 -29.13
CA TYR A 253 18.40 -15.42 -30.38
C TYR A 253 17.14 -14.58 -30.59
N ARG A 254 15.95 -15.12 -30.29
CA ARG A 254 14.70 -14.35 -30.31
C ARG A 254 14.74 -13.20 -29.31
N GLN A 255 15.14 -13.47 -28.07
CA GLN A 255 15.22 -12.48 -26.99
C GLN A 255 16.21 -11.33 -27.31
N THR A 256 17.23 -11.61 -28.11
CA THR A 256 18.23 -10.61 -28.55
C THR A 256 17.88 -9.95 -29.90
N GLY A 257 16.67 -10.18 -30.43
CA GLY A 257 16.15 -9.58 -31.66
C GLY A 257 16.70 -10.17 -32.96
N ASN A 258 17.39 -11.32 -32.89
CA ASN A 258 17.96 -11.99 -34.06
C ASN A 258 17.02 -13.07 -34.62
N GLU A 259 15.90 -12.63 -35.19
CA GLU A 259 14.81 -13.49 -35.67
C GLU A 259 15.24 -14.55 -36.69
N ALA A 260 16.14 -14.19 -37.62
CA ALA A 260 16.65 -15.12 -38.62
C ALA A 260 17.44 -16.27 -37.98
N LYS A 261 18.34 -15.97 -37.03
CA LYS A 261 19.08 -17.00 -36.28
C LYS A 261 18.17 -17.79 -35.36
N ALA A 262 17.15 -17.15 -34.76
CA ALA A 262 16.16 -17.83 -33.94
C ALA A 262 15.40 -18.88 -34.76
N SER A 263 14.88 -18.52 -35.93
CA SER A 263 14.17 -19.42 -36.83
C SER A 263 15.07 -20.58 -37.30
N GLU A 264 16.33 -20.30 -37.68
CA GLU A 264 17.30 -21.34 -38.03
C GLU A 264 17.56 -22.30 -36.86
N ALA A 265 17.80 -21.75 -35.67
CA ALA A 265 18.08 -22.52 -34.47
C ALA A 265 16.89 -23.41 -34.07
N TYR A 266 15.66 -22.90 -34.13
CA TYR A 266 14.45 -23.70 -33.89
C TYR A 266 14.31 -24.83 -34.92
N ARG A 267 14.55 -24.58 -36.21
CA ARG A 267 14.55 -25.64 -37.23
C ARG A 267 15.62 -26.70 -36.98
N ALA A 268 16.78 -26.31 -36.46
CA ALA A 268 17.86 -27.22 -36.12
C ALA A 268 17.51 -28.18 -34.98
N VAL A 269 16.58 -27.83 -34.07
CA VAL A 269 16.13 -28.71 -32.97
C VAL A 269 15.67 -30.07 -33.51
N GLY A 270 14.93 -30.09 -34.63
CA GLY A 270 14.43 -31.33 -35.26
C GLY A 270 15.53 -32.32 -35.68
N LYS A 271 16.77 -31.85 -35.88
CA LYS A 271 17.93 -32.68 -36.26
C LYS A 271 18.49 -33.51 -35.09
N HIS A 272 18.01 -33.27 -33.86
CA HIS A 272 18.54 -33.87 -32.64
C HIS A 272 17.59 -34.89 -31.99
N ASN A 273 16.57 -35.35 -32.71
CA ASN A 273 15.54 -36.27 -32.19
C ASN A 273 14.88 -35.78 -30.87
N PRO A 274 14.32 -34.54 -30.87
CA PRO A 274 13.66 -33.95 -29.71
C PRO A 274 12.41 -34.76 -29.29
N PRO A 275 11.99 -34.69 -28.01
CA PRO A 275 10.65 -35.10 -27.60
C PRO A 275 9.56 -34.41 -28.42
N TYR A 276 8.41 -35.04 -28.58
CA TYR A 276 7.33 -34.57 -29.44
C TYR A 276 6.95 -33.10 -29.20
N LYS A 277 6.65 -32.74 -27.94
CA LYS A 277 6.26 -31.38 -27.55
C LYS A 277 7.32 -30.33 -27.92
N MET A 278 8.61 -30.62 -27.71
CA MET A 278 9.70 -29.72 -28.09
C MET A 278 9.84 -29.61 -29.61
N ALA A 279 9.71 -30.72 -30.34
CA ALA A 279 9.74 -30.74 -31.80
C ALA A 279 8.60 -29.89 -32.39
N PHE A 280 7.41 -30.04 -31.80
CA PHE A 280 6.21 -29.30 -32.17
C PHE A 280 6.41 -27.80 -31.91
N ASN A 281 6.73 -27.40 -30.68
CA ASN A 281 6.94 -26.01 -30.32
C ASN A 281 8.07 -25.36 -31.12
N ALA A 282 9.15 -26.08 -31.43
CA ALA A 282 10.23 -25.57 -32.27
C ALA A 282 9.74 -25.27 -33.70
N ARG A 283 8.86 -26.10 -34.26
CA ARG A 283 8.26 -25.84 -35.59
C ARG A 283 7.32 -24.64 -35.57
N ILE A 284 6.47 -24.55 -34.55
CA ILE A 284 5.54 -23.42 -34.38
C ILE A 284 6.32 -22.11 -34.22
N ASN A 285 7.29 -22.08 -33.31
CA ASN A 285 8.12 -20.89 -33.11
C ASN A 285 8.91 -20.54 -34.38
N ALA A 286 9.51 -21.51 -35.08
CA ALA A 286 10.20 -21.23 -36.34
C ALA A 286 9.30 -20.62 -37.42
N ALA A 287 8.01 -21.01 -37.46
CA ALA A 287 7.01 -20.45 -38.37
C ALA A 287 6.51 -19.07 -37.92
N GLY A 288 6.34 -18.85 -36.62
CA GLY A 288 5.97 -17.56 -36.03
C GLY A 288 7.03 -16.48 -36.21
N MET A 289 8.33 -16.86 -36.26
CA MET A 289 9.44 -15.94 -36.56
C MET A 289 9.63 -15.68 -38.06
N PHE A 290 8.57 -15.81 -38.87
CA PHE A 290 8.62 -15.52 -40.30
C PHE A 290 8.91 -14.02 -40.52
N SER A 291 10.12 -13.72 -40.99
CA SER A 291 10.61 -12.35 -41.21
C SER A 291 10.18 -11.75 -42.56
N GLY A 292 9.16 -12.31 -43.23
CA GLY A 292 8.79 -11.95 -44.60
C GLY A 292 9.66 -12.60 -45.70
N GLN A 293 10.74 -13.28 -45.31
CA GLN A 293 11.63 -14.00 -46.24
C GLN A 293 11.36 -15.51 -46.20
N GLY A 294 11.11 -16.12 -47.37
CA GLY A 294 10.82 -17.55 -47.51
C GLY A 294 9.54 -17.80 -48.33
N ASP A 295 9.02 -19.03 -48.25
CA ASP A 295 7.76 -19.43 -48.91
C ASP A 295 6.64 -19.52 -47.85
N PRO A 296 5.83 -18.46 -47.67
CA PRO A 296 4.78 -18.44 -46.66
C PRO A 296 3.65 -19.43 -46.97
N GLU A 297 3.39 -19.74 -48.25
CA GLU A 297 2.39 -20.74 -48.63
C GLU A 297 2.80 -22.14 -48.18
N LYS A 298 4.09 -22.46 -48.30
CA LYS A 298 4.62 -23.70 -47.75
C LYS A 298 4.44 -23.79 -46.24
N LEU A 299 4.73 -22.71 -45.50
CA LEU A 299 4.53 -22.67 -44.04
C LEU A 299 3.05 -22.82 -43.66
N LYS A 300 2.15 -22.07 -44.31
CA LYS A 300 0.70 -22.18 -44.09
C LYS A 300 0.20 -23.59 -44.40
N LYS A 301 0.68 -24.24 -45.47
CA LYS A 301 0.34 -25.63 -45.82
C LYS A 301 0.83 -26.63 -44.77
N GLU A 302 2.02 -26.42 -44.22
CA GLU A 302 2.57 -27.24 -43.12
C GLU A 302 1.74 -27.07 -41.83
N LEU A 303 1.42 -25.83 -41.42
CA LEU A 303 0.57 -25.54 -40.26
C LEU A 303 -0.85 -26.12 -40.41
N ARG A 304 -1.49 -25.95 -41.58
CA ARG A 304 -2.79 -26.58 -41.88
C ARG A 304 -2.75 -28.11 -41.90
N LYS A 305 -1.58 -28.71 -42.20
CA LYS A 305 -1.40 -30.17 -42.03
C LYS A 305 -1.38 -30.52 -40.54
N LEU A 306 -0.66 -29.77 -39.71
CA LEU A 306 -0.63 -29.98 -38.26
C LEU A 306 -2.02 -29.87 -37.63
N LEU A 307 -2.85 -28.90 -38.04
CA LEU A 307 -4.25 -28.75 -37.54
C LEU A 307 -5.12 -29.99 -37.78
N ARG A 308 -4.86 -30.74 -38.86
CA ARG A 308 -5.62 -31.94 -39.24
C ARG A 308 -5.17 -33.20 -38.50
N GLU A 309 -4.01 -33.19 -37.86
CA GLU A 309 -3.49 -34.34 -37.13
C GLU A 309 -4.09 -34.37 -35.71
N GLU A 310 -4.79 -35.46 -35.34
CA GLU A 310 -5.53 -35.59 -34.07
C GLU A 310 -4.64 -35.41 -32.83
N LYS A 311 -3.41 -35.92 -32.87
CA LYS A 311 -2.39 -35.74 -31.82
C LYS A 311 -1.99 -34.28 -31.55
N ASN A 312 -2.42 -33.33 -32.38
CA ASN A 312 -2.20 -31.88 -32.20
C ASN A 312 -3.45 -31.15 -31.69
N ALA A 313 -4.51 -31.86 -31.31
CA ALA A 313 -5.73 -31.23 -30.83
C ALA A 313 -5.47 -30.25 -29.68
N GLU A 314 -4.59 -30.62 -28.74
CA GLU A 314 -4.17 -29.79 -27.60
C GLU A 314 -3.29 -28.58 -27.96
N PHE A 315 -2.83 -28.46 -29.21
CA PHE A 315 -1.96 -27.37 -29.67
C PHE A 315 -2.56 -26.53 -30.80
N ARG A 316 -3.88 -26.67 -31.05
CA ARG A 316 -4.55 -25.95 -32.14
C ARG A 316 -4.47 -24.43 -31.96
N ASP A 317 -4.59 -23.98 -30.71
CA ASP A 317 -4.42 -22.59 -30.31
C ASP A 317 -3.11 -21.99 -30.82
N GLN A 318 -1.98 -22.68 -30.59
CA GLN A 318 -0.64 -22.24 -31.01
C GLN A 318 -0.49 -22.27 -32.54
N ILE A 319 -1.11 -23.24 -33.22
CA ILE A 319 -1.06 -23.32 -34.69
C ILE A 319 -1.86 -22.18 -35.33
N TYR A 320 -3.06 -21.90 -34.81
CA TYR A 320 -3.88 -20.78 -35.26
C TYR A 320 -3.18 -19.45 -34.99
N PHE A 321 -2.53 -19.28 -33.84
CA PHE A 321 -1.73 -18.10 -33.55
C PHE A 321 -0.57 -17.91 -34.54
N ALA A 322 0.14 -18.97 -34.89
CA ALA A 322 1.20 -18.91 -35.90
C ALA A 322 0.67 -18.57 -37.30
N LEU A 323 -0.48 -19.13 -37.70
CA LEU A 323 -1.16 -18.77 -38.96
C LEU A 323 -1.56 -17.30 -38.97
N ALA A 324 -2.13 -16.81 -37.86
CA ALA A 324 -2.54 -15.42 -37.71
C ALA A 324 -1.37 -14.45 -37.85
N ASN A 325 -0.22 -14.75 -37.23
CA ASN A 325 1.00 -13.96 -37.39
C ASN A 325 1.49 -13.90 -38.84
N ILE A 326 1.43 -15.02 -39.58
CA ILE A 326 1.80 -15.04 -41.01
C ILE A 326 0.85 -14.14 -41.81
N PHE A 327 -0.46 -14.28 -41.64
CA PHE A 327 -1.44 -13.45 -42.33
C PHE A 327 -1.30 -11.96 -41.99
N TYR A 328 -1.04 -11.65 -40.72
CA TYR A 328 -0.81 -10.28 -40.26
C TYR A 328 0.41 -9.66 -40.95
N LYS A 329 1.52 -10.41 -41.07
CA LYS A 329 2.72 -9.98 -41.78
C LYS A 329 2.54 -9.86 -43.30
N GLU A 330 1.66 -10.66 -43.89
CA GLU A 330 1.26 -10.54 -45.30
C GLU A 330 0.30 -9.35 -45.56
N GLY A 331 -0.17 -8.66 -44.50
CA GLY A 331 -1.14 -7.57 -44.60
C GLY A 331 -2.59 -8.04 -44.77
N ASN A 332 -2.87 -9.34 -44.61
CA ASN A 332 -4.22 -9.90 -44.69
C ASN A 332 -4.89 -9.86 -43.31
N GLN A 333 -5.37 -8.69 -42.92
CA GLN A 333 -5.88 -8.42 -41.56
C GLN A 333 -7.14 -9.22 -41.21
N GLU A 334 -8.05 -9.43 -42.16
CA GLU A 334 -9.27 -10.21 -41.92
C GLU A 334 -8.95 -11.67 -41.54
N GLN A 335 -8.09 -12.33 -42.33
CA GLN A 335 -7.66 -13.69 -42.05
C GLN A 335 -6.80 -13.77 -40.79
N ALA A 336 -5.99 -12.74 -40.50
CA ALA A 336 -5.24 -12.68 -39.24
C ALA A 336 -6.17 -12.65 -38.03
N LEU A 337 -7.15 -11.74 -38.01
CA LEU A 337 -8.14 -11.62 -36.94
C LEU A 337 -8.95 -12.90 -36.78
N GLU A 338 -9.41 -13.53 -37.88
CA GLU A 338 -10.10 -14.81 -37.83
C GLU A 338 -9.25 -15.90 -37.15
N ASN A 339 -7.98 -16.03 -37.55
CA ASN A 339 -7.09 -17.04 -36.95
C ASN A 339 -6.71 -16.71 -35.51
N TYR A 340 -6.56 -15.44 -35.12
CA TYR A 340 -6.37 -15.10 -33.71
C TYR A 340 -7.60 -15.44 -32.86
N ARG A 341 -8.82 -15.17 -33.34
CA ARG A 341 -10.06 -15.57 -32.65
C ARG A 341 -10.17 -17.08 -32.53
N LEU A 342 -9.82 -17.82 -33.58
CA LEU A 342 -9.74 -19.29 -33.52
C LEU A 342 -8.68 -19.77 -32.52
N SER A 343 -7.56 -19.05 -32.39
CA SER A 343 -6.55 -19.36 -31.38
C SER A 343 -7.10 -19.23 -29.96
N VAL A 344 -7.79 -18.12 -29.65
CA VAL A 344 -8.50 -17.92 -28.37
C VAL A 344 -9.55 -19.02 -28.17
N ALA A 345 -10.42 -19.24 -29.15
CA ALA A 345 -11.54 -20.18 -29.04
C ALA A 345 -11.12 -21.66 -28.91
N THR A 346 -9.92 -22.01 -29.35
CA THR A 346 -9.41 -23.40 -29.29
C THR A 346 -8.43 -23.64 -28.14
N SER A 347 -8.11 -22.62 -27.35
CA SER A 347 -7.26 -22.79 -26.18
C SER A 347 -8.09 -23.32 -25.01
N THR A 348 -7.95 -24.62 -24.70
CA THR A 348 -8.71 -25.27 -23.63
C THR A 348 -7.91 -25.46 -22.35
N ASP A 349 -6.59 -25.54 -22.42
CA ASP A 349 -5.72 -25.87 -21.27
C ASP A 349 -4.39 -25.10 -21.22
N ASN A 350 -4.26 -24.03 -22.00
CA ASN A 350 -3.02 -23.27 -22.15
C ASN A 350 -3.27 -21.78 -21.93
N ASP A 351 -3.39 -21.40 -20.66
CA ASP A 351 -3.78 -20.04 -20.25
C ASP A 351 -2.79 -18.97 -20.77
N HIS A 352 -1.50 -19.29 -20.87
CA HIS A 352 -0.52 -18.38 -21.47
C HIS A 352 -0.76 -18.12 -22.95
N GLN A 353 -1.08 -19.14 -23.75
CA GLN A 353 -1.39 -18.94 -25.16
C GLN A 353 -2.73 -18.23 -25.36
N LEU A 354 -3.72 -18.55 -24.53
CA LEU A 354 -5.00 -17.85 -24.51
C LEU A 354 -4.80 -16.35 -24.26
N ALA A 355 -4.06 -16.00 -23.20
CA ALA A 355 -3.73 -14.63 -22.87
C ALA A 355 -2.96 -13.94 -24.01
N LEU A 356 -1.91 -14.58 -24.55
CA LEU A 356 -1.13 -14.02 -25.65
C LEU A 356 -2.00 -13.71 -26.87
N SER A 357 -2.89 -14.63 -27.26
CA SER A 357 -3.80 -14.45 -28.38
C SER A 357 -4.83 -13.34 -28.12
N ALA A 358 -5.35 -13.28 -26.89
CA ALA A 358 -6.32 -12.27 -26.47
C ALA A 358 -5.68 -10.86 -26.43
N VAL A 359 -4.51 -10.69 -25.80
CA VAL A 359 -3.76 -9.43 -25.83
C VAL A 359 -3.45 -8.99 -27.25
N THR A 360 -3.03 -9.91 -28.13
CA THR A 360 -2.74 -9.57 -29.52
C THR A 360 -3.98 -9.06 -30.26
N LEU A 361 -5.16 -9.65 -30.02
CA LEU A 361 -6.42 -9.14 -30.56
C LEU A 361 -6.77 -7.78 -29.97
N ALA A 362 -6.65 -7.63 -28.66
CA ALA A 362 -6.96 -6.42 -27.94
C ALA A 362 -6.12 -5.23 -28.43
N ASP A 363 -4.82 -5.43 -28.64
CA ASP A 363 -3.90 -4.46 -29.23
C ASP A 363 -4.32 -4.02 -30.65
N ILE A 364 -4.75 -4.98 -31.47
CA ILE A 364 -5.21 -4.69 -32.84
C ILE A 364 -6.50 -3.86 -32.78
N TYR A 365 -7.47 -4.29 -31.98
CA TYR A 365 -8.74 -3.58 -31.83
C TYR A 365 -8.57 -2.19 -31.22
N PHE A 366 -7.68 -2.05 -30.23
CA PHE A 366 -7.39 -0.76 -29.62
C PHE A 366 -6.83 0.22 -30.65
N ARG A 367 -5.89 -0.24 -31.48
CA ARG A 367 -5.33 0.55 -32.60
C ARG A 367 -6.37 0.89 -33.66
N ASP A 368 -7.28 -0.04 -33.93
CA ASP A 368 -8.39 0.13 -34.88
C ASP A 368 -9.55 0.96 -34.29
N LYS A 369 -9.42 1.48 -33.05
CA LYS A 369 -10.40 2.31 -32.34
C LYS A 369 -11.68 1.56 -31.93
N SER A 370 -11.63 0.23 -32.00
CA SER A 370 -12.65 -0.70 -31.56
C SER A 370 -12.48 -0.97 -30.06
N TYR A 371 -12.71 0.05 -29.24
CA TYR A 371 -12.39 0.01 -27.80
C TYR A 371 -13.22 -1.03 -27.04
N ARG A 372 -14.49 -1.26 -27.42
CA ARG A 372 -15.34 -2.28 -26.79
C ARG A 372 -14.82 -3.70 -27.05
N GLU A 373 -14.41 -3.99 -28.28
CA GLU A 373 -13.79 -5.28 -28.62
C GLU A 373 -12.42 -5.43 -27.95
N ALA A 374 -11.62 -4.37 -27.93
CA ALA A 374 -10.35 -4.37 -27.23
C ALA A 374 -10.51 -4.69 -25.74
N GLN A 375 -11.51 -4.08 -25.08
CA GLN A 375 -11.81 -4.30 -23.68
C GLN A 375 -12.17 -5.76 -23.40
N ALA A 376 -13.04 -6.37 -24.22
CA ALA A 376 -13.42 -7.78 -24.06
C ALA A 376 -12.23 -8.77 -24.17
N TYR A 377 -11.27 -8.49 -25.06
CA TYR A 377 -10.08 -9.34 -25.19
C TYR A 377 -9.01 -9.03 -24.13
N TYR A 378 -8.90 -7.79 -23.64
CA TYR A 378 -8.07 -7.48 -22.48
C TYR A 378 -8.59 -8.15 -21.22
N ASP A 379 -9.91 -8.11 -20.99
CA ASP A 379 -10.59 -8.83 -19.90
C ASP A 379 -10.29 -10.33 -19.96
N THR A 380 -10.43 -10.94 -21.14
CA THR A 380 -10.09 -12.36 -21.34
C THR A 380 -8.64 -12.68 -20.93
N ALA A 381 -7.69 -11.81 -21.25
CA ALA A 381 -6.29 -12.01 -20.89
C ALA A 381 -6.04 -11.84 -19.39
N VAL A 382 -6.59 -10.79 -18.77
CA VAL A 382 -6.45 -10.50 -17.33
C VAL A 382 -7.10 -11.60 -16.50
N MET A 383 -8.23 -12.17 -16.94
CA MET A 383 -8.94 -13.25 -16.24
C MET A 383 -8.13 -14.55 -16.11
N VAL A 384 -7.26 -14.85 -17.07
CA VAL A 384 -6.55 -16.15 -17.15
C VAL A 384 -5.09 -16.09 -16.76
N LEU A 385 -4.50 -14.89 -16.71
CA LEU A 385 -3.11 -14.70 -16.29
C LEU A 385 -3.01 -14.67 -14.76
N ASP A 386 -1.93 -15.26 -14.26
CA ASP A 386 -1.51 -15.12 -12.87
C ASP A 386 -0.93 -13.71 -12.64
N GLU A 387 -1.09 -13.15 -11.44
CA GLU A 387 -0.55 -11.84 -11.06
C GLU A 387 0.99 -11.80 -11.15
N GLU A 388 1.64 -12.95 -11.01
CA GLU A 388 3.09 -13.12 -11.13
C GLU A 388 3.57 -13.07 -12.60
N TYR A 389 2.65 -13.03 -13.57
CA TYR A 389 2.99 -12.98 -14.98
C TYR A 389 3.74 -11.67 -15.34
N PRO A 390 4.89 -11.74 -16.03
CA PRO A 390 5.64 -10.55 -16.42
C PRO A 390 4.80 -9.56 -17.26
N GLY A 391 4.53 -8.38 -16.71
CA GLY A 391 3.74 -7.34 -17.38
C GLY A 391 2.24 -7.37 -17.07
N TYR A 392 1.78 -8.23 -16.16
CA TYR A 392 0.38 -8.28 -15.70
C TYR A 392 -0.13 -6.93 -15.21
N GLU A 393 0.64 -6.22 -14.36
CA GLU A 393 0.24 -4.92 -13.82
C GLU A 393 -0.09 -3.90 -14.93
N ARG A 394 0.80 -3.79 -15.93
CA ARG A 394 0.58 -2.90 -17.08
C ARG A 394 -0.67 -3.30 -17.86
N LEU A 395 -0.89 -4.61 -18.03
CA LEU A 395 -2.06 -5.14 -18.73
C LEU A 395 -3.36 -4.83 -17.97
N SER A 396 -3.35 -4.97 -16.65
CA SER A 396 -4.48 -4.63 -15.77
C SER A 396 -4.79 -3.14 -15.83
N GLN A 397 -3.79 -2.27 -15.68
CA GLN A 397 -3.98 -0.82 -15.76
C GLN A 397 -4.57 -0.38 -17.11
N LEU A 398 -4.11 -1.01 -18.20
CA LEU A 398 -4.64 -0.77 -19.54
C LEU A 398 -6.10 -1.24 -19.67
N HIS A 399 -6.43 -2.41 -19.12
CA HIS A 399 -7.80 -2.92 -19.05
C HIS A 399 -8.72 -1.97 -18.27
N ASP A 400 -8.28 -1.48 -17.11
CA ASP A 400 -9.09 -0.64 -16.22
C ASP A 400 -9.34 0.73 -16.84
N GLY A 401 -8.29 1.37 -17.38
CA GLY A 401 -8.42 2.62 -18.12
C GLY A 401 -9.31 2.46 -19.36
N LEU A 402 -9.25 1.30 -20.02
CA LEU A 402 -10.07 1.02 -21.20
C LEU A 402 -11.52 0.77 -20.83
N THR A 403 -11.78 0.17 -19.69
CA THR A 403 -13.14 -0.02 -19.16
C THR A 403 -13.79 1.34 -18.90
N ARG A 404 -13.13 2.24 -18.15
CA ARG A 404 -13.61 3.61 -17.95
C ARG A 404 -13.79 4.37 -19.27
N LEU A 405 -12.84 4.23 -20.20
CA LEU A 405 -12.96 4.86 -21.51
C LEU A 405 -14.18 4.35 -22.29
N VAL A 406 -14.41 3.03 -22.29
CA VAL A 406 -15.55 2.42 -22.99
C VAL A 406 -16.87 2.83 -22.35
N GLU A 407 -16.93 2.98 -21.02
CA GLU A 407 -18.09 3.52 -20.32
C GLU A 407 -18.44 4.92 -20.83
N GLU A 408 -17.48 5.86 -20.82
CA GLU A 408 -17.69 7.23 -21.28
C GLU A 408 -18.04 7.32 -22.77
N LEU A 409 -17.32 6.58 -23.62
CA LEU A 409 -17.60 6.54 -25.05
C LEU A 409 -18.97 5.91 -25.35
N THR A 410 -19.41 4.95 -24.54
CA THR A 410 -20.75 4.35 -24.67
C THR A 410 -21.83 5.35 -24.26
N VAL A 411 -21.61 6.17 -23.23
CA VAL A 411 -22.53 7.27 -22.89
C VAL A 411 -22.69 8.21 -24.08
N VAL A 412 -21.59 8.64 -24.70
CA VAL A 412 -21.64 9.50 -25.90
C VAL A 412 -22.39 8.81 -27.05
N GLU A 413 -22.04 7.58 -27.39
CA GLU A 413 -22.66 6.80 -28.49
C GLU A 413 -24.18 6.62 -28.28
N VAL A 414 -24.57 6.25 -27.07
CA VAL A 414 -25.97 6.02 -26.70
C VAL A 414 -26.76 7.32 -26.73
N GLN A 415 -26.26 8.38 -26.09
CA GLN A 415 -26.96 9.66 -26.06
C GLN A 415 -27.06 10.28 -27.47
N ASP A 416 -25.99 10.25 -28.28
CA ASP A 416 -26.04 10.70 -29.68
C ASP A 416 -27.11 9.92 -30.48
N SER A 417 -27.22 8.61 -30.25
CA SER A 417 -28.23 7.76 -30.89
C SER A 417 -29.66 8.10 -30.44
N LEU A 418 -29.86 8.29 -29.13
CA LEU A 418 -31.16 8.66 -28.55
C LEU A 418 -31.61 10.04 -29.02
N GLN A 419 -30.70 11.03 -29.04
CA GLN A 419 -31.00 12.37 -29.56
C GLN A 419 -31.35 12.33 -31.04
N LYS A 420 -30.60 11.57 -31.85
CA LYS A 420 -30.90 11.39 -33.28
C LYS A 420 -32.29 10.78 -33.50
N LEU A 421 -32.68 9.81 -32.67
CA LEU A 421 -34.01 9.18 -32.75
C LEU A 421 -35.12 10.13 -32.26
N ALA A 422 -34.88 10.90 -31.20
CA ALA A 422 -35.81 11.88 -30.67
C ALA A 422 -36.08 13.03 -31.65
N LEU A 423 -35.05 13.51 -32.36
CA LEU A 423 -35.14 14.56 -33.38
C LEU A 423 -35.78 14.10 -34.69
N MET A 424 -35.93 12.80 -34.90
CA MET A 424 -36.58 12.23 -36.08
C MET A 424 -38.09 12.52 -36.05
N PRO A 425 -38.74 12.79 -37.20
CA PRO A 425 -40.20 12.86 -37.27
C PRO A 425 -40.85 11.61 -36.67
N GLU A 426 -41.93 11.78 -35.90
CA GLU A 426 -42.54 10.69 -35.14
C GLU A 426 -42.90 9.48 -36.01
N ASN A 427 -43.45 9.72 -37.21
CA ASN A 427 -43.79 8.67 -38.18
C ASN A 427 -42.57 7.91 -38.72
N GLU A 428 -41.41 8.55 -38.85
CA GLU A 428 -40.17 7.91 -39.28
C GLU A 428 -39.53 7.11 -38.13
N ARG A 429 -39.53 7.69 -36.93
CA ARG A 429 -39.09 7.02 -35.70
C ARG A 429 -39.87 5.72 -35.45
N GLU A 430 -41.20 5.77 -35.52
CA GLU A 430 -42.05 4.59 -35.30
C GLU A 430 -41.77 3.47 -36.32
N ARG A 431 -41.59 3.83 -37.60
CA ARG A 431 -41.25 2.86 -38.65
C ARG A 431 -39.90 2.20 -38.41
N LEU A 432 -38.91 2.96 -37.93
CA LEU A 432 -37.59 2.41 -37.61
C LEU A 432 -37.65 1.44 -36.43
N ILE A 433 -38.37 1.78 -35.37
CA ILE A 433 -38.60 0.90 -34.21
C ILE A 433 -39.31 -0.39 -34.65
N ASP A 434 -40.33 -0.29 -35.51
CA ASP A 434 -41.03 -1.45 -36.07
C ASP A 434 -40.09 -2.36 -36.89
N GLN A 435 -39.15 -1.77 -37.64
CA GLN A 435 -38.12 -2.52 -38.36
C GLN A 435 -37.17 -3.25 -37.41
N TRP A 436 -36.73 -2.62 -36.32
CA TRP A 436 -35.88 -3.26 -35.32
C TRP A 436 -36.58 -4.43 -34.63
N ILE A 437 -37.84 -4.26 -34.23
CA ILE A 437 -38.64 -5.36 -33.64
C ILE A 437 -38.80 -6.51 -34.66
N ALA A 438 -39.05 -6.21 -35.93
CA ALA A 438 -39.14 -7.23 -36.97
C ALA A 438 -37.81 -7.97 -37.19
N GLN A 439 -36.67 -7.26 -37.17
CA GLN A 439 -35.34 -7.87 -37.25
C GLN A 439 -35.03 -8.74 -36.04
N LEU A 440 -35.38 -8.29 -34.84
CA LEU A 440 -35.17 -9.05 -33.61
C LEU A 440 -36.00 -10.36 -33.63
N ARG A 441 -37.26 -10.31 -34.09
CA ARG A 441 -38.10 -11.51 -34.29
C ARG A 441 -37.51 -12.49 -35.29
N GLU A 442 -36.90 -12.00 -36.37
CA GLU A 442 -36.25 -12.85 -37.35
C GLU A 442 -34.96 -13.47 -36.79
N LYS A 443 -34.19 -12.70 -36.02
CA LYS A 443 -32.98 -13.19 -35.36
C LYS A 443 -33.30 -14.29 -34.35
N GLU A 444 -34.28 -14.09 -33.47
CA GLU A 444 -34.75 -15.12 -32.54
C GLU A 444 -35.18 -16.39 -33.28
N ARG A 445 -35.92 -16.25 -34.39
CA ARG A 445 -36.30 -17.40 -35.22
C ARG A 445 -35.09 -18.12 -35.82
N GLN A 446 -34.05 -17.39 -36.25
CA GLN A 446 -32.82 -18.00 -36.77
C GLN A 446 -32.02 -18.69 -35.66
N ASP A 447 -31.91 -18.08 -34.48
CA ASP A 447 -31.22 -18.66 -33.33
C ASP A 447 -31.96 -19.92 -32.84
N GLU A 448 -33.30 -19.92 -32.83
CA GLU A 448 -34.11 -21.12 -32.58
C GLU A 448 -33.86 -22.22 -33.62
N LEU A 449 -33.76 -21.87 -34.91
CA LEU A 449 -33.43 -22.84 -35.97
C LEU A 449 -32.02 -23.41 -35.81
N ILE A 450 -31.04 -22.59 -35.42
CA ILE A 450 -29.66 -23.01 -35.15
C ILE A 450 -29.62 -23.90 -33.89
N ALA A 451 -30.29 -23.51 -32.82
CA ALA A 451 -30.40 -24.29 -31.58
C ALA A 451 -31.09 -25.64 -31.84
N ALA A 452 -32.19 -25.65 -32.59
CA ALA A 452 -32.87 -26.88 -33.01
C ALA A 452 -31.95 -27.78 -33.86
N ARG A 453 -31.12 -27.19 -34.74
CA ARG A 453 -30.12 -27.94 -35.52
C ARG A 453 -29.02 -28.51 -34.63
N GLN A 454 -28.47 -27.74 -33.70
CA GLN A 454 -27.47 -28.19 -32.72
C GLN A 454 -28.03 -29.28 -31.81
N GLN A 455 -29.28 -29.15 -31.37
CA GLN A 455 -29.96 -30.15 -30.54
C GLN A 455 -30.27 -31.42 -31.32
N SER A 456 -30.57 -31.33 -32.63
CA SER A 456 -30.66 -32.51 -33.52
C SER A 456 -29.32 -33.22 -33.69
N GLN A 457 -28.21 -32.47 -33.67
CA GLN A 457 -26.83 -32.98 -33.73
C GLN A 457 -26.42 -33.62 -32.40
N ALA A 458 -26.80 -33.03 -31.26
CA ALA A 458 -26.61 -33.58 -29.92
C ALA A 458 -27.46 -34.85 -29.68
N GLY A 459 -28.67 -34.92 -30.24
CA GLY A 459 -29.49 -36.13 -30.25
C GLY A 459 -28.82 -37.31 -30.99
N TYR A 460 -28.04 -37.02 -32.03
CA TYR A 460 -27.21 -38.00 -32.73
C TYR A 460 -26.08 -38.55 -31.83
N TYR A 461 -25.45 -37.69 -31.01
CA TYR A 461 -24.45 -38.10 -30.02
C TYR A 461 -25.05 -38.86 -28.81
N ARG A 462 -26.24 -38.44 -28.32
CA ARG A 462 -26.98 -39.14 -27.26
C ARG A 462 -27.50 -40.52 -27.71
N SER A 463 -27.76 -40.70 -29.01
CA SER A 463 -28.08 -42.02 -29.59
C SER A 463 -26.89 -42.99 -29.61
N ASN A 464 -25.66 -42.47 -29.67
CA ASN A 464 -24.44 -43.26 -29.55
C ASN A 464 -24.13 -43.67 -28.09
N GLU A 465 -24.66 -42.94 -27.10
CA GLU A 465 -24.59 -43.28 -25.67
C GLU A 465 -25.31 -44.61 -25.35
N TYR A 466 -26.42 -44.89 -26.05
CA TYR A 466 -27.14 -46.17 -25.95
C TYR A 466 -26.46 -47.34 -26.68
N ARG A 467 -25.53 -47.08 -27.60
CA ARG A 467 -24.79 -48.12 -28.34
C ARG A 467 -23.56 -48.67 -27.59
N PHE A 468 -23.05 -47.96 -26.57
CA PHE A 468 -21.91 -48.39 -25.77
C PHE A 468 -22.26 -49.05 -24.42
N GLY A 469 -23.55 -49.38 -24.19
CA GLY A 469 -23.92 -50.41 -23.20
C GLY A 469 -23.99 -49.99 -21.73
N LEU A 470 -24.21 -48.70 -21.42
CA LEU A 470 -24.40 -48.23 -20.04
C LEU A 470 -25.84 -48.40 -19.48
N GLY A 471 -26.72 -49.06 -20.24
CA GLY A 471 -28.12 -49.30 -19.86
C GLY A 471 -28.39 -50.60 -19.10
N ARG A 472 -27.39 -51.24 -18.47
CA ARG A 472 -27.63 -52.39 -17.59
C ARG A 472 -27.21 -52.09 -16.16
N SER A 473 -28.23 -51.89 -15.35
CA SER A 473 -28.24 -52.00 -13.89
C SER A 473 -27.35 -53.14 -13.38
N SER A 474 -26.15 -52.79 -12.94
CA SER A 474 -25.39 -53.59 -11.97
C SER A 474 -25.36 -52.77 -10.69
N GLU A 475 -26.05 -53.28 -9.67
CA GLU A 475 -25.88 -52.85 -8.29
C GLU A 475 -24.39 -52.86 -7.93
N GLY A 476 -23.84 -51.70 -7.55
CA GLY A 476 -22.46 -51.58 -7.10
C GLY A 476 -21.66 -50.35 -7.58
N GLY A 477 -22.26 -49.39 -8.29
CA GLY A 477 -21.58 -48.16 -8.72
C GLY A 477 -21.65 -47.06 -7.66
N GLY A 478 -20.53 -46.69 -7.04
CA GLY A 478 -20.43 -45.57 -6.11
C GLY A 478 -20.83 -44.22 -6.72
N TRP A 479 -21.11 -43.25 -5.85
CA TRP A 479 -21.49 -41.86 -6.16
C TRP A 479 -20.75 -41.27 -7.38
N TYR A 480 -21.46 -40.47 -8.20
CA TYR A 480 -21.04 -39.94 -9.51
C TYR A 480 -19.58 -39.47 -9.61
N PHE A 481 -19.05 -38.86 -8.55
CA PHE A 481 -17.68 -38.33 -8.49
C PHE A 481 -16.58 -39.37 -8.24
N TYR A 482 -16.94 -40.61 -7.89
CA TYR A 482 -15.98 -41.71 -7.66
C TYR A 482 -15.67 -42.50 -8.92
N ASN A 483 -16.34 -42.19 -10.04
CA ASN A 483 -16.03 -42.79 -11.34
C ASN A 483 -15.28 -41.75 -12.21
N PRO A 484 -13.96 -41.92 -12.42
CA PRO A 484 -13.14 -40.97 -13.18
C PRO A 484 -13.64 -40.73 -14.60
N GLN A 485 -14.31 -41.71 -15.22
CA GLN A 485 -14.83 -41.58 -16.59
C GLN A 485 -16.06 -40.68 -16.64
N THR A 486 -16.98 -40.78 -15.67
CA THR A 486 -18.15 -39.90 -15.58
C THR A 486 -17.75 -38.49 -15.15
N VAL A 487 -16.74 -38.34 -14.30
CA VAL A 487 -16.19 -37.02 -13.93
C VAL A 487 -15.53 -36.33 -15.12
N THR A 488 -14.74 -37.07 -15.91
CA THR A 488 -14.10 -36.51 -17.12
C THR A 488 -15.14 -36.06 -18.13
N TYR A 489 -16.20 -36.85 -18.33
CA TYR A 489 -17.30 -36.51 -19.24
C TYR A 489 -18.13 -35.34 -18.71
N GLY A 490 -18.46 -35.33 -17.42
CA GLY A 490 -19.15 -34.23 -16.75
C GLY A 490 -18.36 -32.92 -16.81
N LYS A 491 -17.03 -32.98 -16.68
CA LYS A 491 -16.13 -31.83 -16.84
C LYS A 491 -16.17 -31.29 -18.27
N ALA A 492 -16.11 -32.16 -19.28
CA ALA A 492 -16.19 -31.74 -20.68
C ALA A 492 -17.55 -31.10 -21.01
N GLN A 493 -18.65 -31.68 -20.52
CA GLN A 493 -19.99 -31.13 -20.69
C GLN A 493 -20.15 -29.77 -19.97
N PHE A 494 -19.65 -29.68 -18.73
CA PHE A 494 -19.66 -28.44 -17.96
C PHE A 494 -18.86 -27.33 -18.66
N GLN A 495 -17.67 -27.64 -19.17
CA GLN A 495 -16.87 -26.67 -19.93
C GLN A 495 -17.51 -26.29 -21.27
N GLN A 496 -18.29 -27.19 -21.88
CA GLN A 496 -19.01 -26.88 -23.11
C GLN A 496 -20.22 -25.96 -22.86
N GLU A 497 -20.96 -26.17 -21.77
CA GLU A 497 -22.12 -25.35 -21.41
C GLU A 497 -21.73 -24.02 -20.74
N TRP A 498 -20.67 -24.03 -19.92
CA TRP A 498 -20.32 -22.93 -19.03
C TRP A 498 -18.88 -22.41 -19.22
N GLY A 499 -18.08 -22.93 -20.15
CA GLY A 499 -16.68 -22.51 -20.30
C GLY A 499 -15.78 -22.86 -19.10
N ARG A 500 -14.59 -22.26 -19.03
CA ARG A 500 -13.69 -22.38 -17.85
C ARG A 500 -14.18 -21.42 -16.76
N ARG A 501 -14.92 -21.94 -15.78
CA ARG A 501 -15.33 -21.17 -14.59
C ARG A 501 -14.32 -21.35 -13.47
N LYS A 502 -13.93 -20.23 -12.84
CA LYS A 502 -13.12 -20.23 -11.63
C LYS A 502 -13.93 -20.86 -10.50
N LEU A 503 -13.24 -21.56 -9.59
CA LEU A 503 -13.88 -22.14 -8.41
C LEU A 503 -14.08 -21.03 -7.38
N GLU A 504 -15.24 -20.39 -7.44
CA GLU A 504 -15.63 -19.27 -6.60
C GLU A 504 -17.15 -19.23 -6.47
N ASP A 505 -17.65 -18.48 -5.49
CA ASP A 505 -19.09 -18.30 -5.32
C ASP A 505 -19.68 -17.60 -6.56
N ASP A 506 -20.93 -17.95 -6.88
CA ASP A 506 -21.63 -17.53 -8.11
C ASP A 506 -20.94 -17.89 -9.44
N TRP A 507 -20.12 -18.95 -9.46
CA TRP A 507 -19.40 -19.44 -10.67
C TRP A 507 -20.27 -19.62 -11.93
N ARG A 508 -21.60 -19.74 -11.80
CA ARG A 508 -22.52 -19.85 -12.97
C ARG A 508 -22.62 -18.54 -13.78
N ARG A 509 -22.27 -17.39 -13.19
CA ARG A 509 -22.33 -16.07 -13.82
C ARG A 509 -21.01 -15.78 -14.54
N MET A 510 -21.06 -15.58 -15.87
CA MET A 510 -19.86 -15.26 -16.68
C MET A 510 -19.40 -13.82 -16.46
N ASN A 511 -20.36 -12.91 -16.28
CA ASN A 511 -20.12 -11.53 -15.92
C ASN A 511 -20.74 -11.32 -14.53
N LYS A 512 -19.92 -10.98 -13.54
CA LYS A 512 -20.40 -10.68 -12.18
C LYS A 512 -20.84 -9.22 -12.02
N GLN A 513 -20.61 -8.38 -13.04
CA GLN A 513 -21.17 -7.03 -13.18
C GLN A 513 -22.55 -7.03 -13.87
N THR A 514 -23.28 -8.14 -13.89
CA THR A 514 -24.72 -8.05 -14.18
C THR A 514 -25.39 -7.53 -12.92
N VAL A 515 -25.48 -6.21 -12.83
CA VAL A 515 -26.42 -5.47 -11.99
C VAL A 515 -27.73 -6.23 -12.04
N SER A 516 -28.18 -6.76 -10.91
CA SER A 516 -29.49 -7.39 -10.85
C SER A 516 -30.54 -6.34 -11.21
N ASP A 517 -31.66 -6.74 -11.84
CA ASP A 517 -32.82 -5.86 -11.95
C ASP A 517 -33.31 -5.37 -10.56
N GLU A 518 -32.87 -6.02 -9.48
CA GLU A 518 -33.06 -5.60 -8.09
C GLU A 518 -32.13 -4.44 -7.68
N GLU A 519 -30.87 -4.38 -8.16
CA GLU A 519 -29.96 -3.24 -7.92
C GLU A 519 -30.29 -2.02 -8.80
N TYR A 520 -30.85 -2.22 -10.00
CA TYR A 520 -31.49 -1.11 -10.74
C TYR A 520 -32.78 -0.62 -10.05
N GLY A 521 -33.43 -1.48 -9.26
CA GLY A 521 -34.56 -1.13 -8.40
C GLY A 521 -34.14 -0.29 -7.19
N GLU A 522 -33.05 -0.67 -6.52
CA GLU A 522 -32.54 0.06 -5.33
C GLU A 522 -31.88 1.40 -5.70
N PHE A 523 -31.18 1.51 -6.84
CA PHE A 523 -30.64 2.80 -7.30
C PHE A 523 -31.73 3.77 -7.79
N ALA A 524 -32.92 3.27 -8.13
CA ALA A 524 -34.09 4.07 -8.48
C ALA A 524 -34.92 4.49 -7.24
N GLU A 525 -34.77 3.83 -6.09
CA GLU A 525 -35.46 4.19 -4.85
C GLU A 525 -34.72 5.27 -4.02
N LEU A 526 -33.42 5.47 -4.25
CA LEU A 526 -32.60 6.49 -3.58
C LEU A 526 -32.55 7.85 -4.30
N ALA A 527 -33.20 7.98 -5.46
CA ALA A 527 -33.37 9.23 -6.20
C ALA A 527 -34.84 9.72 -6.12
N ASP A 528 -35.17 10.37 -5.00
CA ASP A 528 -36.41 11.11 -4.76
C ASP A 528 -37.71 10.28 -4.61
N SER A 529 -38.50 10.68 -3.61
CA SER A 529 -39.77 10.07 -3.19
C SER A 529 -40.93 10.38 -4.14
N THR A 530 -40.70 10.40 -5.45
CA THR A 530 -41.73 10.65 -6.46
C THR A 530 -41.70 9.60 -7.57
N ARG A 531 -42.45 8.50 -7.32
CA ARG A 531 -42.91 7.47 -8.28
C ARG A 531 -41.80 6.70 -8.99
N ALA A 532 -41.46 5.51 -8.47
CA ALA A 532 -40.80 4.46 -9.23
C ALA A 532 -41.59 4.17 -10.52
N VAL A 533 -41.02 4.52 -11.68
CA VAL A 533 -41.57 4.20 -12.99
C VAL A 533 -41.11 2.80 -13.34
N VAL A 534 -42.05 1.85 -13.44
CA VAL A 534 -41.76 0.48 -13.90
C VAL A 534 -41.16 0.57 -15.32
N ARG A 535 -39.91 0.13 -15.48
CA ARG A 535 -39.22 0.13 -16.78
C ARG A 535 -39.67 -1.05 -17.64
N ILE A 536 -39.70 -0.84 -18.95
CA ILE A 536 -40.07 -1.87 -19.92
C ILE A 536 -38.79 -2.59 -20.33
N THR A 537 -38.74 -3.90 -20.09
CA THR A 537 -37.53 -4.72 -20.32
C THR A 537 -37.63 -5.58 -21.59
N ASP A 538 -38.83 -5.77 -22.15
CA ASP A 538 -39.03 -6.58 -23.35
C ASP A 538 -38.69 -5.79 -24.63
N PRO A 539 -37.60 -6.14 -25.35
CA PRO A 539 -37.21 -5.48 -26.59
C PRO A 539 -38.15 -5.78 -27.78
N MET A 540 -39.19 -6.62 -27.60
CA MET A 540 -40.29 -6.78 -28.56
C MET A 540 -41.34 -5.67 -28.47
N GLU A 541 -41.38 -4.93 -27.35
CA GLU A 541 -42.33 -3.86 -27.14
C GLU A 541 -41.78 -2.54 -27.69
N LYS A 542 -42.62 -1.76 -28.40
CA LYS A 542 -42.19 -0.45 -28.91
C LYS A 542 -41.72 0.49 -27.80
N ALA A 543 -42.38 0.40 -26.64
CA ALA A 543 -42.13 1.27 -25.51
C ALA A 543 -40.76 1.02 -24.85
N TYR A 544 -40.14 -0.14 -25.06
CA TYR A 544 -38.74 -0.40 -24.72
C TYR A 544 -37.80 0.61 -25.37
N TYR A 545 -38.02 0.93 -26.65
CA TYR A 545 -37.16 1.82 -27.44
C TYR A 545 -37.50 3.31 -27.27
N THR A 546 -38.66 3.65 -26.69
CA THR A 546 -39.10 5.03 -26.55
C THR A 546 -38.99 5.59 -25.13
N GLN A 547 -38.83 4.74 -24.10
CA GLN A 547 -38.83 5.16 -22.70
C GLN A 547 -37.70 6.13 -22.32
N ASP A 548 -36.54 6.04 -22.97
CA ASP A 548 -35.36 6.87 -22.67
C ASP A 548 -35.13 8.01 -23.68
N LEU A 549 -36.09 8.24 -24.60
CA LEU A 549 -35.93 9.27 -25.63
C LEU A 549 -36.07 10.69 -25.05
N PRO A 550 -35.12 11.60 -25.31
CA PRO A 550 -35.23 12.99 -24.89
C PRO A 550 -36.22 13.76 -25.79
N LEU A 551 -37.52 13.54 -25.62
CA LEU A 551 -38.57 14.09 -26.48
C LEU A 551 -38.99 15.53 -26.13
N ASN A 552 -38.43 16.13 -25.08
CA ASN A 552 -38.69 17.51 -24.69
C ASN A 552 -37.39 18.25 -24.34
N ASP A 553 -37.45 19.57 -24.29
CA ASP A 553 -36.29 20.44 -24.09
C ASP A 553 -35.52 20.13 -22.81
N SER A 554 -36.21 19.78 -21.72
CA SER A 554 -35.57 19.46 -20.44
C SER A 554 -34.78 18.15 -20.49
N LEU A 555 -35.36 17.10 -21.09
CA LEU A 555 -34.68 15.83 -21.25
C LEU A 555 -33.54 15.91 -22.28
N MET A 556 -33.71 16.74 -23.32
CA MET A 556 -32.68 17.03 -24.30
C MET A 556 -31.49 17.76 -23.66
N ALA A 557 -31.75 18.74 -22.79
CA ALA A 557 -30.69 19.42 -22.03
C ALA A 557 -29.90 18.44 -21.15
N LEU A 558 -30.58 17.57 -20.40
CA LEU A 558 -29.93 16.55 -19.57
C LEU A 558 -29.12 15.53 -20.40
N SER A 559 -29.61 15.17 -21.59
CA SER A 559 -28.87 14.33 -22.53
C SER A 559 -27.59 15.02 -23.02
N HIS A 560 -27.64 16.32 -23.33
CA HIS A 560 -26.46 17.12 -23.67
C HIS A 560 -25.45 17.25 -22.51
N GLU A 561 -25.93 17.36 -21.27
CA GLU A 561 -25.06 17.37 -20.08
C GLU A 561 -24.28 16.06 -19.96
N LYS A 562 -24.95 14.91 -20.11
CA LYS A 562 -24.29 13.59 -20.10
C LYS A 562 -23.20 13.47 -21.17
N ILE A 563 -23.48 13.93 -22.40
CA ILE A 563 -22.48 13.92 -23.49
C ILE A 563 -21.30 14.84 -23.15
N ARG A 564 -21.57 16.04 -22.62
CA ARG A 564 -20.53 17.02 -22.25
C ARG A 564 -19.59 16.44 -21.20
N ASP A 565 -20.13 15.85 -20.15
CA ASP A 565 -19.37 15.27 -19.04
C ASP A 565 -18.54 14.08 -19.55
N ALA A 566 -19.16 13.18 -20.32
CA ALA A 566 -18.49 12.02 -20.89
C ALA A 566 -17.36 12.37 -21.87
N LEU A 567 -17.55 13.37 -22.73
CA LEU A 567 -16.48 13.83 -23.64
C LEU A 567 -15.30 14.46 -22.87
N TYR A 568 -15.57 15.21 -21.81
CA TYR A 568 -14.51 15.77 -20.98
C TYR A 568 -13.70 14.66 -20.29
N ASN A 569 -14.38 13.70 -19.67
CA ASN A 569 -13.77 12.56 -19.00
C ASN A 569 -12.99 11.67 -19.99
N ALA A 570 -13.58 11.30 -21.12
CA ALA A 570 -12.89 10.54 -22.16
C ALA A 570 -11.62 11.25 -22.66
N GLY A 571 -11.67 12.58 -22.84
CA GLY A 571 -10.51 13.39 -23.20
C GLY A 571 -9.38 13.31 -22.17
N ARG A 572 -9.72 13.37 -20.87
CA ARG A 572 -8.75 13.22 -19.77
C ARG A 572 -8.20 11.79 -19.70
N ILE A 573 -9.04 10.77 -19.86
CA ILE A 573 -8.64 9.36 -19.85
C ILE A 573 -7.67 9.08 -21.00
N PHE A 574 -7.95 9.56 -22.22
CA PHE A 574 -7.01 9.43 -23.35
C PHE A 574 -5.64 10.02 -23.03
N LYS A 575 -5.60 11.20 -22.37
CA LYS A 575 -4.35 11.87 -22.01
C LYS A 575 -3.60 11.17 -20.88
N SER A 576 -4.28 10.81 -19.80
CA SER A 576 -3.68 10.34 -18.56
C SER A 576 -3.37 8.84 -18.59
N ASP A 577 -4.37 8.01 -18.90
CA ASP A 577 -4.25 6.56 -18.81
C ASP A 577 -3.52 5.96 -20.03
N PHE A 578 -3.68 6.58 -21.20
CA PHE A 578 -3.14 6.05 -22.47
C PHE A 578 -1.99 6.86 -23.06
N SER A 579 -1.76 8.08 -22.55
CA SER A 579 -0.84 9.04 -23.19
C SER A 579 -1.14 9.24 -24.69
N ASP A 580 -2.39 9.06 -25.10
CA ASP A 580 -2.87 9.24 -26.47
C ASP A 580 -3.31 10.70 -26.64
N TYR A 581 -2.32 11.60 -26.62
CA TYR A 581 -2.53 13.04 -26.74
C TYR A 581 -3.30 13.44 -28.02
N PRO A 582 -3.04 12.85 -29.21
CA PRO A 582 -3.85 13.13 -30.39
C PRO A 582 -5.35 12.88 -30.16
N ARG A 583 -5.71 11.79 -29.47
CA ARG A 583 -7.11 11.47 -29.18
C ARG A 583 -7.70 12.35 -28.09
N ALA A 584 -6.93 12.66 -27.05
CA ALA A 584 -7.36 13.63 -26.04
C ALA A 584 -7.71 14.97 -26.69
N VAL A 585 -6.85 15.45 -27.59
CA VAL A 585 -7.07 16.70 -28.34
C VAL A 585 -8.29 16.60 -29.26
N GLU A 586 -8.47 15.50 -29.99
CA GLU A 586 -9.65 15.27 -30.83
C GLU A 586 -10.94 15.34 -30.00
N THR A 587 -11.00 14.62 -28.89
CA THR A 587 -12.18 14.54 -28.01
C THR A 587 -12.49 15.87 -27.32
N LEU A 588 -11.50 16.54 -26.73
CA LEU A 588 -11.69 17.84 -26.06
C LEU A 588 -12.01 18.98 -27.04
N THR A 589 -11.50 18.89 -28.28
CA THR A 589 -11.89 19.82 -29.34
C THR A 589 -13.34 19.57 -29.75
N ASP A 590 -13.78 18.32 -29.83
CA ASP A 590 -15.18 17.99 -30.10
C ASP A 590 -16.12 18.50 -29.00
N LEU A 591 -15.76 18.31 -27.72
CA LEU A 591 -16.46 18.89 -26.57
C LEU A 591 -16.69 20.40 -26.74
N ASN A 592 -15.62 21.15 -26.98
CA ASN A 592 -15.69 22.62 -27.11
C ASN A 592 -16.41 23.07 -28.38
N ARG A 593 -16.38 22.26 -29.45
CA ARG A 593 -17.12 22.51 -30.68
C ARG A 593 -18.63 22.29 -30.49
N ARG A 594 -19.03 21.18 -29.86
CA ARG A 594 -20.45 20.85 -29.60
C ARG A 594 -21.05 21.76 -28.55
N TYR A 595 -20.27 22.15 -27.54
CA TYR A 595 -20.71 22.95 -26.40
C TYR A 595 -19.78 24.16 -26.15
N PRO A 596 -19.89 25.25 -26.93
CA PRO A 596 -18.97 26.39 -26.82
C PRO A 596 -19.02 27.18 -25.51
N SER A 597 -20.08 27.01 -24.71
CA SER A 597 -20.29 27.65 -23.40
C SER A 597 -20.46 26.60 -22.30
N ASN A 598 -19.59 25.59 -22.30
CA ASN A 598 -19.64 24.50 -21.32
C ASN A 598 -18.90 24.83 -20.02
N ILE A 599 -19.28 24.18 -18.91
CA ILE A 599 -18.70 24.43 -17.58
C ILE A 599 -17.21 24.07 -17.50
N TYR A 600 -16.73 23.16 -18.36
CA TYR A 600 -15.35 22.74 -18.44
C TYR A 600 -14.52 23.58 -19.43
N LEU A 601 -15.05 24.65 -20.03
CA LEU A 601 -14.38 25.31 -21.16
C LEU A 601 -12.95 25.77 -20.80
N LEU A 602 -12.78 26.39 -19.62
CA LEU A 602 -11.48 26.83 -19.13
C LEU A 602 -10.54 25.65 -18.84
N SER A 603 -11.03 24.60 -18.18
CA SER A 603 -10.21 23.41 -17.88
C SER A 603 -9.88 22.63 -19.15
N ALA A 604 -10.82 22.45 -20.07
CA ALA A 604 -10.62 21.82 -21.36
C ALA A 604 -9.60 22.58 -22.22
N TRP A 605 -9.60 23.92 -22.24
CA TRP A 605 -8.54 24.69 -22.90
C TRP A 605 -7.17 24.49 -22.25
N PHE A 606 -7.11 24.38 -20.93
CA PHE A 606 -5.86 24.08 -20.24
C PHE A 606 -5.36 22.65 -20.54
N GLU A 607 -6.26 21.67 -20.55
CA GLU A 607 -5.97 20.29 -20.93
C GLU A 607 -5.49 20.20 -22.39
N LEU A 608 -6.11 20.96 -23.30
CA LEU A 608 -5.71 21.08 -24.70
C LEU A 608 -4.35 21.76 -24.87
N TYR A 609 -4.08 22.84 -24.12
CA TYR A 609 -2.77 23.49 -24.08
C TYR A 609 -1.68 22.47 -23.70
N ASP A 610 -1.86 21.76 -22.59
CA ASP A 610 -0.88 20.83 -22.06
C ASP A 610 -0.69 19.60 -22.98
N ALA A 611 -1.78 19.05 -23.54
CA ALA A 611 -1.69 17.98 -24.52
C ALA A 611 -0.95 18.42 -25.80
N CYS A 612 -1.17 19.64 -26.28
CA CYS A 612 -0.43 20.18 -27.42
C CYS A 612 1.06 20.40 -27.13
N GLU A 613 1.42 20.87 -25.92
CA GLU A 613 2.83 20.97 -25.49
C GLU A 613 3.51 19.59 -25.45
N LEU A 614 2.85 18.57 -24.89
CA LEU A 614 3.36 17.20 -24.84
C LEU A 614 3.56 16.58 -26.23
N MET A 615 2.76 17.01 -27.21
CA MET A 615 2.90 16.62 -28.62
C MET A 615 3.99 17.41 -29.37
N GLY A 616 4.52 18.49 -28.79
CA GLY A 616 5.42 19.44 -29.47
C GLY A 616 4.72 20.38 -30.45
N ASP A 617 3.39 20.49 -30.42
CA ASP A 617 2.60 21.42 -31.23
C ASP A 617 2.47 22.78 -30.53
N HIS A 618 3.61 23.47 -30.41
CA HIS A 618 3.70 24.75 -29.71
C HIS A 618 2.82 25.85 -30.32
N ALA A 619 2.46 25.74 -31.61
CA ALA A 619 1.60 26.72 -32.27
C ALA A 619 0.17 26.64 -31.70
N ARG A 620 -0.42 25.44 -31.66
CA ARG A 620 -1.74 25.24 -31.07
C ARG A 620 -1.75 25.46 -29.56
N ALA A 621 -0.67 25.06 -28.87
CA ALA A 621 -0.53 25.36 -27.45
C ALA A 621 -0.57 26.88 -27.18
N ALA A 622 0.15 27.68 -27.99
CA ALA A 622 0.12 29.13 -27.88
C ALA A 622 -1.28 29.73 -28.12
N GLU A 623 -2.06 29.17 -29.05
CA GLU A 623 -3.46 29.58 -29.27
C GLU A 623 -4.32 29.38 -28.02
N TYR A 624 -4.30 28.17 -27.42
CA TYR A 624 -5.07 27.90 -26.20
C TYR A 624 -4.58 28.70 -25.00
N ARG A 625 -3.26 28.87 -24.86
CA ARG A 625 -2.66 29.75 -23.86
C ARG A 625 -3.20 31.17 -23.97
N GLN A 626 -3.25 31.72 -25.19
CA GLN A 626 -3.75 33.07 -25.43
C GLN A 626 -5.26 33.17 -25.16
N LEU A 627 -6.05 32.16 -25.54
CA LEU A 627 -7.48 32.11 -25.20
C LEU A 627 -7.72 32.16 -23.69
N ILE A 628 -6.95 31.41 -22.89
CA ILE A 628 -7.06 31.39 -21.43
C ILE A 628 -6.71 32.77 -20.86
N ILE A 629 -5.60 33.37 -21.33
CA ILE A 629 -5.13 34.67 -20.87
C ILE A 629 -6.12 35.79 -21.21
N ASP A 630 -6.68 35.80 -22.41
CA ASP A 630 -7.56 36.88 -22.88
C ASP A 630 -8.98 36.79 -22.32
N ARG A 631 -9.52 35.56 -22.19
CA ARG A 631 -10.91 35.34 -21.72
C ARG A 631 -11.02 35.20 -20.21
N TYR A 632 -9.98 34.69 -19.56
CA TYR A 632 -9.96 34.40 -18.12
C TYR A 632 -8.70 34.95 -17.44
N PRO A 633 -8.37 36.25 -17.59
CA PRO A 633 -7.11 36.84 -17.13
C PRO A 633 -6.88 36.71 -15.62
N ASP A 634 -7.97 36.71 -14.83
CA ASP A 634 -7.91 36.58 -13.36
C ASP A 634 -7.87 35.12 -12.88
N SER A 635 -7.97 34.15 -13.80
CA SER A 635 -7.91 32.74 -13.43
C SER A 635 -6.50 32.35 -13.02
N LYS A 636 -6.40 31.44 -12.05
CA LYS A 636 -5.13 30.83 -11.64
C LYS A 636 -4.40 30.18 -12.83
N TYR A 637 -5.13 29.66 -13.82
CA TYR A 637 -4.56 29.15 -15.07
C TYR A 637 -3.89 30.25 -15.91
N ALA A 638 -4.55 31.38 -16.13
CA ALA A 638 -3.97 32.51 -16.87
C ALA A 638 -2.76 33.09 -16.16
N GLN A 639 -2.83 33.26 -14.84
CA GLN A 639 -1.74 33.77 -14.02
C GLN A 639 -0.51 32.85 -14.07
N TYR A 640 -0.72 31.53 -13.97
CA TYR A 640 0.33 30.53 -14.15
C TYR A 640 0.92 30.53 -15.56
N LEU A 641 0.08 30.63 -16.59
CA LEU A 641 0.55 30.66 -17.96
C LEU A 641 1.40 31.89 -18.22
N GLN A 642 1.00 33.07 -17.74
CA GLN A 642 1.79 34.30 -17.86
C GLN A 642 3.10 34.24 -17.08
N ASN A 643 3.07 33.65 -15.88
CA ASN A 643 4.20 33.53 -14.99
C ASN A 643 4.22 32.13 -14.36
N PRO A 644 5.09 31.22 -14.83
CA PRO A 644 5.21 29.88 -14.26
C PRO A 644 5.53 29.86 -12.76
N ASP A 645 6.19 30.91 -12.25
CA ASP A 645 6.51 31.09 -10.83
C ASP A 645 5.38 31.79 -10.05
N PHE A 646 4.23 32.06 -10.68
CA PHE A 646 3.13 32.83 -10.08
C PHE A 646 2.74 32.29 -8.70
N PHE A 647 2.52 30.99 -8.56
CA PHE A 647 2.14 30.39 -7.29
C PHE A 647 3.25 30.53 -6.24
N THR A 648 4.52 30.38 -6.66
CA THR A 648 5.69 30.57 -5.80
C THR A 648 5.82 32.01 -5.31
N GLN A 649 5.58 32.98 -6.18
CA GLN A 649 5.65 34.41 -5.87
C GLN A 649 4.48 34.88 -5.02
N GLU A 650 3.27 34.37 -5.30
CA GLU A 650 2.06 34.66 -4.53
C GLU A 650 2.19 34.13 -3.10
N GLU A 651 2.76 32.95 -2.93
CA GLU A 651 3.07 32.41 -1.62
C GLU A 651 4.15 33.23 -0.90
N ALA A 652 5.24 33.60 -1.59
CA ALA A 652 6.29 34.44 -1.00
C ALA A 652 5.74 35.82 -0.57
N ARG A 653 4.82 36.40 -1.34
CA ARG A 653 4.13 37.66 -1.02
C ARG A 653 3.26 37.52 0.24
N ARG A 654 2.46 36.45 0.34
CA ARG A 654 1.64 36.17 1.53
C ARG A 654 2.51 36.04 2.78
N ARG A 655 3.61 35.27 2.70
CA ARG A 655 4.55 35.11 3.82
C ARG A 655 5.19 36.43 4.26
N GLU A 656 5.53 37.30 3.33
CA GLU A 656 6.12 38.60 3.65
C GLU A 656 5.09 39.53 4.30
N VAL A 657 3.83 39.50 3.87
CA VAL A 657 2.73 40.23 4.52
C VAL A 657 2.53 39.74 5.96
N ASP A 658 2.49 38.43 6.18
CA ASP A 658 2.34 37.84 7.52
C ASP A 658 3.50 38.24 8.44
N ARG A 659 4.73 38.18 7.93
CA ARG A 659 5.93 38.58 8.68
C ARG A 659 5.88 40.05 9.08
N ILE A 660 5.57 40.95 8.15
CA ILE A 660 5.45 42.39 8.44
C ILE A 660 4.28 42.64 9.40
N TYR A 661 3.17 41.91 9.27
CA TYR A 661 2.02 42.03 10.16
C TYR A 661 2.36 41.65 11.61
N GLN A 662 3.08 40.54 11.82
CA GLN A 662 3.54 40.14 13.15
C GLN A 662 4.47 41.17 13.78
N GLU A 663 5.42 41.72 13.01
CA GLU A 663 6.29 42.80 13.48
C GLU A 663 5.49 44.06 13.83
N THR A 664 4.55 44.44 12.96
CA THR A 664 3.64 45.57 13.15
C THR A 664 2.81 45.41 14.41
N PHE A 665 2.32 44.20 14.67
CA PHE A 665 1.55 43.92 15.87
C PHE A 665 2.39 43.96 17.15
N ARG A 666 3.65 43.49 17.11
CA ARG A 666 4.59 43.67 18.23
C ARG A 666 4.92 45.12 18.48
N ASP A 667 5.09 45.92 17.43
CA ASP A 667 5.29 47.37 17.53
C ASP A 667 4.04 48.05 18.11
N TYR A 668 2.85 47.63 17.66
CA TYR A 668 1.57 48.06 18.20
C TYR A 668 1.42 47.75 19.70
N LYS A 669 1.75 46.52 20.11
CA LYS A 669 1.80 46.11 21.53
C LYS A 669 2.82 46.84 22.36
N ALA A 670 3.93 47.25 21.77
CA ALA A 670 4.94 48.02 22.47
C ALA A 670 4.69 49.53 22.46
N GLY A 671 3.56 50.00 21.90
CA GLY A 671 3.25 51.43 21.75
C GLY A 671 4.13 52.19 20.75
N ARG A 672 4.86 51.48 19.88
CA ARG A 672 5.72 52.06 18.82
C ARG A 672 4.89 52.47 17.60
N TYR A 673 4.06 53.49 17.76
CA TYR A 673 3.03 53.86 16.78
C TYR A 673 3.57 54.47 15.46
N GLU A 674 4.78 55.05 15.44
CA GLU A 674 5.41 55.54 14.19
C GLU A 674 5.77 54.38 13.25
N GLU A 675 6.32 53.31 13.83
CA GLU A 675 6.70 52.08 13.16
C GLU A 675 5.46 51.34 12.66
N VAL A 676 4.38 51.32 13.47
CA VAL A 676 3.08 50.77 13.05
C VAL A 676 2.58 51.45 11.78
N LEU A 677 2.51 52.79 11.75
CA LEU A 677 2.01 53.54 10.58
C LEU A 677 2.86 53.32 9.32
N THR A 678 4.18 53.20 9.49
CA THR A 678 5.10 52.94 8.37
C THR A 678 4.87 51.54 7.79
N ARG A 679 4.70 50.54 8.66
CA ARG A 679 4.55 49.13 8.25
C ARG A 679 3.15 48.81 7.73
N THR A 680 2.09 49.41 8.27
CA THR A 680 0.72 49.24 7.73
C THR A 680 0.62 49.78 6.30
N ALA A 681 1.24 50.93 6.02
CA ALA A 681 1.32 51.47 4.66
C ALA A 681 2.10 50.57 3.69
N ALA A 682 3.16 49.89 4.16
CA ALA A 682 3.91 48.92 3.37
C ALA A 682 3.08 47.67 3.07
N MET A 683 2.42 47.09 4.08
CA MET A 683 1.56 45.91 3.90
C MET A 683 0.44 46.15 2.91
N LYS A 684 -0.24 47.30 2.98
CA LYS A 684 -1.33 47.65 2.05
C LYS A 684 -0.90 47.69 0.58
N ARG A 685 0.35 48.08 0.29
CA ARG A 685 0.91 48.06 -1.07
C ARG A 685 1.17 46.65 -1.59
N MET A 686 1.26 45.68 -0.69
CA MET A 686 1.49 44.27 -1.00
C MET A 686 0.17 43.49 -1.16
N SER A 687 -1.00 44.15 -1.13
CA SER A 687 -2.33 43.54 -1.32
C SER A 687 -2.64 42.41 -0.32
N PRO A 688 -2.70 42.69 0.99
CA PRO A 688 -3.01 41.69 2.01
C PRO A 688 -4.38 41.08 1.77
N ASP A 689 -4.62 39.88 2.27
CA ASP A 689 -5.93 39.23 2.12
C ASP A 689 -7.05 39.97 2.87
N SER A 690 -8.28 39.55 2.61
CA SER A 690 -9.47 40.18 3.20
C SER A 690 -9.58 39.99 4.71
N ILE A 691 -8.83 39.05 5.29
CA ILE A 691 -8.85 38.71 6.71
C ILE A 691 -7.90 39.64 7.49
N LEU A 692 -6.70 39.92 6.96
CA LEU A 692 -5.70 40.77 7.59
C LEU A 692 -5.98 42.27 7.41
N LEU A 693 -6.60 42.66 6.30
CA LEU A 693 -6.82 44.06 5.97
C LEU A 693 -7.60 44.84 7.08
N PRO A 694 -8.71 44.34 7.65
CA PRO A 694 -9.38 45.02 8.76
C PRO A 694 -8.52 45.14 10.03
N LYS A 695 -7.57 44.24 10.26
CA LYS A 695 -6.68 44.29 11.43
C LYS A 695 -5.56 45.32 11.22
N ILE A 696 -5.01 45.37 10.01
CA ILE A 696 -4.04 46.40 9.58
C ILE A 696 -4.66 47.80 9.72
N ASP A 697 -5.89 47.98 9.23
CA ASP A 697 -6.60 49.26 9.27
C ASP A 697 -6.95 49.70 10.69
N PHE A 698 -7.23 48.74 11.58
CA PHE A 698 -7.46 49.04 12.98
C PHE A 698 -6.19 49.55 13.68
N MET A 699 -5.07 48.82 13.54
CA MET A 699 -3.78 49.23 14.11
C MET A 699 -3.35 50.61 13.59
N GLU A 700 -3.56 50.89 12.30
CA GLU A 700 -3.31 52.19 11.70
C GLU A 700 -4.20 53.28 12.31
N SER A 701 -5.50 53.01 12.47
CA SER A 701 -6.47 53.95 13.04
C SER A 701 -6.10 54.33 14.48
N ILE A 702 -5.72 53.34 15.29
CA ILE A 702 -5.28 53.55 16.67
C ILE A 702 -3.93 54.28 16.72
N ALA A 703 -2.92 53.83 15.97
CA ALA A 703 -1.59 54.44 15.96
C ALA A 703 -1.63 55.90 15.48
N SER A 704 -2.48 56.19 14.49
CA SER A 704 -2.68 57.54 13.95
C SER A 704 -3.44 58.44 14.92
N GLY A 705 -4.42 57.90 15.66
CA GLY A 705 -5.18 58.65 16.64
C GLY A 705 -4.45 58.84 17.97
N ALA A 706 -3.54 57.94 18.35
CA ALA A 706 -2.67 58.08 19.52
C ALA A 706 -1.74 59.31 19.48
N ARG A 707 -1.56 59.87 18.27
CA ARG A 707 -0.74 61.06 18.01
C ARG A 707 -1.57 62.32 17.78
N ALA A 708 -2.89 62.20 17.77
CA ALA A 708 -3.83 63.28 17.52
C ALA A 708 -4.60 63.63 18.81
N ASP A 709 -5.45 64.67 18.75
CA ASP A 709 -6.39 64.95 19.83
C ASP A 709 -7.51 63.90 19.89
N MET A 710 -8.24 63.87 21.02
CA MET A 710 -9.31 62.89 21.26
C MET A 710 -10.43 62.96 20.22
N GLU A 711 -10.72 64.14 19.69
CA GLU A 711 -11.75 64.34 18.67
C GLU A 711 -11.36 63.66 17.35
N SER A 712 -10.11 63.84 16.92
CA SER A 712 -9.56 63.19 15.72
C SER A 712 -9.48 61.67 15.86
N MET A 713 -9.13 61.15 17.04
CA MET A 713 -9.16 59.71 17.33
C MET A 713 -10.59 59.15 17.24
N GLY A 714 -11.56 59.85 17.82
CA GLY A 714 -12.98 59.49 17.75
C GLY A 714 -13.49 59.39 16.31
N GLU A 715 -13.13 60.35 15.45
CA GLU A 715 -13.52 60.32 14.03
C GLU A 715 -12.85 59.18 13.25
N LYS A 716 -11.57 58.87 13.51
CA LYS A 716 -10.88 57.73 12.86
C LYS A 716 -11.53 56.39 13.24
N LEU A 717 -11.88 56.22 14.51
CA LEU A 717 -12.58 55.02 15.00
C LEU A 717 -13.98 54.87 14.39
N LYS A 718 -14.75 55.97 14.28
CA LYS A 718 -16.04 55.95 13.57
C LYS A 718 -15.88 55.52 12.11
N GLY A 719 -14.86 56.05 11.42
CA GLY A 719 -14.52 55.67 10.05
C GLY A 719 -14.18 54.18 9.91
N TYR A 720 -13.36 53.65 10.82
CA TYR A 720 -13.03 52.22 10.87
C TYR A 720 -14.28 51.35 11.04
N ILE A 721 -15.14 51.67 12.01
CA ILE A 721 -16.36 50.91 12.31
C ILE A 721 -17.34 50.91 11.12
N ALA A 722 -17.42 52.02 10.39
CA ALA A 722 -18.27 52.11 9.19
C ALA A 722 -17.76 51.23 8.04
N THR A 723 -16.44 51.17 7.85
CA THR A 723 -15.81 50.35 6.79
C THR A 723 -15.83 48.86 7.13
N TYR A 724 -15.68 48.50 8.41
CA TYR A 724 -15.53 47.11 8.86
C TYR A 724 -16.53 46.71 9.97
N PRO A 725 -17.86 46.79 9.76
CA PRO A 725 -18.85 46.66 10.84
C PRO A 725 -18.89 45.28 11.52
N LYS A 726 -18.32 44.24 10.88
CA LYS A 726 -18.28 42.85 11.36
C LYS A 726 -16.86 42.30 11.58
N ALA A 727 -15.82 43.13 11.44
CA ALA A 727 -14.46 42.67 11.64
C ALA A 727 -14.15 42.45 13.13
N GLU A 728 -13.18 41.58 13.39
CA GLU A 728 -12.78 41.19 14.75
C GLU A 728 -12.38 42.39 15.64
N PRO A 729 -11.66 43.43 15.16
CA PRO A 729 -11.31 44.58 16.02
C PRO A 729 -12.45 45.58 16.26
N THR A 730 -13.59 45.44 15.56
CA THR A 730 -14.69 46.42 15.59
C THR A 730 -15.42 46.55 16.94
N PRO A 731 -15.65 45.47 17.71
CA PRO A 731 -16.14 45.58 19.09
C PRO A 731 -15.22 46.44 19.96
N LEU A 732 -13.90 46.25 19.88
CA LEU A 732 -12.92 47.05 20.63
C LEU A 732 -12.90 48.50 20.15
N ALA A 733 -13.00 48.75 18.84
CA ALA A 733 -13.13 50.09 18.28
C ALA A 733 -14.33 50.86 18.87
N ARG A 734 -15.48 50.18 19.04
CA ARG A 734 -16.69 50.75 19.66
C ARG A 734 -16.49 51.03 21.14
N GLU A 735 -15.83 50.13 21.86
CA GLU A 735 -15.52 50.31 23.28
C GLU A 735 -14.64 51.54 23.50
N ILE A 736 -13.56 51.70 22.73
CA ILE A 736 -12.68 52.87 22.81
C ILE A 736 -13.44 54.16 22.47
N LEU A 737 -14.31 54.13 21.45
CA LEU A 737 -15.15 55.28 21.09
C LEU A 737 -16.09 55.69 22.24
N THR A 738 -16.66 54.71 22.94
CA THR A 738 -17.58 54.93 24.07
C THR A 738 -16.84 55.53 25.28
N LEU A 739 -15.62 55.06 25.54
CA LEU A 739 -14.74 55.61 26.57
C LEU A 739 -14.32 57.08 26.28
N ILE A 740 -14.12 57.42 25.00
CA ILE A 740 -13.84 58.80 24.58
C ILE A 740 -15.09 59.69 24.79
N SER A 741 -16.30 59.20 24.49
CA SER A 741 -17.53 60.00 24.62
C SER A 741 -17.97 60.26 26.05
N ASP A 742 -17.72 59.33 26.98
CA ASP A 742 -18.19 59.44 28.37
C ASP A 742 -17.37 60.43 29.24
N SER A 743 -16.33 61.07 28.69
CA SER A 743 -15.48 62.07 29.37
C SER A 743 -14.84 61.59 30.69
N THR A 744 -14.87 60.29 30.98
CA THR A 744 -14.35 59.68 32.22
C THR A 744 -12.82 59.56 32.24
N LEU A 745 -12.15 59.90 31.14
CA LEU A 745 -10.71 59.80 30.96
C LEU A 745 -10.13 61.10 30.41
N ALA A 746 -9.68 61.98 31.31
CA ALA A 746 -9.05 63.25 30.94
C ALA A 746 -7.62 63.10 30.37
N ASP A 747 -7.08 61.88 30.29
CA ASP A 747 -5.67 61.68 29.93
C ASP A 747 -5.51 60.36 29.16
N TYR A 748 -5.78 60.41 27.86
CA TYR A 748 -5.63 59.27 26.93
C TYR A 748 -4.22 58.67 26.99
N GLN A 749 -3.21 59.50 27.26
CA GLN A 749 -1.83 59.07 27.45
C GLN A 749 -1.71 58.02 28.57
N LYS A 750 -2.54 58.10 29.61
CA LYS A 750 -2.56 57.09 30.67
C LYS A 750 -3.11 55.73 30.23
N LEU A 751 -4.02 55.65 29.25
CA LEU A 751 -4.49 54.35 28.73
C LEU A 751 -3.43 53.67 27.88
N VAL A 752 -2.65 54.47 27.14
CA VAL A 752 -1.46 54.01 26.43
C VAL A 752 -0.40 53.53 27.44
N ASP A 753 -0.13 54.32 28.48
CA ASP A 753 0.88 54.03 29.51
C ASP A 753 0.49 52.85 30.43
N LEU A 754 -0.81 52.58 30.60
CA LEU A 754 -1.34 51.45 31.39
C LEU A 754 -1.42 50.14 30.59
N GLY A 755 -1.07 50.15 29.30
CA GLY A 755 -1.16 48.96 28.44
C GLY A 755 -2.55 48.63 27.88
N TYR A 756 -3.56 49.38 28.31
CA TYR A 756 -4.98 49.04 28.09
C TYR A 756 -5.39 48.96 26.62
N LEU A 757 -4.82 49.81 25.76
CA LEU A 757 -5.19 49.86 24.34
C LEU A 757 -4.57 48.75 23.49
N HIS A 758 -3.51 48.11 23.96
CA HIS A 758 -2.80 47.09 23.19
C HIS A 758 -2.84 45.68 23.78
N ASP A 759 -3.25 45.53 25.04
CA ASP A 759 -3.42 44.24 25.70
C ASP A 759 -4.75 43.54 25.34
N GLU A 760 -5.76 44.30 24.94
CA GLU A 760 -7.11 43.80 24.55
C GLU A 760 -7.14 43.17 23.15
N ILE A 761 -6.26 43.58 22.22
CA ILE A 761 -6.17 42.90 20.92
C ILE A 761 -5.43 41.56 21.11
N ARG A 762 -6.14 40.48 20.82
CA ARG A 762 -5.56 39.16 20.66
C ARG A 762 -5.20 38.96 19.19
N ASN A 763 -3.92 38.77 18.92
CA ASN A 763 -3.45 38.40 17.59
C ASN A 763 -3.18 36.90 17.60
N GLU A 764 -4.17 36.16 17.13
CA GLU A 764 -4.08 34.71 16.96
C GLU A 764 -2.95 34.35 15.97
N GLU A 765 -2.59 35.26 15.04
CA GLU A 765 -1.46 35.12 14.12
C GLU A 765 -0.07 35.34 14.77
N VAL A 766 0.00 35.85 16.01
CA VAL A 766 1.23 36.07 16.81
C VAL A 766 1.36 35.05 17.95
N GLU A 767 0.25 34.50 18.46
CA GLU A 767 0.26 33.33 19.36
C GLU A 767 0.62 32.03 18.60
N ALA A 768 0.34 31.96 17.30
CA ALA A 768 1.06 31.09 16.39
C ALA A 768 2.46 31.66 16.13
N GLY A 769 3.42 31.37 17.02
CA GLY A 769 4.81 31.80 16.86
C GLY A 769 5.30 31.62 15.42
N ASN A 770 5.78 32.73 14.82
CA ASN A 770 6.22 32.89 13.43
C ASN A 770 6.60 31.56 12.74
N PRO A 771 5.67 30.88 12.05
CA PRO A 771 5.94 29.56 11.50
C PRO A 771 6.91 29.57 10.34
N ALA A 772 7.17 30.74 9.72
CA ALA A 772 7.85 30.86 8.43
C ALA A 772 9.34 31.23 8.54
N GLU A 773 9.77 32.11 9.46
CA GLU A 773 11.21 32.38 9.68
C GLU A 773 11.86 31.34 10.60
N THR A 774 11.06 30.62 11.39
CA THR A 774 11.47 29.41 12.12
C THR A 774 10.83 28.16 11.54
N ASP A 775 10.43 28.22 10.26
CA ASP A 775 10.06 27.02 9.53
C ASP A 775 11.30 26.12 9.46
N GLU A 776 11.27 24.97 10.13
CA GLU A 776 12.31 23.96 9.98
C GLU A 776 12.46 23.48 8.52
N PHE A 777 11.52 23.81 7.63
CA PHE A 777 11.53 23.54 6.19
C PHE A 777 11.93 24.75 5.32
N GLY A 778 12.26 25.91 5.89
CA GLY A 778 12.81 27.05 5.13
C GLY A 778 11.88 27.61 4.06
N GLY A 779 10.56 27.52 4.25
CA GLY A 779 9.59 27.98 3.27
C GLY A 779 9.39 27.03 2.08
N LYS A 780 9.78 25.78 2.24
CA LYS A 780 9.64 24.74 1.21
C LYS A 780 8.19 24.30 0.98
N PHE A 781 7.30 24.46 1.97
CA PHE A 781 5.91 24.02 1.88
C PHE A 781 4.90 25.08 2.30
N SER A 782 3.71 25.01 1.69
CA SER A 782 2.63 26.00 1.77
C SER A 782 1.42 25.48 2.53
N TYR A 783 0.77 26.30 3.34
CA TYR A 783 -0.54 25.95 3.92
C TYR A 783 -1.62 26.76 3.20
N ASP A 784 -2.00 26.30 2.01
CA ASP A 784 -3.03 26.94 1.18
C ASP A 784 -4.27 26.06 1.17
N GLU A 785 -5.41 26.61 1.62
CA GLU A 785 -6.64 25.86 1.81
C GLU A 785 -7.47 25.69 0.53
N ASP A 786 -7.25 26.55 -0.47
CA ASP A 786 -8.09 26.68 -1.67
C ASP A 786 -7.49 26.00 -2.91
N LEU A 787 -6.30 25.43 -2.80
CA LEU A 787 -5.70 24.64 -3.87
C LEU A 787 -6.32 23.24 -3.93
N LEU A 788 -6.24 22.62 -5.12
CA LEU A 788 -6.46 21.19 -5.23
C LEU A 788 -5.57 20.46 -4.23
N HIS A 789 -6.14 19.54 -3.46
CA HIS A 789 -5.42 18.69 -2.53
C HIS A 789 -5.49 17.23 -2.97
N TYR A 790 -4.52 16.44 -2.51
CA TYR A 790 -4.42 15.01 -2.77
C TYR A 790 -4.34 14.28 -1.45
N PHE A 791 -5.04 13.14 -1.34
CA PHE A 791 -4.77 12.16 -0.31
C PHE A 791 -3.62 11.27 -0.80
N VAL A 792 -2.59 11.03 0.01
CA VAL A 792 -1.36 10.35 -0.42
C VAL A 792 -1.01 9.25 0.56
N ILE A 793 -0.67 8.07 0.06
CA ILE A 793 -0.08 6.95 0.79
C ILE A 793 1.36 6.77 0.29
N VAL A 794 2.31 6.66 1.20
CA VAL A 794 3.74 6.47 0.93
C VAL A 794 4.17 5.13 1.50
N TYR A 795 4.80 4.29 0.70
CA TYR A 795 5.25 2.96 1.12
C TYR A 795 6.54 2.55 0.41
N PRO A 796 7.39 1.72 1.05
CA PRO A 796 8.64 1.25 0.45
C PRO A 796 8.37 0.24 -0.68
N ARG A 797 9.12 0.35 -1.77
CA ARG A 797 9.08 -0.59 -2.91
C ARG A 797 9.41 -2.02 -2.52
N SER A 798 10.28 -2.20 -1.52
CA SER A 798 10.65 -3.52 -1.02
C SER A 798 9.57 -4.16 -0.12
N GLY A 799 8.45 -3.46 0.11
CA GLY A 799 7.39 -3.92 1.01
C GLY A 799 6.56 -5.09 0.49
N GLY A 800 6.61 -5.38 -0.82
CA GLY A 800 5.72 -6.39 -1.40
C GLY A 800 4.24 -6.01 -1.27
N VAL A 801 3.96 -4.69 -1.33
CA VAL A 801 2.59 -4.15 -1.32
C VAL A 801 1.94 -4.51 -2.64
N ASP A 802 0.76 -5.11 -2.56
CA ASP A 802 -0.09 -5.29 -3.73
C ASP A 802 -0.78 -3.97 -4.05
N VAL A 803 -0.13 -3.17 -4.90
CA VAL A 803 -0.56 -1.81 -5.21
C VAL A 803 -1.87 -1.79 -6.00
N ASN A 804 -2.11 -2.79 -6.85
CA ASN A 804 -3.35 -2.89 -7.60
C ASN A 804 -4.51 -3.21 -6.67
N ARG A 805 -4.29 -4.11 -5.69
CA ARG A 805 -5.28 -4.35 -4.64
C ARG A 805 -5.52 -3.10 -3.79
N LEU A 806 -4.48 -2.36 -3.43
CA LEU A 806 -4.63 -1.08 -2.72
C LEU A 806 -5.42 -0.05 -3.54
N LYS A 807 -5.12 0.10 -4.84
CA LYS A 807 -5.87 0.96 -5.76
C LYS A 807 -7.33 0.53 -5.86
N PHE A 808 -7.59 -0.76 -6.00
CA PHE A 808 -8.92 -1.34 -6.08
C PHE A 808 -9.71 -1.12 -4.78
N ASP A 809 -9.10 -1.37 -3.63
CA ASP A 809 -9.75 -1.18 -2.33
C ASP A 809 -10.06 0.30 -2.07
N ILE A 810 -9.19 1.23 -2.51
CA ILE A 810 -9.46 2.68 -2.50
C ILE A 810 -10.54 3.07 -3.52
N ALA A 811 -10.53 2.48 -4.71
CA ALA A 811 -11.52 2.75 -5.76
C ALA A 811 -12.92 2.29 -5.36
N ASN A 812 -13.05 1.08 -4.79
CA ASN A 812 -14.29 0.58 -4.23
C ASN A 812 -14.75 1.44 -3.08
N TYR A 813 -13.85 1.80 -2.17
CA TYR A 813 -14.17 2.76 -1.13
C TYR A 813 -14.72 4.05 -1.73
N ASN A 814 -14.10 4.60 -2.78
CA ASN A 814 -14.59 5.81 -3.43
C ASN A 814 -15.96 5.64 -4.08
N LEU A 815 -16.19 4.55 -4.81
CA LEU A 815 -17.47 4.23 -5.45
C LEU A 815 -18.58 4.05 -4.43
N ASP A 816 -18.30 3.33 -3.34
CA ASP A 816 -19.26 3.03 -2.27
C ASP A 816 -19.61 4.27 -1.44
N HIS A 817 -18.72 5.26 -1.40
CA HIS A 817 -18.79 6.36 -0.45
C HIS A 817 -18.96 7.75 -1.08
N TYR A 818 -18.70 7.92 -2.37
CA TYR A 818 -18.69 9.20 -3.09
C TYR A 818 -19.19 9.08 -4.54
N THR A 819 -20.46 8.73 -4.72
CA THR A 819 -21.15 8.53 -6.00
C THR A 819 -21.21 9.74 -6.96
N ARG A 820 -20.97 10.97 -6.48
CA ARG A 820 -21.02 12.21 -7.27
C ARG A 820 -19.67 12.87 -7.53
N LEU A 821 -18.58 12.24 -7.10
CA LEU A 821 -17.22 12.76 -7.24
C LEU A 821 -16.34 11.71 -7.91
N ASP A 822 -15.71 12.09 -9.03
CA ASP A 822 -14.75 11.24 -9.72
C ASP A 822 -13.34 11.47 -9.17
N PHE A 823 -12.73 10.41 -8.61
CA PHE A 823 -11.39 10.45 -8.05
C PHE A 823 -10.38 9.74 -8.95
N ASP A 824 -9.27 10.41 -9.26
CA ASP A 824 -8.15 9.75 -9.93
C ASP A 824 -7.19 9.15 -8.90
N ILE A 825 -6.93 7.85 -8.99
CA ILE A 825 -5.95 7.16 -8.13
C ILE A 825 -4.69 6.91 -8.96
N THR A 826 -3.60 7.58 -8.60
CA THR A 826 -2.35 7.59 -9.36
C THR A 826 -1.20 7.09 -8.50
N GLU A 827 -0.33 6.26 -9.06
CA GLU A 827 0.90 5.83 -8.41
C GLU A 827 2.10 6.50 -9.07
N GLU A 828 3.01 7.00 -8.25
CA GLU A 828 4.24 7.64 -8.69
C GLU A 828 5.44 7.14 -7.89
N SER A 829 6.60 7.04 -8.55
CA SER A 829 7.87 6.75 -7.88
C SER A 829 8.39 8.02 -7.23
N LEU A 830 8.60 8.03 -5.91
CA LEU A 830 9.25 9.16 -5.25
C LEU A 830 10.77 9.10 -5.45
N ASP A 831 11.36 7.93 -5.22
CA ASP A 831 12.78 7.66 -5.39
C ASP A 831 13.03 6.18 -5.75
N ALA A 832 14.29 5.72 -5.67
CA ALA A 832 14.63 4.33 -5.97
C ALA A 832 14.03 3.30 -4.98
N ALA A 833 13.64 3.73 -3.78
CA ALA A 833 13.23 2.89 -2.66
C ALA A 833 11.75 3.05 -2.25
N THR A 834 11.06 4.09 -2.71
CA THR A 834 9.77 4.54 -2.17
C THR A 834 8.78 4.90 -3.27
N ASN A 835 7.53 4.44 -3.12
CA ASN A 835 6.41 4.79 -4.00
C ASN A 835 5.38 5.65 -3.26
N LEU A 836 4.64 6.43 -4.04
CA LEU A 836 3.47 7.21 -3.62
C LEU A 836 2.24 6.70 -4.36
N LEU A 837 1.13 6.57 -3.65
CA LEU A 837 -0.19 6.38 -4.21
C LEU A 837 -1.06 7.56 -3.80
N SER A 838 -1.54 8.35 -4.76
CA SER A 838 -2.32 9.55 -4.51
C SER A 838 -3.72 9.50 -5.11
N VAL A 839 -4.71 9.91 -4.33
CA VAL A 839 -6.09 10.14 -4.76
C VAL A 839 -6.27 11.63 -5.01
N ARG A 840 -6.65 11.99 -6.24
CA ARG A 840 -6.78 13.37 -6.73
C ARG A 840 -8.27 13.75 -6.86
N SER A 841 -8.53 14.93 -7.41
CA SER A 841 -9.87 15.54 -7.57
C SER A 841 -10.51 16.09 -6.29
N LEU A 842 -9.73 16.29 -5.22
CA LEU A 842 -10.21 16.99 -4.02
C LEU A 842 -9.98 18.49 -4.21
N LEU A 843 -11.07 19.25 -4.34
CA LEU A 843 -11.04 20.64 -4.82
C LEU A 843 -10.30 21.59 -3.88
N ASN A 844 -10.29 21.29 -2.58
CA ASN A 844 -9.74 22.13 -1.53
C ASN A 844 -9.32 21.29 -0.30
N LYS A 845 -8.75 21.95 0.71
CA LYS A 845 -8.31 21.35 1.98
C LYS A 845 -9.43 20.60 2.68
N GLU A 846 -10.62 21.19 2.72
CA GLU A 846 -11.75 20.66 3.47
C GLU A 846 -12.22 19.32 2.89
N GLN A 847 -12.43 19.24 1.58
CA GLN A 847 -12.77 17.98 0.91
C GLN A 847 -11.69 16.92 1.13
N ALA A 848 -10.41 17.29 1.04
CA ALA A 848 -9.32 16.35 1.23
C ALA A 848 -9.17 15.85 2.67
N LEU A 849 -9.45 16.69 3.66
CA LEU A 849 -9.46 16.29 5.06
C LEU A 849 -10.66 15.41 5.40
N ILE A 850 -11.84 15.70 4.86
CA ILE A 850 -13.02 14.83 5.00
C ILE A 850 -12.72 13.46 4.40
N TYR A 851 -12.20 13.44 3.18
CA TYR A 851 -11.78 12.23 2.50
C TYR A 851 -10.73 11.45 3.30
N PHE A 852 -9.67 12.12 3.76
CA PHE A 852 -8.61 11.52 4.58
C PHE A 852 -9.18 10.90 5.86
N ARG A 853 -10.04 11.59 6.60
CA ARG A 853 -10.63 11.07 7.84
C ARG A 853 -11.54 9.87 7.59
N ALA A 854 -12.31 9.92 6.51
CA ALA A 854 -13.28 8.88 6.21
C ALA A 854 -12.57 7.61 5.71
N ILE A 855 -11.54 7.73 4.87
CA ILE A 855 -10.84 6.57 4.31
C ILE A 855 -9.98 5.86 5.33
N ILE A 856 -9.22 6.58 6.18
CA ILE A 856 -8.32 5.97 7.18
C ILE A 856 -9.06 5.13 8.23
N ARG A 857 -10.38 5.31 8.34
CA ARG A 857 -11.26 4.55 9.24
C ARG A 857 -11.71 3.23 8.67
N GLN A 858 -11.40 2.95 7.40
CA GLN A 858 -11.69 1.69 6.74
C GLN A 858 -10.40 0.87 6.70
N PRO A 859 -10.11 0.05 7.73
CA PRO A 859 -8.85 -0.71 7.78
C PRO A 859 -8.77 -1.71 6.63
N GLU A 860 -9.94 -2.12 6.14
CA GLU A 860 -10.19 -2.91 4.94
C GLU A 860 -9.48 -2.34 3.72
N VAL A 861 -9.49 -1.02 3.55
CA VAL A 861 -8.89 -0.31 2.41
C VAL A 861 -7.37 -0.45 2.39
N PHE A 862 -6.73 -0.58 3.56
CA PHE A 862 -5.28 -0.66 3.70
C PHE A 862 -4.76 -2.09 3.87
N ARG A 863 -5.62 -3.11 3.74
CA ARG A 863 -5.23 -4.53 3.97
C ARG A 863 -4.07 -4.98 3.08
N SER A 864 -4.05 -4.52 1.85
CA SER A 864 -3.00 -4.80 0.84
C SER A 864 -1.62 -4.25 1.21
N LEU A 865 -1.55 -3.27 2.12
CA LEU A 865 -0.28 -2.81 2.68
C LEU A 865 0.30 -3.82 3.69
N GLY A 866 -0.52 -4.72 4.25
CA GLY A 866 -0.08 -5.80 5.12
C GLY A 866 0.73 -5.31 6.32
N SER A 867 1.92 -5.89 6.52
CA SER A 867 2.89 -5.42 7.53
C SER A 867 3.86 -4.35 7.00
N THR A 868 3.67 -3.88 5.77
CA THR A 868 4.55 -2.89 5.16
C THR A 868 4.40 -1.56 5.88
N PRO A 869 5.51 -0.94 6.34
CA PRO A 869 5.42 0.38 6.94
C PRO A 869 5.01 1.40 5.88
N PHE A 870 3.92 2.12 6.12
CA PHE A 870 3.44 3.18 5.24
C PHE A 870 3.09 4.44 6.02
N ASN A 871 3.08 5.58 5.34
CA ASN A 871 2.55 6.84 5.86
C ASN A 871 1.38 7.28 4.97
N ASN A 872 0.37 7.93 5.53
CA ASN A 872 -0.65 8.61 4.73
C ASN A 872 -0.80 10.06 5.19
N PHE A 873 -1.18 10.94 4.26
CA PHE A 873 -1.38 12.36 4.55
C PHE A 873 -2.18 13.05 3.45
N VAL A 874 -2.50 14.32 3.67
CA VAL A 874 -3.06 15.21 2.66
C VAL A 874 -2.00 16.22 2.21
N ALA A 875 -1.95 16.52 0.92
CA ALA A 875 -1.07 17.55 0.37
C ALA A 875 -1.75 18.40 -0.69
N SER A 876 -1.56 19.72 -0.63
CA SER A 876 -1.91 20.58 -1.76
C SER A 876 -1.13 20.16 -3.00
N SER A 877 -1.67 20.43 -4.18
CA SER A 877 -1.03 20.11 -5.46
C SER A 877 0.35 20.78 -5.62
N ALA A 878 0.55 21.94 -4.99
CA ALA A 878 1.85 22.60 -4.90
C ALA A 878 2.83 21.82 -4.02
N ASN A 879 2.44 21.48 -2.80
CA ASN A 879 3.28 20.71 -1.88
C ASN A 879 3.59 19.31 -2.39
N TYR A 880 2.63 18.69 -3.09
CA TYR A 880 2.81 17.38 -3.71
C TYR A 880 3.94 17.41 -4.74
N ARG A 881 3.92 18.39 -5.66
CA ARG A 881 5.00 18.57 -6.65
C ARG A 881 6.35 18.86 -6.00
N GLN A 882 6.36 19.62 -4.90
CA GLN A 882 7.59 19.89 -4.17
C GLN A 882 8.21 18.60 -3.61
N MET A 883 7.42 17.72 -2.97
CA MET A 883 7.92 16.43 -2.48
C MET A 883 8.49 15.54 -3.58
N ILE A 884 7.83 15.49 -4.73
CA ILE A 884 8.30 14.73 -5.92
C ILE A 884 9.65 15.29 -6.39
N THR A 885 9.76 16.62 -6.47
CA THR A 885 10.99 17.31 -6.90
C THR A 885 12.15 17.02 -5.96
N ASP A 886 11.88 17.00 -4.65
CA ASP A 886 12.89 16.73 -3.62
C ASP A 886 13.22 15.24 -3.45
N GLN A 887 12.46 14.35 -4.10
CA GLN A 887 12.52 12.89 -3.92
C GLN A 887 12.46 12.47 -2.45
N SER A 888 11.74 13.24 -1.62
CA SER A 888 11.64 13.00 -0.17
C SER A 888 10.35 13.59 0.40
N VAL A 889 9.70 12.82 1.27
CA VAL A 889 8.48 13.25 2.00
C VAL A 889 8.75 13.60 3.46
N SER A 890 9.97 13.41 3.96
CA SER A 890 10.27 13.49 5.40
C SER A 890 10.05 14.89 5.98
N ASP A 891 10.43 15.93 5.23
CA ASP A 891 10.18 17.32 5.60
C ASP A 891 8.68 17.64 5.51
N TYR A 892 8.02 17.15 4.46
CA TYR A 892 6.59 17.37 4.29
C TYR A 892 5.74 16.68 5.35
N LEU A 893 6.09 15.47 5.79
CA LEU A 893 5.36 14.76 6.84
C LEU A 893 5.38 15.55 8.16
N ARG A 894 6.52 16.17 8.49
CA ARG A 894 6.61 17.07 9.64
C ARG A 894 5.77 18.34 9.44
N PHE A 895 5.76 18.91 8.23
CA PHE A 895 4.88 20.02 7.86
C PHE A 895 3.38 19.65 7.97
N PHE A 896 3.00 18.47 7.48
CA PHE A 896 1.65 17.94 7.53
C PHE A 896 1.20 17.70 8.98
N LEU A 897 2.03 17.05 9.80
CA LEU A 897 1.77 16.83 11.22
C LEU A 897 1.70 18.13 12.01
N ARG A 898 2.28 19.23 11.54
CA ARG A 898 2.16 20.53 12.19
C ARG A 898 0.85 21.24 11.81
N ASN A 899 0.51 21.25 10.52
CA ASN A 899 -0.52 22.14 9.99
C ASN A 899 -1.88 21.47 9.75
N TYR A 900 -1.91 20.16 9.52
CA TYR A 900 -3.13 19.39 9.25
C TYR A 900 -3.53 18.46 10.42
N SER A 901 -2.62 18.15 11.36
CA SER A 901 -2.86 17.18 12.47
C SER A 901 -4.04 17.52 13.39
N ARG A 902 -4.26 18.82 13.68
CA ARG A 902 -5.39 19.29 14.49
C ARG A 902 -6.74 18.94 13.86
N PHE A 903 -6.77 18.66 12.57
CA PHE A 903 -7.94 18.31 11.80
C PHE A 903 -8.02 16.82 11.49
N ILE A 904 -7.29 15.93 12.15
CA ILE A 904 -7.32 14.48 11.85
C ILE A 904 -7.36 13.64 13.14
N GLY A 905 -7.77 14.25 14.26
CA GLY A 905 -7.97 13.58 15.54
C GLY A 905 -9.20 12.65 15.58
N PRO A 906 -9.31 11.78 16.60
CA PRO A 906 -10.30 10.70 16.68
C PRO A 906 -11.71 11.17 17.09
N ASP A 907 -12.01 12.46 17.07
CA ASP A 907 -13.23 13.06 17.61
C ASP A 907 -14.44 12.85 16.68
N PHE A 908 -14.86 11.60 16.55
CA PHE A 908 -16.24 11.28 16.20
C PHE A 908 -16.85 10.54 17.38
N THR A 909 -18.00 11.02 17.83
CA THR A 909 -18.79 10.38 18.88
C THR A 909 -19.26 8.99 18.43
N PRO A 910 -19.52 8.03 19.35
CA PRO A 910 -19.99 6.66 19.02
C PRO A 910 -21.30 6.59 18.22
N GLU A 911 -21.91 7.74 18.03
CA GLU A 911 -23.11 8.04 17.26
C GLU A 911 -22.87 8.10 15.75
N GLU A 912 -21.61 8.21 15.34
CA GLU A 912 -21.14 8.30 13.95
C GLU A 912 -20.57 6.94 13.47
N GLN A 913 -21.29 5.84 13.75
CA GLN A 913 -21.05 4.51 13.17
C GLN A 913 -22.20 4.07 12.24
N PRO A 914 -22.00 2.98 11.50
CA PRO A 914 -21.74 2.90 10.07
C PRO A 914 -23.06 2.86 9.28
N GLY A 915 -23.34 3.90 8.51
CA GLY A 915 -24.57 3.96 7.73
C GLY A 915 -24.76 5.28 7.00
N GLU A 916 -24.11 6.35 7.45
CA GLU A 916 -24.07 7.62 6.73
C GLU A 916 -22.98 7.55 5.66
N SER A 917 -23.36 7.72 4.39
CA SER A 917 -22.38 7.75 3.29
C SER A 917 -21.50 9.00 3.45
N PRO A 918 -20.23 8.97 3.01
CA PRO A 918 -19.38 10.16 3.05
C PRO A 918 -19.92 11.36 2.28
N GLU A 919 -20.84 11.17 1.34
CA GLU A 919 -21.64 12.26 0.75
C GLU A 919 -22.65 12.86 1.72
N GLU A 920 -23.26 12.05 2.59
CA GLU A 920 -24.12 12.53 3.68
C GLU A 920 -23.29 13.21 4.77
N LEU A 921 -22.08 12.72 5.08
CA LEU A 921 -21.14 13.41 5.97
C LEU A 921 -20.67 14.74 5.38
N MET A 922 -20.44 14.82 4.06
CA MET A 922 -20.11 16.07 3.34
C MET A 922 -21.30 17.03 3.30
N ALA A 923 -22.50 16.55 2.95
CA ALA A 923 -23.72 17.34 2.91
C ALA A 923 -24.21 17.73 4.31
N ARG A 924 -23.89 16.96 5.34
CA ARG A 924 -24.18 17.25 6.75
C ARG A 924 -23.13 18.15 7.36
N ALA A 925 -21.86 18.05 7.00
CA ALA A 925 -20.85 19.05 7.38
C ALA A 925 -21.20 20.41 6.77
N GLN A 926 -21.54 20.47 5.48
CA GLN A 926 -22.02 21.68 4.80
C GLN A 926 -23.34 22.20 5.42
N ARG A 927 -24.33 21.32 5.64
CA ARG A 927 -25.59 21.70 6.31
C ARG A 927 -25.42 22.03 7.78
N GLU A 928 -24.50 21.43 8.53
CA GLU A 928 -24.25 21.75 9.94
C GLU A 928 -23.54 23.08 10.06
N ASP A 929 -22.63 23.43 9.13
CA ASP A 929 -22.02 24.76 9.08
C ASP A 929 -23.06 25.84 8.67
N GLU A 930 -23.98 25.53 7.76
CA GLU A 930 -25.13 26.39 7.40
C GLU A 930 -26.19 26.47 8.51
N ILE A 931 -26.54 25.37 9.17
CA ILE A 931 -27.54 25.27 10.26
C ILE A 931 -27.00 25.86 11.56
N LEU A 932 -25.69 25.76 11.86
CA LEU A 932 -25.07 26.44 13.01
C LEU A 932 -25.01 27.95 12.77
N GLN A 933 -24.85 28.40 11.52
CA GLN A 933 -25.01 29.81 11.15
C GLN A 933 -26.48 30.30 11.23
N GLU A 934 -27.47 29.44 11.00
CA GLU A 934 -28.90 29.80 11.04
C GLU A 934 -29.61 29.58 12.40
N ARG A 935 -29.25 28.57 13.19
CA ARG A 935 -29.92 28.22 14.47
C ARG A 935 -29.17 28.68 15.73
N GLY A 936 -27.96 29.19 15.56
CA GLY A 936 -27.15 29.85 16.59
C GLY A 936 -27.21 31.39 16.56
N ARG A 937 -28.14 32.00 15.81
CA ARG A 937 -28.34 33.46 15.88
C ARG A 937 -29.12 33.85 17.13
N PHE A 938 -28.51 34.67 17.98
CA PHE A 938 -29.26 35.57 18.85
C PHE A 938 -30.09 36.49 17.95
N VAL A 939 -31.41 36.33 17.95
CA VAL A 939 -32.31 37.40 17.51
C VAL A 939 -32.37 38.39 18.67
N THR A 940 -31.67 39.50 18.52
CA THR A 940 -31.82 40.67 19.39
C THR A 940 -33.12 41.37 19.03
N VAL A 941 -34.08 41.35 19.95
CA VAL A 941 -35.10 42.40 20.03
C VAL A 941 -34.69 43.27 21.21
N ASP A 942 -34.43 44.54 20.97
CA ASP A 942 -34.04 45.50 22.01
C ASP A 942 -35.18 45.64 23.03
N VAL A 943 -34.90 45.28 24.28
CA VAL A 943 -35.73 45.65 25.44
C VAL A 943 -34.79 46.16 26.56
N PRO A 944 -35.14 47.24 27.29
CA PRO A 944 -34.22 47.87 28.23
C PRO A 944 -33.91 47.01 29.46
N ALA A 945 -32.65 47.06 29.91
CA ALA A 945 -32.09 46.30 31.02
C ALA A 945 -32.97 46.28 32.30
N SER A 946 -33.36 45.09 32.74
CA SER A 946 -34.10 44.88 33.98
C SER A 946 -33.14 44.70 35.18
N SER A 947 -32.65 45.80 35.73
CA SER A 947 -31.88 45.76 36.97
C SER A 947 -32.80 45.46 38.16
N GLY A 948 -32.79 44.22 38.67
CA GLY A 948 -33.33 43.87 39.99
C GLY A 948 -34.11 42.56 40.14
N LEU A 949 -34.34 41.80 39.06
CA LEU A 949 -35.20 40.60 39.13
C LEU A 949 -34.55 39.36 39.77
N PHE A 950 -33.27 39.10 39.47
CA PHE A 950 -32.54 37.92 39.96
C PHE A 950 -31.36 38.32 40.86
N SER A 951 -31.10 37.49 41.87
CA SER A 951 -30.02 37.68 42.86
C SER A 951 -28.65 37.55 42.20
N ALA A 952 -27.79 38.55 42.40
CA ALA A 952 -26.43 38.58 41.83
C ALA A 952 -25.41 37.70 42.59
N VAL A 953 -25.82 37.03 43.67
CA VAL A 953 -24.95 36.14 44.45
C VAL A 953 -24.85 34.79 43.73
N THR A 954 -23.65 34.45 43.26
CA THR A 954 -23.39 33.23 42.46
C THR A 954 -22.50 32.20 43.18
N ASP A 955 -21.94 32.53 44.34
CA ASP A 955 -21.01 31.68 45.10
C ASP A 955 -21.72 30.77 46.13
N THR A 956 -22.79 30.11 45.69
CA THR A 956 -23.57 29.15 46.49
C THR A 956 -23.76 27.86 45.70
N THR A 957 -24.45 26.87 46.28
CA THR A 957 -24.88 25.67 45.54
C THR A 957 -25.66 26.08 44.29
N GLN A 958 -25.29 25.44 43.18
CA GLN A 958 -25.85 25.70 41.86
C GLN A 958 -26.68 24.51 41.39
N ASN A 959 -27.54 24.79 40.41
CA ASN A 959 -28.29 23.80 39.68
C ASN A 959 -28.04 23.99 38.18
N PHE A 960 -28.00 22.88 37.46
CA PHE A 960 -28.09 22.91 36.01
C PHE A 960 -29.56 22.75 35.62
N VAL A 961 -30.04 23.59 34.69
CA VAL A 961 -31.42 23.55 34.22
C VAL A 961 -31.43 23.40 32.71
N LEU A 962 -32.19 22.40 32.25
CA LEU A 962 -32.61 22.26 30.87
C LEU A 962 -34.09 22.64 30.77
N ALA A 963 -34.36 23.78 30.16
CA ALA A 963 -35.68 24.34 29.93
C ALA A 963 -36.18 23.96 28.53
N ILE A 964 -37.20 23.12 28.47
CA ILE A 964 -37.73 22.55 27.23
C ILE A 964 -39.05 23.23 26.93
N MET A 965 -39.21 23.85 25.77
CA MET A 965 -40.40 24.59 25.37
C MET A 965 -41.51 23.67 24.85
N ASP A 966 -41.79 22.61 25.59
CA ASP A 966 -42.90 21.69 25.38
C ASP A 966 -43.23 21.01 26.72
N LYS A 967 -44.35 21.39 27.33
CA LYS A 967 -44.78 20.93 28.67
C LYS A 967 -45.18 19.47 28.74
N ASN A 968 -45.52 18.90 27.60
CA ASN A 968 -46.14 17.58 27.52
C ASN A 968 -45.15 16.53 27.00
N MET A 969 -43.92 16.93 26.68
CA MET A 969 -42.93 16.03 26.12
C MET A 969 -42.47 15.00 27.16
N SER A 970 -42.45 13.74 26.74
CA SER A 970 -41.97 12.65 27.59
C SER A 970 -40.44 12.72 27.71
N ILE A 971 -39.97 13.14 28.89
CA ILE A 971 -38.53 13.26 29.19
C ILE A 971 -37.98 12.10 30.04
N ARG A 972 -38.70 10.98 30.11
CA ARG A 972 -38.32 9.82 30.92
C ARG A 972 -36.99 9.20 30.47
N THR A 973 -36.78 9.08 29.16
CA THR A 973 -35.53 8.55 28.60
C THR A 973 -34.36 9.48 28.91
N MET A 974 -34.56 10.79 28.71
CA MET A 974 -33.59 11.82 29.04
C MET A 974 -33.20 11.81 30.51
N LEU A 975 -34.18 11.68 31.41
CA LEU A 975 -33.91 11.59 32.84
C LEU A 975 -33.02 10.40 33.20
N ASN A 976 -33.25 9.24 32.59
CA ASN A 976 -32.41 8.06 32.82
C ASN A 976 -30.99 8.30 32.29
N GLN A 977 -30.85 8.88 31.10
CA GLN A 977 -29.55 9.18 30.50
C GLN A 977 -28.75 10.19 31.33
N PHE A 978 -29.40 11.25 31.81
CA PHE A 978 -28.75 12.21 32.71
C PHE A 978 -28.41 11.58 34.07
N ALA A 979 -29.24 10.65 34.58
CA ALA A 979 -28.94 9.95 35.83
C ALA A 979 -27.72 9.04 35.68
N ASP A 980 -27.62 8.30 34.58
CA ASP A 980 -26.48 7.44 34.27
C ASP A 980 -25.21 8.27 34.05
N PHE A 981 -25.28 9.33 33.25
CA PHE A 981 -24.18 10.26 33.04
C PHE A 981 -23.67 10.87 34.35
N ASN A 982 -24.58 11.28 35.24
CA ASN A 982 -24.22 11.84 36.54
C ASN A 982 -23.57 10.80 37.45
N ARG A 983 -24.07 9.56 37.44
CA ARG A 983 -23.50 8.46 38.23
C ARG A 983 -22.11 8.08 37.73
N ASP A 984 -21.88 8.11 36.42
CA ASP A 984 -20.66 7.60 35.81
C ASP A 984 -19.56 8.67 35.78
N GLN A 985 -19.91 9.92 35.47
CA GLN A 985 -18.95 11.03 35.30
C GLN A 985 -18.84 11.95 36.53
N PHE A 986 -19.88 12.02 37.37
CA PHE A 986 -19.97 12.98 38.48
C PHE A 986 -20.41 12.33 39.80
N ARG A 987 -20.00 11.07 40.00
CA ARG A 987 -20.40 10.21 41.14
C ARG A 987 -20.20 10.86 42.51
N ILE A 988 -19.17 11.69 42.66
CA ILE A 988 -18.73 12.25 43.94
C ILE A 988 -19.73 13.28 44.49
N TRP A 989 -20.49 13.97 43.61
CA TRP A 989 -21.37 15.07 44.01
C TRP A 989 -22.79 14.67 44.38
N ASN A 990 -23.13 13.37 44.26
CA ASN A 990 -24.44 12.80 44.64
C ASN A 990 -25.63 13.62 44.08
N LEU A 991 -25.57 13.93 42.78
CA LEU A 991 -26.51 14.83 42.10
C LEU A 991 -27.92 14.25 42.01
N ALA A 992 -28.93 15.09 42.19
CA ALA A 992 -30.34 14.71 42.13
C ALA A 992 -31.05 15.35 40.93
N LEU A 993 -31.87 14.58 40.22
CA LEU A 993 -32.69 15.07 39.11
C LEU A 993 -34.12 15.37 39.58
N GLN A 994 -34.64 16.53 39.20
CA GLN A 994 -36.02 16.95 39.48
C GLN A 994 -36.67 17.50 38.21
N LEU A 995 -37.95 17.21 38.05
CA LEU A 995 -38.77 17.85 37.01
C LEU A 995 -39.61 18.95 37.62
N LYS A 996 -39.61 20.10 36.96
CA LYS A 996 -40.43 21.26 37.31
C LYS A 996 -41.04 21.86 36.05
N GLN A 997 -42.05 22.71 36.19
CA GLN A 997 -42.67 23.41 35.07
C GLN A 997 -42.89 24.87 35.48
N ALA A 998 -42.60 25.80 34.58
CA ALA A 998 -42.97 27.22 34.73
C ALA A 998 -42.96 27.92 33.37
N GLY A 999 -43.82 28.92 33.21
CA GLY A 999 -44.01 29.59 31.91
C GLY A 999 -44.45 28.57 30.87
N ASP A 1000 -43.89 28.62 29.66
CA ASP A 1000 -44.10 27.63 28.58
C ASP A 1000 -43.12 26.46 28.58
N TYR A 1001 -42.35 26.33 29.65
CA TYR A 1001 -41.23 25.40 29.72
C TYR A 1001 -41.45 24.27 30.73
N GLN A 1002 -41.02 23.07 30.35
CA GLN A 1002 -40.73 21.97 31.26
C GLN A 1002 -39.24 21.97 31.58
N PHE A 1003 -38.90 22.07 32.85
CA PHE A 1003 -37.54 22.09 33.33
C PHE A 1003 -37.11 20.73 33.85
N MET A 1004 -35.98 20.24 33.37
CA MET A 1004 -35.20 19.21 34.05
C MET A 1004 -34.07 19.89 34.81
N VAL A 1005 -34.10 19.75 36.13
CA VAL A 1005 -33.17 20.40 37.06
C VAL A 1005 -32.26 19.35 37.67
N VAL A 1006 -30.95 19.50 37.49
CA VAL A 1006 -29.93 18.74 38.20
C VAL A 1006 -29.47 19.57 39.39
N ARG A 1007 -29.71 19.07 40.61
CA ARG A 1007 -29.38 19.74 41.86
C ARG A 1007 -28.18 19.11 42.55
N GLY A 1008 -27.53 19.91 43.41
CA GLY A 1008 -26.42 19.47 44.25
C GLY A 1008 -25.04 19.81 43.69
N LEU A 1009 -24.93 20.73 42.72
CA LEU A 1009 -23.63 21.17 42.24
C LEU A 1009 -22.99 22.10 43.30
N PRO A 1010 -21.78 21.78 43.78
CA PRO A 1010 -21.24 22.36 45.01
C PRO A 1010 -20.81 23.83 44.90
N GLY A 1011 -20.60 24.36 43.69
CA GLY A 1011 -20.16 25.75 43.47
C GLY A 1011 -20.16 26.18 42.00
N PHE A 1012 -19.90 27.46 41.75
CA PHE A 1012 -19.95 28.08 40.41
C PHE A 1012 -18.98 27.41 39.41
N THR A 1013 -17.73 27.21 39.80
CA THR A 1013 -16.69 26.61 38.94
C THR A 1013 -17.03 25.17 38.56
N GLU A 1014 -17.46 24.37 39.52
CA GLU A 1014 -17.86 22.97 39.32
C GLU A 1014 -19.13 22.89 38.47
N SER A 1015 -20.07 23.82 38.65
CA SER A 1015 -21.28 23.88 37.84
C SER A 1015 -21.02 24.28 36.39
N LEU A 1016 -20.03 25.14 36.12
CA LEU A 1016 -19.58 25.45 34.76
C LEU A 1016 -18.83 24.27 34.12
N SER A 1017 -18.04 23.54 34.90
CA SER A 1017 -17.41 22.29 34.43
C SER A 1017 -18.47 21.25 34.07
N TYR A 1018 -19.49 21.09 34.92
CA TYR A 1018 -20.64 20.22 34.66
C TYR A 1018 -21.43 20.68 33.43
N PHE A 1019 -21.75 21.97 33.32
CA PHE A 1019 -22.45 22.55 32.17
C PHE A 1019 -21.69 22.30 30.86
N ARG A 1020 -20.37 22.57 30.83
CA ARG A 1020 -19.52 22.31 29.65
C ARG A 1020 -19.51 20.84 29.26
N LYS A 1021 -19.37 19.94 30.22
CA LYS A 1021 -19.37 18.49 29.95
C LYS A 1021 -20.74 18.01 29.47
N VAL A 1022 -21.83 18.52 30.05
CA VAL A 1022 -23.20 18.17 29.63
C VAL A 1022 -23.47 18.65 28.21
N ILE A 1023 -23.15 19.90 27.85
CA ILE A 1023 -23.42 20.42 26.50
C ILE A 1023 -22.56 19.74 25.41
N LEU A 1024 -21.40 19.18 25.78
CA LEU A 1024 -20.54 18.42 24.88
C LEU A 1024 -21.02 16.97 24.68
N GLU A 1025 -21.77 16.42 25.64
CA GLU A 1025 -22.33 15.07 25.56
C GLU A 1025 -23.64 15.08 24.76
N ARG A 1026 -23.52 15.12 23.43
CA ARG A 1026 -24.64 15.25 22.47
C ARG A 1026 -25.73 14.19 22.67
N ALA A 1027 -25.37 13.00 23.13
CA ALA A 1027 -26.27 11.88 23.43
C ALA A 1027 -27.42 12.26 24.39
N LEU A 1028 -27.13 13.14 25.36
CA LEU A 1028 -28.06 13.55 26.42
C LEU A 1028 -29.27 14.34 25.90
N PHE A 1029 -29.17 14.97 24.71
CA PHE A 1029 -30.21 15.83 24.15
C PHE A 1029 -30.99 15.20 23.01
N ARG A 1030 -30.62 13.99 22.55
CA ARG A 1030 -31.23 13.31 21.40
C ARG A 1030 -32.74 13.19 21.47
N SER A 1031 -33.28 12.89 22.66
CA SER A 1031 -34.71 12.71 22.83
C SER A 1031 -35.53 14.00 22.74
N LEU A 1032 -34.89 15.17 22.62
CA LEU A 1032 -35.58 16.46 22.38
C LEU A 1032 -36.04 16.61 20.93
N GLY A 1033 -35.46 15.87 19.97
CA GLY A 1033 -35.82 16.00 18.56
C GLY A 1033 -35.73 17.45 18.06
N GLN A 1034 -36.84 17.97 17.52
CA GLN A 1034 -36.95 19.36 17.04
C GLN A 1034 -37.46 20.35 18.11
N THR A 1035 -37.68 19.89 19.34
CA THR A 1035 -38.22 20.72 20.41
C THR A 1035 -37.20 21.79 20.81
N THR A 1036 -37.65 23.04 20.86
CA THR A 1036 -36.78 24.17 21.23
C THR A 1036 -36.49 24.12 22.72
N TYR A 1037 -35.22 24.25 23.10
CA TYR A 1037 -34.80 24.23 24.49
C TYR A 1037 -33.74 25.29 24.80
N ARG A 1038 -33.52 25.52 26.08
CA ARG A 1038 -32.50 26.41 26.65
C ARG A 1038 -31.83 25.70 27.82
N ASN A 1039 -30.53 25.91 28.00
CA ASN A 1039 -29.82 25.39 29.16
C ASN A 1039 -29.04 26.52 29.86
N PHE A 1040 -28.98 26.44 31.18
CA PHE A 1040 -28.30 27.46 31.99
C PHE A 1040 -28.00 26.91 33.38
N ILE A 1041 -27.11 27.59 34.09
CA ILE A 1041 -26.84 27.34 35.51
C ILE A 1041 -27.57 28.39 36.33
N ILE A 1042 -28.05 27.99 37.50
CA ILE A 1042 -28.87 28.84 38.35
C ILE A 1042 -28.73 28.48 39.82
N THR A 1043 -28.65 29.48 40.70
CA THR A 1043 -28.68 29.28 42.15
C THR A 1043 -30.05 28.75 42.58
N ASP A 1044 -30.14 28.10 43.75
CA ASP A 1044 -31.42 27.68 44.31
C ASP A 1044 -32.41 28.85 44.46
N GLU A 1045 -31.92 30.01 44.92
CA GLU A 1045 -32.73 31.22 45.09
C GLU A 1045 -33.28 31.75 43.76
N ASN A 1046 -32.44 31.84 42.73
CA ASN A 1046 -32.87 32.33 41.42
C ASN A 1046 -33.78 31.33 40.72
N LEU A 1047 -33.59 30.02 40.96
CA LEU A 1047 -34.45 28.98 40.40
C LEU A 1047 -35.87 29.09 40.96
N GLU A 1048 -36.03 29.36 42.26
CA GLU A 1048 -37.35 29.59 42.84
C GLU A 1048 -38.02 30.82 42.23
N ARG A 1049 -37.30 31.94 42.12
CA ARG A 1049 -37.82 33.17 41.47
C ARG A 1049 -38.19 32.95 40.00
N LEU A 1050 -37.40 32.16 39.28
CA LEU A 1050 -37.67 31.80 37.89
C LEU A 1050 -38.93 30.96 37.76
N LEU A 1051 -39.11 29.99 38.65
CA LEU A 1051 -40.27 29.09 38.63
C LEU A 1051 -41.57 29.79 39.04
N GLU A 1052 -41.52 30.77 39.94
CA GLU A 1052 -42.70 31.57 40.31
C GLU A 1052 -43.16 32.49 39.19
N ARG A 1053 -42.22 33.03 38.41
CA ARG A 1053 -42.51 34.06 37.38
C ARG A 1053 -42.66 33.50 35.98
N GLY A 1054 -42.02 32.37 35.67
CA GLY A 1054 -42.07 31.70 34.37
C GLY A 1054 -41.33 32.43 33.24
N ASP A 1055 -40.51 33.43 33.56
CA ASP A 1055 -39.81 34.28 32.58
C ASP A 1055 -38.36 33.82 32.37
N VAL A 1056 -38.20 32.86 31.46
CA VAL A 1056 -36.92 32.21 31.13
C VAL A 1056 -35.99 33.15 30.37
N ASP A 1057 -36.53 33.97 29.48
CA ASP A 1057 -35.73 34.84 28.61
C ASP A 1057 -35.06 35.95 29.44
N SER A 1058 -35.77 36.56 30.39
CA SER A 1058 -35.17 37.51 31.34
C SER A 1058 -34.08 36.86 32.21
N TYR A 1059 -34.24 35.59 32.59
CA TYR A 1059 -33.18 34.88 33.31
C TYR A 1059 -31.98 34.58 32.43
N LEU A 1060 -32.18 34.25 31.15
CA LEU A 1060 -31.08 33.99 30.20
C LEU A 1060 -30.25 35.24 29.93
N GLU A 1061 -30.89 36.41 29.85
CA GLU A 1061 -30.18 37.70 29.79
C GLU A 1061 -29.35 37.94 31.05
N PHE A 1062 -29.95 37.72 32.23
CA PHE A 1062 -29.25 37.81 33.51
C PHE A 1062 -28.08 36.80 33.60
N PHE A 1063 -28.30 35.55 33.19
CA PHE A 1063 -27.31 34.48 33.15
C PHE A 1063 -26.16 34.83 32.21
N ARG A 1064 -26.44 35.35 31.01
CA ARG A 1064 -25.41 35.80 30.06
C ARG A 1064 -24.57 36.93 30.65
N ALA A 1065 -25.21 37.93 31.24
CA ALA A 1065 -24.53 39.08 31.83
C ALA A 1065 -23.68 38.72 33.06
N ARG A 1066 -24.13 37.78 33.90
CA ARG A 1066 -23.49 37.51 35.20
C ARG A 1066 -22.68 36.23 35.27
N TYR A 1067 -23.09 35.17 34.60
CA TYR A 1067 -22.38 33.88 34.63
C TYR A 1067 -21.40 33.76 33.47
N ILE A 1068 -21.75 34.25 32.27
CA ILE A 1068 -20.91 34.10 31.07
C ILE A 1068 -19.94 35.28 30.93
N GLN A 1069 -20.41 36.52 31.09
CA GLN A 1069 -19.57 37.71 30.91
C GLN A 1069 -18.70 38.06 32.13
N GLN A 1070 -19.12 37.77 33.37
CA GLN A 1070 -18.31 38.04 34.58
C GLN A 1070 -17.34 36.91 34.97
N GLY A 1071 -17.52 35.68 34.48
CA GLY A 1071 -16.62 34.53 34.75
C GLY A 1071 -15.24 34.60 34.07
N ALA A 1072 -14.94 35.67 33.31
CA ALA A 1072 -13.62 35.96 32.76
C ALA A 1072 -12.74 36.83 33.69
N ALA A 1073 -13.27 37.32 34.83
CA ALA A 1073 -12.50 38.03 35.86
C ALA A 1073 -12.43 37.17 37.15
N GLY A 1074 -11.21 36.79 37.56
CA GLY A 1074 -10.95 35.77 38.58
C GLY A 1074 -11.40 36.09 40.02
N THR A 1075 -11.63 35.03 40.79
CA THR A 1075 -12.08 35.03 42.19
C THR A 1075 -10.92 35.34 43.17
N PRO A 1076 -11.18 35.95 44.34
CA PRO A 1076 -10.20 36.65 45.19
C PRO A 1076 -9.51 35.79 46.26
N ALA A 1077 -8.50 36.39 46.89
CA ALA A 1077 -7.52 35.79 47.81
C ALA A 1077 -8.05 35.35 49.19
N GLY A 1078 -7.41 34.31 49.75
CA GLY A 1078 -7.54 33.86 51.14
C GLY A 1078 -6.19 33.50 51.79
N THR A 1079 -5.53 34.53 52.35
CA THR A 1079 -4.63 34.61 53.53
C THR A 1079 -3.84 33.39 54.08
N VAL A 1080 -2.52 33.58 54.24
CA VAL A 1080 -1.74 33.28 55.48
C VAL A 1080 -0.72 34.43 55.70
N PRO A 1081 -0.45 34.90 56.95
CA PRO A 1081 0.17 36.20 57.19
C PRO A 1081 1.66 36.17 57.62
N SER A 1082 2.29 37.34 57.41
CA SER A 1082 3.31 38.01 58.23
C SER A 1082 4.81 37.70 58.08
N GLY A 1083 5.58 38.80 57.97
CA GLY A 1083 7.01 38.95 58.23
C GLY A 1083 7.85 39.11 56.96
N GLY A 1084 8.58 40.20 56.68
CA GLY A 1084 8.94 41.41 57.41
C GLY A 1084 10.29 41.93 56.86
N GLY A 1085 10.43 43.26 56.68
CA GLY A 1085 11.71 43.98 56.50
C GLY A 1085 12.23 44.06 55.05
N ALA A 1086 12.04 45.15 54.30
CA ALA A 1086 12.68 46.48 54.38
C ALA A 1086 14.15 46.52 53.90
N GLY A 1087 14.40 47.31 52.85
CA GLY A 1087 15.76 47.69 52.42
C GLY A 1087 15.88 48.29 51.02
N ALA A 1088 15.28 49.45 50.77
CA ALA A 1088 15.63 50.36 49.66
C ALA A 1088 16.93 51.14 50.00
N PRO A 1089 17.43 52.13 49.20
CA PRO A 1089 17.31 52.38 47.76
C PRO A 1089 18.67 52.77 47.09
N ALA A 1090 18.64 53.05 45.76
CA ALA A 1090 19.06 54.33 45.15
C ALA A 1090 19.99 54.26 43.90
N SER A 1091 19.38 54.64 42.76
CA SER A 1091 19.78 55.67 41.77
C SER A 1091 21.09 55.62 40.97
N GLY A 1092 20.99 55.91 39.66
CA GLY A 1092 21.91 56.87 39.02
C GLY A 1092 22.29 56.70 37.53
N GLN A 1093 21.44 57.20 36.62
CA GLN A 1093 21.73 58.06 35.45
C GLN A 1093 22.90 57.82 34.44
N ALA A 1094 22.47 57.78 33.17
CA ALA A 1094 22.83 58.64 32.02
C ALA A 1094 24.09 58.38 31.13
N ALA A 1095 23.83 58.54 29.82
CA ALA A 1095 24.69 58.48 28.61
C ALA A 1095 25.62 59.73 28.47
N PRO A 1096 26.38 60.05 27.37
CA PRO A 1096 26.02 59.90 25.93
C PRO A 1096 27.14 59.76 24.82
N ALA A 1097 26.68 59.47 23.59
CA ALA A 1097 26.95 60.09 22.25
C ALA A 1097 28.31 60.09 21.45
N SER A 1098 28.20 59.58 20.18
CA SER A 1098 28.34 60.28 18.86
C SER A 1098 29.56 60.13 17.90
N GLY A 1099 29.25 59.99 16.58
CA GLY A 1099 29.93 60.56 15.39
C GLY A 1099 30.58 59.58 14.38
N THR A 1100 30.01 59.15 13.23
CA THR A 1100 29.73 59.76 11.88
C THR A 1100 30.78 59.58 10.74
N ALA A 1101 30.27 59.03 9.61
CA ALA A 1101 30.43 59.42 8.19
C ALA A 1101 31.51 58.80 7.24
N ALA A 1102 31.13 58.72 5.96
CA ALA A 1102 31.58 57.84 4.86
C ALA A 1102 32.40 58.54 3.74
N ASN A 1103 33.04 57.77 2.82
CA ASN A 1103 32.59 57.47 1.44
C ASN A 1103 33.73 57.27 0.37
N THR A 1104 33.41 56.52 -0.72
CA THR A 1104 33.93 56.51 -2.14
C THR A 1104 34.84 55.39 -2.73
N ALA A 1105 34.22 54.60 -3.65
CA ALA A 1105 34.50 54.26 -5.08
C ALA A 1105 35.74 53.46 -5.63
N SER A 1106 35.46 52.22 -6.12
CA SER A 1106 35.67 51.55 -7.47
C SER A 1106 36.96 51.70 -8.34
N PRO A 1107 37.18 50.92 -9.44
CA PRO A 1107 37.04 49.45 -9.74
C PRO A 1107 38.20 48.85 -10.63
N GLU A 1108 38.12 47.55 -11.02
CA GLU A 1108 38.46 46.92 -12.35
C GLU A 1108 39.16 45.50 -12.38
N THR A 1109 38.44 44.55 -13.01
CA THR A 1109 38.75 43.48 -14.02
C THR A 1109 39.86 42.38 -13.94
N ILE A 1110 39.40 41.11 -13.78
CA ILE A 1110 39.59 39.76 -14.46
C ILE A 1110 40.65 39.62 -15.62
N PRO A 1111 41.14 38.42 -16.13
CA PRO A 1111 41.08 36.96 -15.77
C PRO A 1111 42.37 36.09 -15.89
N GLY A 1112 42.31 34.81 -15.43
CA GLY A 1112 42.66 33.65 -16.30
C GLY A 1112 43.59 32.51 -15.83
N ARG A 1113 42.97 31.34 -15.52
CA ARG A 1113 43.28 29.96 -16.00
C ARG A 1113 44.58 29.22 -15.60
N THR A 1114 44.45 28.05 -14.92
CA THR A 1114 44.84 26.66 -15.32
C THR A 1114 45.15 25.73 -14.13
N THR A 1115 44.89 24.43 -14.32
CA THR A 1115 44.78 23.33 -13.33
C THR A 1115 46.10 22.52 -13.18
N PRO A 1116 46.11 21.29 -12.58
CA PRO A 1116 46.77 20.89 -11.32
C PRO A 1116 48.02 19.98 -11.56
N PRO A 1117 48.71 19.37 -10.56
CA PRO A 1117 48.25 18.12 -9.91
C PRO A 1117 48.80 17.85 -8.46
N ALA A 1118 48.23 16.85 -7.78
CA ALA A 1118 48.82 16.17 -6.61
C ALA A 1118 49.92 15.17 -7.05
N PRO A 1119 50.80 14.66 -6.14
CA PRO A 1119 50.52 13.29 -5.63
C PRO A 1119 51.09 12.92 -4.23
N ALA A 1120 50.54 11.80 -3.73
CA ALA A 1120 51.18 10.71 -2.96
C ALA A 1120 51.57 10.87 -1.47
N GLY A 1121 50.81 10.14 -0.63
CA GLY A 1121 51.28 8.86 -0.06
C GLY A 1121 51.97 8.87 1.32
N GLY A 1122 51.50 8.01 2.23
CA GLY A 1122 52.35 7.52 3.35
C GLY A 1122 51.61 7.14 4.64
N ARG A 1123 51.43 5.83 4.86
CA ARG A 1123 50.96 5.16 6.08
C ARG A 1123 51.98 5.20 7.23
N THR A 1124 51.50 5.06 8.47
CA THR A 1124 51.96 4.26 9.66
C THR A 1124 51.59 5.04 10.93
N THR A 1125 51.00 4.50 12.02
CA THR A 1125 51.39 3.39 12.94
C THR A 1125 50.18 3.01 13.83
N THR A 1126 49.80 1.73 14.01
CA THR A 1126 49.96 0.90 15.25
C THR A 1126 50.12 1.72 16.55
N GLY A 1127 49.33 1.65 17.63
CA GLY A 1127 48.60 0.55 18.27
C GLY A 1127 49.28 0.19 19.61
N ALA A 1128 48.65 0.44 20.77
CA ALA A 1128 48.76 -0.37 22.02
C ALA A 1128 48.22 0.30 23.32
N VAL A 1129 47.24 -0.38 23.95
CA VAL A 1129 47.18 -0.86 25.35
C VAL A 1129 46.79 0.09 26.53
N SER A 1130 45.52 -0.10 26.95
CA SER A 1130 44.87 -0.23 28.30
C SER A 1130 45.38 0.47 29.57
N ALA A 1131 44.44 1.08 30.32
CA ALA A 1131 43.81 0.54 31.56
C ALA A 1131 43.22 1.67 32.45
N GLY A 1132 42.06 1.45 33.09
CA GLY A 1132 41.70 2.12 34.37
C GLY A 1132 40.31 2.78 34.54
N THR A 1133 39.28 1.95 34.73
CA THR A 1133 38.11 2.05 35.65
C THR A 1133 37.52 3.39 36.19
N ALA A 1134 36.21 3.57 35.89
CA ALA A 1134 35.05 4.05 36.70
C ALA A 1134 35.14 5.40 37.48
N THR A 1135 34.16 6.32 37.53
CA THR A 1135 32.68 6.20 37.60
C THR A 1135 32.00 7.58 37.41
N THR A 1136 30.69 7.55 37.06
CA THR A 1136 29.61 8.56 37.21
C THR A 1136 29.61 9.86 36.38
N GLY A 1137 28.73 9.87 35.37
CA GLY A 1137 28.07 11.05 34.82
C GLY A 1137 26.73 10.61 34.22
N ALA A 1138 25.62 11.03 34.82
CA ALA A 1138 24.27 10.63 34.44
C ALA A 1138 23.94 11.04 33.00
N THR A 1139 23.52 10.07 32.18
CA THR A 1139 23.00 10.33 30.83
C THR A 1139 21.48 10.37 30.89
N THR A 1140 20.94 11.50 30.48
CA THR A 1140 19.53 11.81 30.22
C THR A 1140 18.87 10.75 29.31
N PRO A 1141 17.58 10.39 29.49
CA PRO A 1141 16.93 9.37 28.67
C PRO A 1141 16.84 9.80 27.20
N SER A 1142 17.02 8.82 26.31
CA SER A 1142 16.88 8.91 24.86
C SER A 1142 15.51 9.47 24.43
N GLN A 1143 15.50 10.34 23.41
CA GLN A 1143 14.31 10.91 22.75
C GLN A 1143 13.27 9.87 22.32
N ALA A 1144 13.63 8.59 22.20
CA ALA A 1144 12.71 7.51 21.84
C ALA A 1144 11.64 7.19 22.90
N ALA A 1145 11.89 7.50 24.18
CA ALA A 1145 10.92 7.24 25.25
C ALA A 1145 9.82 8.33 25.35
N ALA A 1146 10.02 9.51 24.74
CA ALA A 1146 9.08 10.63 24.84
C ALA A 1146 7.92 10.58 23.83
N SER A 1147 7.96 9.66 22.85
CA SER A 1147 6.98 9.56 21.76
C SER A 1147 6.10 8.31 21.80
N TYR A 1148 6.26 7.44 22.81
CA TYR A 1148 5.45 6.23 22.92
C TYR A 1148 4.07 6.54 23.53
N THR A 1149 3.02 6.37 22.73
CA THR A 1149 1.61 6.59 23.12
C THR A 1149 0.82 5.28 23.27
N GLY A 1150 1.49 4.13 23.24
CA GLY A 1150 0.84 2.82 23.33
C GLY A 1150 0.38 2.44 24.74
N VAL A 1151 -0.31 1.30 24.85
CA VAL A 1151 -1.00 0.87 26.08
C VAL A 1151 -0.07 0.27 27.15
N TYR A 1152 1.22 0.04 26.84
CA TYR A 1152 2.17 -0.55 27.77
C TYR A 1152 2.99 0.53 28.49
N ASP A 1153 3.18 0.38 29.79
CA ASP A 1153 3.85 1.35 30.66
C ASP A 1153 5.36 1.40 30.38
N LEU A 1154 5.88 2.59 30.05
CA LEU A 1154 7.32 2.83 29.84
C LEU A 1154 8.16 2.71 31.12
N ARG A 1155 7.53 2.61 32.30
CA ARG A 1155 8.22 2.30 33.55
C ARG A 1155 8.67 0.85 33.55
N ILE A 1156 9.91 0.66 33.12
CA ILE A 1156 10.61 -0.63 33.06
C ILE A 1156 11.68 -0.77 34.15
N GLU A 1157 11.70 0.10 35.14
CA GLU A 1157 12.64 0.03 36.28
C GLU A 1157 11.96 -0.66 37.47
N GLU A 1158 11.32 -1.80 37.22
CA GLU A 1158 10.56 -2.62 38.17
C GLU A 1158 11.01 -4.09 38.10
N PRO A 1159 10.52 -5.00 38.96
CA PRO A 1159 10.73 -6.45 38.77
C PRO A 1159 10.27 -6.91 37.38
N HIS A 1160 10.86 -7.99 36.86
CA HIS A 1160 10.54 -8.51 35.53
C HIS A 1160 10.17 -9.98 35.55
N PHE A 1161 9.43 -10.38 34.52
CA PHE A 1161 9.27 -11.75 34.08
C PHE A 1161 9.99 -11.95 32.77
N TYR A 1162 10.41 -13.19 32.52
CA TYR A 1162 10.84 -13.63 31.20
C TYR A 1162 9.81 -14.60 30.65
N LEU A 1163 9.26 -14.30 29.47
CA LEU A 1163 8.26 -15.14 28.84
C LEU A 1163 8.85 -15.94 27.70
N VAL A 1164 8.42 -17.20 27.57
CA VAL A 1164 8.56 -17.97 26.34
C VAL A 1164 7.16 -18.38 25.87
N ILE A 1165 6.75 -17.91 24.71
CA ILE A 1165 5.47 -18.21 24.08
C ILE A 1165 5.69 -19.32 23.06
N VAL A 1166 5.02 -20.44 23.28
CA VAL A 1166 5.12 -21.67 22.49
C VAL A 1166 3.72 -22.13 22.05
N PRO A 1167 3.60 -22.94 20.98
CA PRO A 1167 2.32 -23.52 20.60
C PRO A 1167 1.69 -24.33 21.75
N SER A 1168 0.37 -24.46 21.83
CA SER A 1168 -0.28 -25.24 22.89
C SER A 1168 -0.12 -26.77 22.67
N GLN A 1169 0.25 -27.22 21.48
CA GLN A 1169 0.42 -28.65 21.15
C GLN A 1169 1.63 -28.86 20.21
N GLY A 1170 2.08 -30.11 20.07
CA GLY A 1170 3.12 -30.49 19.09
C GLY A 1170 4.53 -30.66 19.64
N PHE A 1171 4.74 -30.54 20.95
CA PHE A 1171 6.00 -30.87 21.62
C PHE A 1171 5.78 -31.45 23.03
N ASP A 1172 6.81 -32.08 23.58
CA ASP A 1172 6.80 -32.57 24.95
C ASP A 1172 6.95 -31.40 25.92
N ARG A 1173 5.81 -30.93 26.43
CA ARG A 1173 5.72 -29.73 27.26
C ARG A 1173 6.39 -29.92 28.61
N GLU A 1174 6.17 -31.06 29.24
CA GLU A 1174 6.72 -31.38 30.55
C GLU A 1174 8.25 -31.50 30.48
N ALA A 1175 8.79 -32.11 29.43
CA ALA A 1175 10.23 -32.15 29.20
C ALA A 1175 10.82 -30.75 28.96
N PHE A 1176 10.12 -29.87 28.25
CA PHE A 1176 10.56 -28.50 28.01
C PHE A 1176 10.58 -27.67 29.30
N THR A 1177 9.49 -27.67 30.08
CA THR A 1177 9.43 -26.88 31.32
C THR A 1177 10.34 -27.44 32.41
N ALA A 1178 10.52 -28.77 32.49
CA ALA A 1178 11.55 -29.37 33.35
C ALA A 1178 12.96 -28.95 32.94
N SER A 1179 13.26 -28.85 31.64
CA SER A 1179 14.56 -28.40 31.14
C SER A 1179 14.82 -26.93 31.47
N VAL A 1180 13.81 -26.06 31.37
CA VAL A 1180 13.90 -24.65 31.77
C VAL A 1180 14.08 -24.52 33.29
N ALA A 1181 13.36 -25.30 34.10
CA ALA A 1181 13.51 -25.29 35.55
C ALA A 1181 14.91 -25.78 35.98
N ALA A 1182 15.43 -26.85 35.38
CA ALA A 1182 16.78 -27.34 35.63
C ALA A 1182 17.85 -26.31 35.22
N PHE A 1183 17.63 -25.58 34.14
CA PHE A 1183 18.49 -24.46 33.74
C PHE A 1183 18.49 -23.34 34.79
N CYS A 1184 17.31 -22.93 35.29
CA CYS A 1184 17.20 -21.93 36.34
C CYS A 1184 17.99 -22.33 37.60
N GLN A 1185 17.88 -23.59 38.04
CA GLN A 1185 18.59 -24.09 39.22
C GLN A 1185 20.12 -24.18 39.03
N SER A 1186 20.57 -24.55 37.82
CA SER A 1186 22.00 -24.75 37.55
C SER A 1186 22.76 -23.45 37.26
N GLU A 1187 22.18 -22.53 36.50
CA GLU A 1187 22.86 -21.29 36.07
C GLU A 1187 22.63 -20.11 37.00
N PHE A 1188 21.58 -20.16 37.82
CA PHE A 1188 21.25 -19.12 38.79
C PHE A 1188 21.09 -19.69 40.21
N PRO A 1189 22.11 -20.42 40.73
CA PRO A 1189 22.04 -21.00 42.06
C PRO A 1189 21.94 -19.90 43.12
N GLY A 1190 20.90 -19.96 43.96
CA GLY A 1190 20.63 -18.95 45.00
C GLY A 1190 19.64 -17.85 44.59
N LYS A 1191 19.16 -17.82 43.34
CA LYS A 1191 18.00 -17.02 42.93
C LYS A 1191 16.75 -17.88 43.04
N ASN A 1192 15.71 -17.40 43.74
CA ASN A 1192 14.42 -18.08 43.87
C ASN A 1192 13.58 -17.91 42.59
N LEU A 1193 14.08 -18.39 41.45
CA LEU A 1193 13.36 -18.30 40.18
C LEU A 1193 12.27 -19.37 40.10
N THR A 1194 11.06 -18.98 39.72
CA THR A 1194 9.93 -19.89 39.52
C THR A 1194 9.58 -19.99 38.04
N VAL A 1195 9.20 -21.19 37.58
CA VAL A 1195 8.76 -21.44 36.21
C VAL A 1195 7.29 -21.86 36.27
N GLU A 1196 6.43 -21.10 35.62
CA GLU A 1196 4.98 -21.31 35.65
C GLU A 1196 4.41 -21.34 34.23
N GLU A 1197 3.47 -22.25 33.99
CA GLU A 1197 2.76 -22.33 32.73
C GLU A 1197 1.41 -21.61 32.81
N GLN A 1198 1.08 -20.83 31.79
CA GLN A 1198 -0.21 -20.16 31.67
C GLN A 1198 -0.70 -20.21 30.22
N LYS A 1199 -1.96 -20.61 30.02
CA LYS A 1199 -2.60 -20.59 28.69
C LYS A 1199 -2.79 -19.13 28.25
N LEU A 1200 -2.32 -18.79 27.05
CA LEU A 1200 -2.56 -17.46 26.44
C LEU A 1200 -3.88 -17.48 25.68
N ASP A 1201 -4.06 -18.48 24.81
CA ASP A 1201 -5.25 -18.75 24.02
C ASP A 1201 -5.30 -20.24 23.63
N ASP A 1202 -6.22 -20.63 22.75
CA ASP A 1202 -6.44 -22.03 22.39
C ASP A 1202 -5.25 -22.71 21.71
N PHE A 1203 -4.36 -21.92 21.10
CA PHE A 1203 -3.26 -22.43 20.28
C PHE A 1203 -1.88 -22.03 20.82
N ARG A 1204 -1.77 -21.23 21.89
CA ARG A 1204 -0.50 -20.75 22.49
C ARG A 1204 -0.49 -20.83 24.01
N THR A 1205 0.67 -21.19 24.57
CA THR A 1205 0.96 -21.25 26.01
C THR A 1205 2.17 -20.39 26.34
N ILE A 1206 2.11 -19.71 27.49
CA ILE A 1206 3.22 -18.95 28.07
C ILE A 1206 3.92 -19.86 29.10
N VAL A 1207 5.23 -19.99 28.96
CA VAL A 1207 6.12 -20.41 30.03
C VAL A 1207 6.74 -19.15 30.62
N ARG A 1208 6.29 -18.77 31.82
CA ARG A 1208 6.72 -17.57 32.54
C ARG A 1208 7.78 -17.94 33.56
N ILE A 1209 8.91 -17.24 33.51
CA ILE A 1209 9.94 -17.30 34.55
C ILE A 1209 9.88 -16.02 35.37
N SER A 1210 9.72 -16.17 36.68
CA SER A 1210 9.59 -15.06 37.64
C SER A 1210 10.70 -15.10 38.69
N GLY A 1211 10.92 -13.98 39.37
CA GLY A 1211 11.93 -13.85 40.43
C GLY A 1211 13.10 -12.90 40.10
N PHE A 1212 13.02 -12.14 39.00
CA PHE A 1212 13.99 -11.11 38.64
C PHE A 1212 13.64 -9.79 39.34
N GLY A 1213 14.55 -9.25 40.16
CA GLY A 1213 14.29 -8.04 40.93
C GLY A 1213 14.31 -6.74 40.09
N ASN A 1214 14.93 -6.77 38.92
CA ASN A 1214 15.08 -5.62 38.02
C ASN A 1214 15.40 -6.07 36.59
N LYS A 1215 15.41 -5.10 35.67
CA LYS A 1215 15.72 -5.30 34.25
C LYS A 1215 17.09 -5.95 33.99
N THR A 1216 18.11 -5.60 34.78
CA THR A 1216 19.47 -6.12 34.61
C THR A 1216 19.52 -7.62 34.87
N GLU A 1217 18.87 -8.12 35.93
CA GLU A 1217 18.83 -9.54 36.26
C GLU A 1217 18.08 -10.37 35.20
N ALA A 1218 16.95 -9.85 34.71
CA ALA A 1218 16.19 -10.51 33.64
C ALA A 1218 16.97 -10.52 32.30
N SER A 1219 17.74 -9.46 32.01
CA SER A 1219 18.57 -9.36 30.81
C SER A 1219 19.74 -10.35 30.84
N GLU A 1220 20.39 -10.52 32.00
CA GLU A 1220 21.42 -11.55 32.20
C GLU A 1220 20.83 -12.95 31.97
N PHE A 1221 19.63 -13.21 32.48
CA PHE A 1221 18.90 -14.46 32.24
C PHE A 1221 18.62 -14.70 30.76
N GLN A 1222 18.07 -13.70 30.06
CA GLN A 1222 17.82 -13.76 28.61
C GLN A 1222 19.09 -14.10 27.82
N GLY A 1223 20.21 -13.45 28.14
CA GLY A 1223 21.50 -13.73 27.49
C GLY A 1223 21.96 -15.18 27.66
N LYS A 1224 21.86 -15.73 28.88
CA LYS A 1224 22.29 -17.12 29.15
C LYS A 1224 21.34 -18.17 28.58
N ILE A 1225 20.02 -17.95 28.64
CA ILE A 1225 19.04 -18.93 28.17
C ILE A 1225 19.04 -19.03 26.64
N THR A 1226 19.14 -17.90 25.93
CA THR A 1226 19.17 -17.87 24.45
C THR A 1226 20.47 -18.44 23.88
N ALA A 1227 21.58 -18.35 24.61
CA ALA A 1227 22.84 -18.98 24.23
C ALA A 1227 22.78 -20.53 24.28
N ARG A 1228 21.89 -21.11 25.10
CA ARG A 1228 21.73 -22.58 25.22
C ARG A 1228 20.62 -23.10 24.31
N ARG A 1229 20.93 -23.15 23.00
CA ARG A 1229 20.02 -23.66 21.95
C ARG A 1229 19.43 -25.05 22.25
N THR A 1230 20.15 -25.89 22.99
CA THR A 1230 19.68 -27.23 23.38
C THR A 1230 18.47 -27.21 24.31
N LEU A 1231 18.24 -26.14 25.07
CA LEU A 1231 17.05 -26.01 25.94
C LEU A 1231 15.76 -25.90 25.14
N PHE A 1232 15.83 -25.37 23.92
CA PHE A 1232 14.70 -25.23 23.01
C PHE A 1232 14.57 -26.42 22.05
N ALA A 1233 15.48 -27.41 22.12
CA ALA A 1233 15.44 -28.59 21.26
C ALA A 1233 14.11 -29.39 21.34
N PRO A 1234 13.43 -29.50 22.50
CA PRO A 1234 12.13 -30.15 22.59
C PRO A 1234 11.06 -29.51 21.69
N LEU A 1235 11.19 -28.21 21.35
CA LEU A 1235 10.26 -27.51 20.46
C LEU A 1235 10.45 -27.89 18.97
N GLY A 1236 11.55 -28.56 18.61
CA GLY A 1236 11.82 -28.99 17.23
C GLY A 1236 11.84 -27.84 16.24
N SER A 1237 11.00 -27.92 15.20
CA SER A 1237 10.82 -26.86 14.18
C SER A 1237 9.69 -25.87 14.50
N LEU A 1238 9.09 -25.95 15.68
CA LEU A 1238 7.98 -25.09 16.06
C LEU A 1238 8.45 -23.67 16.34
N SER A 1239 7.71 -22.69 15.83
CA SER A 1239 7.96 -21.27 16.06
C SER A 1239 7.64 -20.89 17.51
N TYR A 1240 8.55 -20.14 18.15
CA TYR A 1240 8.35 -19.58 19.48
C TYR A 1240 8.78 -18.10 19.52
N ARG A 1241 8.36 -17.40 20.58
CA ARG A 1241 8.75 -16.01 20.88
C ARG A 1241 9.16 -15.91 22.34
N HIS A 1242 10.06 -15.00 22.66
CA HIS A 1242 10.47 -14.75 24.03
C HIS A 1242 10.84 -13.28 24.23
N PHE A 1243 10.59 -12.76 25.42
CA PHE A 1243 10.88 -11.37 25.79
C PHE A 1243 10.74 -11.18 27.30
N MET A 1244 11.34 -10.11 27.83
CA MET A 1244 11.11 -9.67 29.21
C MET A 1244 9.87 -8.75 29.31
N VAL A 1245 9.22 -8.76 30.45
CA VAL A 1245 8.02 -7.95 30.70
C VAL A 1245 7.89 -7.59 32.18
N THR A 1246 7.48 -6.36 32.51
CA THR A 1246 7.17 -5.97 33.89
C THR A 1246 5.79 -6.53 34.31
N PRO A 1247 5.53 -6.77 35.61
CA PRO A 1247 4.24 -7.26 36.09
C PRO A 1247 3.04 -6.47 35.56
N ARG A 1248 3.14 -5.12 35.56
CA ARG A 1248 2.07 -4.25 35.04
C ARG A 1248 1.84 -4.46 33.55
N ASN A 1249 2.91 -4.54 32.77
CA ASN A 1249 2.80 -4.78 31.34
C ASN A 1249 2.38 -6.21 31.00
N TYR A 1250 2.66 -7.16 31.88
CA TYR A 1250 2.23 -8.54 31.75
C TYR A 1250 0.71 -8.66 31.86
N GLU A 1251 0.09 -7.91 32.78
CA GLU A 1251 -1.37 -7.85 32.88
C GLU A 1251 -2.01 -7.27 31.62
N THR A 1252 -1.50 -6.15 31.12
CA THR A 1252 -1.94 -5.56 29.84
C THR A 1252 -1.75 -6.57 28.69
N PHE A 1253 -0.62 -7.28 28.67
CA PHE A 1253 -0.32 -8.26 27.63
C PHE A 1253 -1.27 -9.45 27.68
N LEU A 1254 -1.65 -9.93 28.87
CA LEU A 1254 -2.63 -11.02 29.02
C LEU A 1254 -4.05 -10.60 28.62
N GLN A 1255 -4.41 -9.33 28.81
CA GLN A 1255 -5.70 -8.78 28.37
C GLN A 1255 -5.75 -8.64 26.85
N ARG A 1256 -4.67 -8.12 26.25
CA ARG A 1256 -4.59 -7.82 24.82
C ARG A 1256 -4.25 -9.04 23.97
N LYS A 1257 -3.47 -9.98 24.51
CA LYS A 1257 -2.95 -11.20 23.86
C LYS A 1257 -2.24 -10.95 22.53
N ASN A 1258 -1.75 -9.72 22.33
CA ASN A 1258 -1.12 -9.28 21.09
C ASN A 1258 0.40 -9.24 21.24
N ILE A 1259 1.07 -10.27 20.71
CA ILE A 1259 2.53 -10.44 20.81
C ILE A 1259 3.26 -9.37 20.00
N THR A 1260 2.76 -9.01 18.83
CA THR A 1260 3.40 -8.03 17.94
C THR A 1260 3.37 -6.64 18.58
N GLU A 1261 2.22 -6.23 19.11
CA GLU A 1261 2.06 -4.96 19.84
C GLU A 1261 3.01 -4.86 21.04
N TYR A 1262 3.20 -5.96 21.79
CA TYR A 1262 4.15 -5.98 22.90
C TYR A 1262 5.61 -5.91 22.42
N LEU A 1263 5.96 -6.59 21.33
CA LEU A 1263 7.32 -6.57 20.78
C LEU A 1263 7.71 -5.19 20.23
N ASP A 1264 6.75 -4.42 19.70
CA ASP A 1264 7.00 -3.05 19.26
C ASP A 1264 7.22 -2.10 20.44
N PHE A 1265 6.44 -2.25 21.52
CA PHE A 1265 6.77 -1.62 22.80
C PHE A 1265 8.15 -2.05 23.33
N TYR A 1266 8.47 -3.34 23.26
CA TYR A 1266 9.72 -3.91 23.76
C TYR A 1266 10.95 -3.30 23.08
N LYS A 1267 10.91 -3.06 21.75
CA LYS A 1267 12.01 -2.40 21.01
C LYS A 1267 12.27 -0.97 21.48
N ILE A 1268 11.21 -0.26 21.88
CA ILE A 1268 11.29 1.13 22.34
C ILE A 1268 11.77 1.17 23.80
N ALA A 1269 11.22 0.31 24.65
CA ALA A 1269 11.51 0.30 26.07
C ALA A 1269 12.85 -0.39 26.41
N TYR A 1270 13.30 -1.38 25.64
CA TYR A 1270 14.55 -2.13 25.88
C TYR A 1270 15.58 -1.92 24.76
N PRO A 1271 16.03 -0.67 24.50
CA PRO A 1271 16.94 -0.39 23.39
C PRO A 1271 18.28 -1.08 23.58
N GLY A 1272 18.79 -1.73 22.52
CA GLY A 1272 20.11 -2.38 22.51
C GLY A 1272 20.13 -3.84 22.99
N MET A 1273 18.98 -4.47 23.23
CA MET A 1273 18.91 -5.92 23.48
C MET A 1273 18.51 -6.69 22.21
N PRO A 1274 19.16 -7.84 21.91
CA PRO A 1274 18.95 -8.60 20.68
C PRO A 1274 17.61 -9.32 20.60
#